data_AF-A0A329MGM8-F1
#
_entry.id   AF-A0A329MGM8-F1
#
_cell.length_a   1.000
_cell.length_b   1.000
_cell.length_c   1.000
_cell.angle_alpha   90.00
_cell.angle_beta   90.00
_cell.angle_gamma   90.00
#
_symmetry.space_group_name_H-M   'P 1'
#
loop_
_entity.id
_entity.type
_entity.pdbx_description
1 polymer ?
#
loop_
_entity_poly.entity_id
_entity_poly.type
_entity_poly.pdbx_seq_one_letter_code
_entity_poly.pdbx_strand_id
1 'polypeptide(L)'
;MQYNKTNWVDHIIDGLGNVIQQGTPVSAGNLNKLERGLKDASVQLSSELAAQAAHSGVLDFIATFIAGVLPVTATHGKGAVGTPIPSQYLTYQNQLGISDFSTLINGAKVDVSGLNPATTGGNNRVFFPAPPVSGERDDLVYLEAWRDLTTQDWKVRIRTVAGIDFSSYTKDGFMGTQGNVNVQPQGGNAAPLTLPFVWSTSDSYWKYGVFKAFDYRGTGGVADPAPKDPGLYIAGDGTDGAKGVLKSYDGYVYAIPLFKVRRRNSGGYSTNNPNGAIDYFENVSITTLAAIASTTQSYIDVSALNGLKAGDKVSVPGSSRVNVIKVISGLRLFLDQPYYTSDVAAGSVVALRGNASDRPDGLYSNIIDERDITDLRHKTYLVAPPYQQLLTDGLDQHLRGVTQPERRKAMRTTYVGVRKTPIDSNHIFYASFDSNRSPEIGSTTSNTLPTAPLFKPAATGSGVYFNNTGGHVVTQNIDAFPISVEAFVIPEDHSAIGGDAAYLFALTNAPSTDMIAIWLKKPNDIRLRVIDNGVPRESSSYNFQPGRSHHVRLTITTDKVRMYINGNMIGELSHTLTAARVNNNLYLGFTAGGWGVKATISDFAVSKIDRGATFATLPSDFIAGYADITPALNYQRRINSDVLTPQKSYAVAKVQNQTQERGVTVTKGTGVNTAAWEAGDKIKVRGWAGEIIGGVIDSDTALGKILRNDGTTDTLYVGDTSKFSVNDTIQLVRESDFTISSTRTITAVNSANGTITVNTAINTSVVYLLFETTASTSSPVVRAIIAGTSTTVPGTWANLGTNEAEFTLGTLPGGLDVEEIIIEYSLNMAAGQGGLFQVYSNILGGEANGKKLVKGTQAVTDDFAGKIIGSTTVNPNKAYSATNGTTATPGAPGTEFTQADYDAIKTLDASLKTVTTSVNGQAAAIVVSKDIIRMFEDKGGKLPGVYTVAEKVAWLKVNIGKMNAFATVCGTGPAGNMARTSVWNANTNSWTAVNSTTNGVPTRIGMATTTVLSNFIDANGFAHFLCYADPSDGVTTSAIFLDYVNIELEVVSKAGYDILVPENPRRDAGLSGLLYVRRQTREVESLFSGNDEDNGIIVIGDYVPTQEFTGVFTGGVNGAKDVLLGMQGFVTVAGTNKAYAYDASNQYANAITRLLGPGDDLNYKVDPQSLVSTVAYDSVNSSGVIRYWNADIPHTGQGLAVGAYSDGIPLWASKVAEFLSGMPSLVEYNGELLLRVSLRKRSAASATGLGAGAYYYFRLPGRPLIKL
;
A
#
# COMPACT_ATOMS: atom_id res chain seq x y z
N MET A 1 -10.07 21.22 -45.34
CA MET A 1 -10.47 22.64 -45.42
C MET A 1 -11.96 22.71 -45.14
N GLN A 2 -12.38 23.60 -44.22
CA GLN A 2 -13.78 23.71 -43.81
C GLN A 2 -14.58 24.45 -44.89
N TYR A 3 -15.64 23.82 -45.43
CA TYR A 3 -16.50 24.46 -46.42
C TYR A 3 -17.37 25.53 -45.74
N ASN A 4 -17.13 26.80 -46.05
CA ASN A 4 -17.92 27.91 -45.56
C ASN A 4 -19.06 28.19 -46.54
N LYS A 5 -20.29 27.94 -46.07
CA LYS A 5 -21.51 28.13 -46.86
C LYS A 5 -21.67 29.60 -47.24
N THR A 6 -21.83 29.89 -48.53
CA THR A 6 -22.21 31.24 -48.99
C THR A 6 -23.72 31.40 -48.88
N ASN A 7 -24.19 32.49 -48.26
CA ASN A 7 -25.61 32.84 -48.27
C ASN A 7 -25.89 33.77 -49.44
N TRP A 8 -26.57 33.23 -50.44
CA TRP A 8 -26.98 33.98 -51.62
C TRP A 8 -28.24 34.79 -51.30
N VAL A 9 -28.23 36.07 -51.66
CA VAL A 9 -29.37 36.98 -51.56
C VAL A 9 -29.52 37.66 -52.91
N ASP A 10 -30.76 37.88 -53.36
CA ASP A 10 -30.97 38.66 -54.58
C ASP A 10 -31.01 40.15 -54.20
N HIS A 11 -30.25 40.95 -54.92
CA HIS A 11 -30.26 42.40 -54.81
C HIS A 11 -31.04 42.98 -55.99
N ILE A 12 -32.11 43.69 -55.71
CA ILE A 12 -32.72 44.60 -56.68
C ILE A 12 -32.14 45.97 -56.41
N ILE A 13 -31.41 46.50 -57.39
CA ILE A 13 -30.79 47.83 -57.34
C ILE A 13 -31.61 48.82 -58.18
N ASP A 14 -31.63 50.08 -57.77
CA ASP A 14 -32.18 51.17 -58.57
C ASP A 14 -31.20 51.62 -59.68
N GLY A 15 -31.64 52.57 -60.51
CA GLY A 15 -30.83 53.14 -61.58
C GLY A 15 -29.61 53.95 -61.11
N LEU A 16 -29.44 54.16 -59.81
CA LEU A 16 -28.25 54.76 -59.18
C LEU A 16 -27.34 53.72 -58.53
N GLY A 17 -27.70 52.43 -58.60
CA GLY A 17 -26.93 51.31 -58.03
C GLY A 17 -27.21 51.06 -56.55
N ASN A 18 -28.17 51.75 -55.94
CA ASN A 18 -28.53 51.53 -54.54
C ASN A 18 -29.46 50.31 -54.42
N VAL A 19 -29.20 49.43 -53.45
CA VAL A 19 -30.06 48.25 -53.20
C VAL A 19 -31.39 48.72 -52.61
N ILE A 20 -32.46 48.62 -53.41
CA ILE A 20 -33.81 49.03 -53.03
C ILE A 20 -34.65 47.88 -52.47
N GLN A 21 -34.29 46.64 -52.76
CA GLN A 21 -34.90 45.47 -52.15
C GLN A 21 -33.87 44.35 -51.99
N GLN A 22 -33.80 43.82 -50.77
CA GLN A 22 -32.99 42.66 -50.43
C GLN A 22 -33.92 41.58 -49.86
N GLY A 23 -33.95 40.41 -50.50
CA GLY A 23 -34.82 39.31 -50.09
C GLY A 23 -34.42 38.00 -50.75
N THR A 24 -35.17 36.93 -50.49
CA THR A 24 -34.92 35.61 -51.09
C THR A 24 -35.97 35.26 -52.17
N PRO A 25 -35.84 35.75 -53.41
CA PRO A 25 -36.57 35.18 -54.54
C PRO A 25 -36.06 33.77 -54.88
N VAL A 26 -36.81 33.11 -55.76
CA VAL A 26 -36.67 31.70 -56.14
C VAL A 26 -35.25 31.32 -56.60
N SER A 27 -34.52 32.25 -57.22
CA SER A 27 -33.13 32.12 -57.69
C SER A 27 -32.13 31.90 -56.55
N ALA A 28 -32.08 32.82 -55.58
CA ALA A 28 -31.24 32.68 -54.40
C ALA A 28 -31.64 31.46 -53.55
N GLY A 29 -32.94 31.10 -53.54
CA GLY A 29 -33.44 29.91 -52.84
C GLY A 29 -32.83 28.59 -53.35
N ASN A 30 -32.68 28.43 -54.66
CA ASN A 30 -32.10 27.21 -55.24
C ASN A 30 -30.58 27.13 -55.02
N LEU A 31 -29.87 28.24 -55.14
CA LEU A 31 -28.44 28.30 -54.82
C LEU A 31 -28.17 28.01 -53.35
N ASN A 32 -28.99 28.55 -52.45
CA ASN A 32 -28.90 28.25 -51.02
C ASN A 32 -29.21 26.78 -50.67
N LYS A 33 -30.00 26.08 -51.48
CA LYS A 33 -30.24 24.62 -51.36
C LYS A 33 -29.04 23.81 -51.86
N LEU A 34 -28.41 24.21 -52.97
CA LEU A 34 -27.17 23.61 -53.45
C LEU A 34 -26.02 23.78 -52.45
N GLU A 35 -25.85 24.98 -51.90
CA GLU A 35 -24.91 25.29 -50.83
C GLU A 35 -25.13 24.43 -49.57
N ARG A 36 -26.39 24.11 -49.27
CA ARG A 36 -26.75 23.18 -48.18
C ARG A 36 -26.35 21.75 -48.52
N GLY A 37 -26.67 21.27 -49.73
CA GLY A 37 -26.27 19.94 -50.20
C GLY A 37 -24.75 19.75 -50.23
N LEU A 38 -24.00 20.76 -50.68
CA LEU A 38 -22.52 20.76 -50.66
C LEU A 38 -21.97 20.73 -49.23
N LYS A 39 -22.56 21.49 -48.31
CA LYS A 39 -22.20 21.44 -46.89
C LYS A 39 -22.49 20.07 -46.28
N ASP A 40 -23.67 19.51 -46.53
CA ASP A 40 -24.08 18.21 -45.99
C ASP A 40 -23.20 17.09 -46.58
N ALA A 41 -22.90 17.12 -47.88
CA ALA A 41 -21.96 16.19 -48.53
C ALA A 41 -20.53 16.37 -48.02
N SER A 42 -20.08 17.60 -47.75
CA SER A 42 -18.77 17.85 -47.12
C SER A 42 -18.70 17.29 -45.70
N VAL A 43 -19.79 17.38 -44.93
CA VAL A 43 -19.87 16.80 -43.58
C VAL A 43 -19.89 15.28 -43.65
N GLN A 44 -20.64 14.71 -44.59
CA GLN A 44 -20.67 13.26 -44.80
C GLN A 44 -19.30 12.74 -45.26
N LEU A 45 -18.68 13.36 -46.26
CA LEU A 45 -17.35 13.02 -46.75
C LEU A 45 -16.30 13.14 -45.64
N SER A 46 -16.35 14.18 -44.80
CA SER A 46 -15.42 14.30 -43.67
C SER A 46 -15.65 13.27 -42.57
N SER A 47 -16.90 12.82 -42.34
CA SER A 47 -17.18 11.71 -41.44
C SER A 47 -16.75 10.34 -41.99
N GLU A 48 -16.87 10.14 -43.31
CA GLU A 48 -16.40 8.93 -44.00
C GLU A 48 -14.87 8.92 -44.12
N LEU A 49 -14.22 10.07 -44.38
CA LEU A 49 -12.76 10.21 -44.38
C LEU A 49 -12.16 10.01 -42.98
N ALA A 50 -12.88 10.44 -41.93
CA ALA A 50 -12.50 10.18 -40.54
C ALA A 50 -12.61 8.68 -40.20
N ALA A 51 -13.61 7.97 -40.74
CA ALA A 51 -13.73 6.52 -40.61
C ALA A 51 -12.66 5.76 -41.43
N GLN A 52 -12.23 6.31 -42.57
CA GLN A 52 -11.15 5.75 -43.41
C GLN A 52 -9.75 5.93 -42.78
N ALA A 53 -9.61 6.84 -41.82
CA ALA A 53 -8.38 7.08 -41.05
C ALA A 53 -8.35 6.35 -39.69
N ALA A 54 -9.45 5.70 -39.28
CA ALA A 54 -9.54 4.98 -38.03
C ALA A 54 -8.99 3.55 -38.19
N HIS A 55 -8.12 3.15 -37.27
CA HIS A 55 -7.56 1.80 -37.21
C HIS A 55 -8.63 0.76 -36.86
N SER A 56 -8.47 -0.47 -37.34
CA SER A 56 -9.33 -1.62 -37.04
C SER A 56 -9.08 -2.11 -35.62
N GLY A 57 -10.15 -2.49 -34.95
CA GLY A 57 -10.12 -2.88 -33.55
C GLY A 57 -11.51 -2.87 -32.92
N VAL A 58 -11.55 -3.17 -31.63
CA VAL A 58 -12.81 -3.27 -30.87
C VAL A 58 -13.26 -1.88 -30.47
N LEU A 59 -14.49 -1.50 -30.86
CA LEU A 59 -15.08 -0.20 -30.56
C LEU A 59 -15.65 -0.17 -29.13
N ASP A 60 -16.33 -1.24 -28.74
CA ASP A 60 -16.99 -1.38 -27.44
C ASP A 60 -16.06 -2.07 -26.43
N PHE A 61 -15.01 -1.37 -26.00
CA PHE A 61 -14.02 -1.90 -25.05
C PHE A 61 -14.39 -1.58 -23.60
N ILE A 62 -14.63 -2.63 -22.80
CA ILE A 62 -14.72 -2.57 -21.34
C ILE A 62 -13.62 -3.47 -20.76
N ALA A 63 -12.72 -2.88 -19.97
CA ALA A 63 -11.58 -3.57 -19.34
C ALA A 63 -11.95 -4.41 -18.11
N THR A 64 -13.22 -4.36 -17.69
CA THR A 64 -13.68 -5.00 -16.46
C THR A 64 -14.08 -6.46 -16.73
N PHE A 65 -13.46 -7.38 -15.99
CA PHE A 65 -13.89 -8.78 -15.91
C PHE A 65 -15.11 -8.89 -14.99
N ILE A 66 -16.04 -9.77 -15.33
CA ILE A 66 -17.30 -9.92 -14.62
C ILE A 66 -17.48 -11.36 -14.17
N ALA A 67 -18.02 -11.52 -12.96
CA ALA A 67 -18.36 -12.80 -12.40
C ALA A 67 -19.53 -13.44 -13.17
N GLY A 68 -19.24 -14.48 -13.96
CA GLY A 68 -20.20 -15.34 -14.65
C GLY A 68 -19.99 -15.41 -16.17
N VAL A 69 -20.08 -16.61 -16.77
CA VAL A 69 -19.88 -16.83 -18.23
C VAL A 69 -21.02 -16.26 -19.08
N LEU A 70 -22.19 -16.06 -18.49
CA LEU A 70 -23.30 -15.36 -19.11
C LEU A 70 -23.34 -13.94 -18.53
N PRO A 71 -22.63 -12.96 -19.09
CA PRO A 71 -22.87 -11.56 -18.76
C PRO A 71 -24.31 -11.24 -19.18
N VAL A 72 -25.25 -11.29 -18.25
CA VAL A 72 -26.67 -11.07 -18.57
C VAL A 72 -26.86 -9.59 -18.96
N THR A 73 -27.71 -9.43 -19.96
CA THR A 73 -28.08 -8.29 -20.79
C THR A 73 -28.14 -6.90 -20.09
N ALA A 74 -27.75 -5.87 -20.85
CA ALA A 74 -27.88 -4.42 -20.60
C ALA A 74 -27.10 -3.76 -19.44
N THR A 75 -26.87 -4.41 -18.30
CA THR A 75 -26.28 -3.72 -17.12
C THR A 75 -24.75 -3.59 -17.16
N HIS A 76 -24.08 -4.46 -17.92
CA HIS A 76 -22.62 -4.61 -17.90
C HIS A 76 -21.88 -3.92 -19.06
N GLY A 77 -22.63 -3.40 -20.04
CA GLY A 77 -22.09 -2.79 -21.26
C GLY A 77 -21.58 -3.81 -22.29
N LYS A 78 -21.43 -3.35 -23.54
CA LYS A 78 -20.95 -4.17 -24.67
C LYS A 78 -19.44 -4.47 -24.53
N GLY A 79 -19.02 -5.65 -24.98
CA GLY A 79 -17.63 -6.12 -24.93
C GLY A 79 -17.08 -6.47 -23.54
N ALA A 80 -17.91 -6.70 -22.53
CA ALA A 80 -17.49 -7.25 -21.25
C ALA A 80 -17.07 -8.73 -21.35
N VAL A 81 -16.09 -9.12 -20.53
CA VAL A 81 -15.55 -10.49 -20.46
C VAL A 81 -16.03 -11.16 -19.18
N GLY A 82 -16.64 -12.34 -19.31
CA GLY A 82 -17.18 -13.12 -18.20
C GLY A 82 -16.44 -14.43 -18.00
N THR A 83 -15.98 -14.67 -16.77
CA THR A 83 -15.37 -15.95 -16.35
C THR A 83 -16.35 -16.77 -15.51
N PRO A 84 -16.25 -18.11 -15.47
CA PRO A 84 -17.13 -18.93 -14.64
C PRO A 84 -17.09 -18.51 -13.17
N ILE A 85 -18.24 -18.54 -12.50
CA ILE A 85 -18.36 -18.47 -11.02
C ILE A 85 -18.50 -19.87 -10.43
N PRO A 86 -18.32 -20.09 -9.11
CA PRO A 86 -18.40 -21.43 -8.52
C PRO A 86 -19.69 -22.20 -8.82
N SER A 87 -20.84 -21.53 -8.96
CA SER A 87 -22.11 -22.17 -9.35
C SER A 87 -22.16 -22.62 -10.81
N GLN A 88 -21.20 -22.19 -11.63
CA GLN A 88 -21.12 -22.38 -13.08
C GLN A 88 -19.96 -23.30 -13.49
N TYR A 89 -19.04 -23.65 -12.60
CA TYR A 89 -17.84 -24.44 -12.94
C TYR A 89 -18.14 -25.79 -13.61
N LEU A 90 -19.29 -26.40 -13.34
CA LEU A 90 -19.70 -27.65 -14.00
C LEU A 90 -20.08 -27.44 -15.47
N THR A 91 -20.88 -26.42 -15.74
CA THR A 91 -21.45 -26.19 -17.06
C THR A 91 -20.44 -25.51 -18.00
N TYR A 92 -19.47 -24.79 -17.44
CA TYR A 92 -18.59 -23.89 -18.19
C TYR A 92 -17.10 -24.24 -18.05
N GLN A 93 -16.78 -25.52 -18.11
CA GLN A 93 -15.41 -25.98 -18.18
C GLN A 93 -14.79 -25.62 -19.53
N ASN A 94 -13.53 -25.17 -19.50
CA ASN A 94 -12.75 -24.74 -20.64
C ASN A 94 -13.46 -23.68 -21.49
N GLN A 95 -14.21 -22.79 -20.83
CA GLN A 95 -15.03 -21.79 -21.50
C GLN A 95 -14.88 -20.41 -20.87
N LEU A 96 -15.02 -19.39 -21.72
CA LEU A 96 -15.14 -17.99 -21.33
C LEU A 96 -16.31 -17.34 -22.08
N GLY A 97 -16.92 -16.32 -21.50
CA GLY A 97 -18.01 -15.56 -22.10
C GLY A 97 -17.58 -14.17 -22.53
N ILE A 98 -18.08 -13.69 -23.66
CA ILE A 98 -17.89 -12.32 -24.13
C ILE A 98 -19.27 -11.79 -24.53
N SER A 99 -19.69 -10.67 -23.95
CA SER A 99 -20.93 -10.00 -24.37
C SER A 99 -20.78 -9.45 -25.78
N ASP A 100 -21.89 -9.20 -26.47
CA ASP A 100 -21.90 -8.57 -27.79
C ASP A 100 -21.04 -7.29 -27.83
N PHE A 101 -20.33 -7.09 -28.93
CA PHE A 101 -19.50 -5.90 -29.17
C PHE A 101 -19.46 -5.52 -30.64
N SER A 102 -19.25 -4.24 -30.93
CA SER A 102 -18.95 -3.76 -32.27
C SER A 102 -17.44 -3.68 -32.48
N THR A 103 -16.99 -4.01 -33.69
CA THR A 103 -15.60 -3.86 -34.14
C THR A 103 -15.56 -3.04 -35.41
N LEU A 104 -14.45 -2.33 -35.66
CA LEU A 104 -14.14 -1.76 -36.95
C LEU A 104 -13.19 -2.72 -37.67
N ILE A 105 -13.54 -3.16 -38.88
CA ILE A 105 -12.71 -4.02 -39.73
C ILE A 105 -12.60 -3.34 -41.09
N ASN A 106 -11.38 -2.92 -41.45
CA ASN A 106 -11.10 -2.28 -42.74
C ASN A 106 -12.08 -1.13 -43.06
N GLY A 107 -12.29 -0.24 -42.08
CA GLY A 107 -13.21 0.90 -42.17
C GLY A 107 -14.71 0.57 -42.08
N ALA A 108 -15.11 -0.70 -42.04
CA ALA A 108 -16.49 -1.11 -41.87
C ALA A 108 -16.79 -1.47 -40.40
N LYS A 109 -17.89 -0.92 -39.86
CA LYS A 109 -18.39 -1.36 -38.55
C LYS A 109 -19.07 -2.72 -38.72
N VAL A 110 -18.64 -3.70 -37.92
CA VAL A 110 -19.21 -5.05 -37.87
C VAL A 110 -19.65 -5.35 -36.44
N ASP A 111 -20.90 -5.77 -36.28
CA ASP A 111 -21.44 -6.16 -34.97
C ASP A 111 -21.17 -7.66 -34.74
N VAL A 112 -20.58 -7.98 -33.59
CA VAL A 112 -20.23 -9.34 -33.16
C VAL A 112 -21.25 -9.79 -32.12
N SER A 113 -22.24 -10.56 -32.55
CA SER A 113 -23.27 -11.11 -31.66
C SER A 113 -23.70 -12.52 -32.05
N GLY A 114 -24.11 -13.30 -31.05
CA GLY A 114 -24.76 -14.60 -31.25
C GLY A 114 -23.94 -15.67 -31.98
N LEU A 115 -22.60 -15.62 -31.90
CA LEU A 115 -21.71 -16.45 -32.74
C LEU A 115 -21.60 -17.93 -32.34
N ASN A 116 -22.47 -18.43 -31.46
CA ASN A 116 -22.48 -19.84 -31.07
C ASN A 116 -23.91 -20.42 -31.02
N PRO A 117 -24.23 -21.48 -31.81
CA PRO A 117 -25.60 -21.96 -32.01
C PRO A 117 -26.23 -22.70 -30.82
N ALA A 118 -25.50 -22.91 -29.72
CA ALA A 118 -25.93 -23.80 -28.66
C ALA A 118 -26.75 -23.16 -27.53
N THR A 119 -26.90 -21.83 -27.44
CA THR A 119 -27.65 -21.23 -26.31
C THR A 119 -28.52 -20.01 -26.64
N THR A 120 -29.74 -20.05 -26.11
CA THR A 120 -30.86 -19.11 -26.19
C THR A 120 -30.64 -17.75 -25.49
N GLY A 121 -29.42 -17.19 -25.51
CA GLY A 121 -29.02 -16.11 -24.60
C GLY A 121 -28.14 -14.98 -25.13
N GLY A 122 -27.96 -14.84 -26.46
CA GLY A 122 -27.39 -13.63 -27.07
C GLY A 122 -25.94 -13.27 -26.72
N ASN A 123 -25.14 -14.16 -26.11
CA ASN A 123 -23.74 -13.89 -25.76
C ASN A 123 -22.77 -14.79 -26.54
N ASN A 124 -21.57 -14.30 -26.81
CA ASN A 124 -20.52 -15.04 -27.49
C ASN A 124 -19.77 -15.94 -26.49
N ARG A 125 -19.72 -17.25 -26.76
CA ARG A 125 -18.96 -18.21 -25.94
C ARG A 125 -17.67 -18.61 -26.64
N VAL A 126 -16.58 -18.68 -25.89
CA VAL A 126 -15.26 -19.10 -26.36
C VAL A 126 -14.93 -20.45 -25.75
N PHE A 127 -14.61 -21.43 -26.59
CA PHE A 127 -14.25 -22.78 -26.17
C PHE A 127 -12.75 -23.00 -26.32
N PHE A 128 -12.13 -23.59 -25.29
CA PHE A 128 -10.72 -23.95 -25.28
C PHE A 128 -10.55 -25.47 -25.31
N PRO A 129 -9.46 -25.98 -25.91
CA PRO A 129 -9.06 -27.38 -25.74
C PRO A 129 -8.79 -27.70 -24.27
N ALA A 130 -8.83 -28.99 -23.94
CA ALA A 130 -8.47 -29.49 -22.60
C ALA A 130 -7.13 -28.92 -22.11
N PRO A 131 -6.97 -28.65 -20.81
CA PRO A 131 -5.71 -28.13 -20.27
C PRO A 131 -4.52 -29.06 -20.59
N PRO A 132 -3.29 -28.52 -20.72
CA PRO A 132 -2.10 -29.35 -20.86
C PRO A 132 -1.93 -30.27 -19.64
N VAL A 133 -1.32 -31.45 -19.80
CA VAL A 133 -1.10 -32.39 -18.68
C VAL A 133 0.12 -32.00 -17.84
N SER A 134 1.08 -31.29 -18.42
CA SER A 134 2.27 -30.76 -17.74
C SER A 134 2.74 -29.46 -18.40
N GLY A 135 3.62 -28.73 -17.71
CA GLY A 135 4.20 -27.48 -18.24
C GLY A 135 3.22 -26.31 -18.29
N GLU A 136 3.43 -25.41 -19.24
CA GLU A 136 2.60 -24.23 -19.48
C GLU A 136 2.15 -24.20 -20.95
N ARG A 137 0.96 -23.66 -21.20
CA ARG A 137 0.44 -23.50 -22.56
C ARG A 137 -0.30 -22.18 -22.65
N ASP A 138 0.02 -21.36 -23.64
CA ASP A 138 -0.72 -20.13 -23.94
C ASP A 138 -1.64 -20.37 -25.13
N ASP A 139 -2.92 -20.02 -25.00
CA ASP A 139 -3.92 -20.13 -26.05
C ASP A 139 -4.24 -18.73 -26.59
N LEU A 140 -4.30 -18.57 -27.91
CA LEU A 140 -4.68 -17.34 -28.59
C LEU A 140 -6.17 -17.35 -28.92
N VAL A 141 -6.88 -16.29 -28.54
CA VAL A 141 -8.27 -16.01 -28.93
C VAL A 141 -8.29 -14.81 -29.86
N TYR A 142 -8.92 -14.95 -31.02
CA TYR A 142 -9.04 -13.86 -31.99
C TYR A 142 -10.40 -13.86 -32.70
N LEU A 143 -10.80 -12.68 -33.18
CA LEU A 143 -11.95 -12.50 -34.07
C LEU A 143 -11.48 -12.72 -35.50
N GLU A 144 -12.13 -13.62 -36.23
CA GLU A 144 -11.95 -13.81 -37.66
C GLU A 144 -13.17 -13.25 -38.39
N ALA A 145 -12.96 -12.52 -39.48
CA ALA A 145 -14.00 -11.88 -40.26
C ALA A 145 -13.73 -12.00 -41.77
N TRP A 146 -14.78 -12.13 -42.58
CA TRP A 146 -14.68 -12.14 -44.04
C TRP A 146 -15.98 -11.62 -44.67
N ARG A 147 -15.92 -11.16 -45.91
CA ARG A 147 -17.13 -10.90 -46.70
C ARG A 147 -17.57 -12.17 -47.39
N ASP A 148 -18.79 -12.62 -47.18
CA ASP A 148 -19.29 -13.87 -47.76
C ASP A 148 -19.25 -13.81 -49.30
N LEU A 149 -18.72 -14.85 -49.96
CA LEU A 149 -18.59 -14.87 -51.43
C LEU A 149 -19.95 -14.72 -52.14
N THR A 150 -21.03 -15.22 -51.54
CA THR A 150 -22.36 -15.24 -52.16
C THR A 150 -23.18 -14.02 -51.74
N THR A 151 -23.30 -13.76 -50.44
CA THR A 151 -24.17 -12.69 -49.92
C THR A 151 -23.47 -11.34 -49.82
N GLN A 152 -22.12 -11.31 -49.88
CA GLN A 152 -21.28 -10.13 -49.69
C GLN A 152 -21.37 -9.47 -48.30
N ASP A 153 -22.18 -10.03 -47.41
CA ASP A 153 -22.30 -9.56 -46.03
C ASP A 153 -21.04 -9.88 -45.24
N TRP A 154 -20.76 -9.06 -44.23
CA TRP A 154 -19.77 -9.39 -43.22
C TRP A 154 -20.21 -10.60 -42.41
N LYS A 155 -19.34 -11.61 -42.37
CA LYS A 155 -19.44 -12.77 -41.48
C LYS A 155 -18.27 -12.76 -40.53
N VAL A 156 -18.51 -13.17 -39.29
CA VAL A 156 -17.52 -13.18 -38.22
C VAL A 156 -17.61 -14.45 -37.40
N ARG A 157 -16.50 -14.83 -36.76
CA ARG A 157 -16.43 -15.93 -35.78
C ARG A 157 -15.30 -15.68 -34.79
N ILE A 158 -15.42 -16.22 -33.58
CA ILE A 158 -14.31 -16.20 -32.61
C ILE A 158 -13.59 -17.54 -32.67
N ARG A 159 -12.25 -17.48 -32.80
CA ARG A 159 -11.38 -18.65 -32.94
C ARG A 159 -10.45 -18.76 -31.76
N THR A 160 -10.14 -19.99 -31.37
CA THR A 160 -9.13 -20.33 -30.38
C THR A 160 -8.06 -21.21 -31.01
N VAL A 161 -6.79 -20.93 -30.72
CA VAL A 161 -5.64 -21.71 -31.15
C VAL A 161 -4.78 -21.99 -29.94
N ALA A 162 -4.59 -23.26 -29.61
CA ALA A 162 -3.84 -23.66 -28.41
C ALA A 162 -2.33 -23.75 -28.67
N GLY A 163 -1.54 -23.48 -27.63
CA GLY A 163 -0.09 -23.70 -27.65
C GLY A 163 0.69 -22.71 -28.53
N ILE A 164 0.28 -21.45 -28.53
CA ILE A 164 1.03 -20.39 -29.20
C ILE A 164 2.22 -19.97 -28.32
N ASP A 165 3.41 -19.99 -28.91
CA ASP A 165 4.61 -19.47 -28.27
C ASP A 165 4.74 -17.95 -28.45
N PHE A 166 4.21 -17.20 -27.50
CA PHE A 166 4.29 -15.73 -27.49
C PHE A 166 5.72 -15.17 -27.25
N SER A 167 6.74 -16.03 -27.08
CA SER A 167 8.14 -15.60 -27.07
C SER A 167 8.76 -15.60 -28.48
N SER A 168 8.32 -16.52 -29.33
CA SER A 168 8.75 -16.65 -30.74
C SER A 168 7.92 -15.80 -31.70
N TYR A 169 6.68 -15.47 -31.33
CA TYR A 169 5.78 -14.63 -32.10
C TYR A 169 5.60 -13.24 -31.45
N THR A 170 5.13 -12.25 -32.21
CA THR A 170 4.74 -10.92 -31.72
C THR A 170 3.76 -11.07 -30.57
N LYS A 171 3.70 -10.06 -29.70
CA LYS A 171 2.84 -10.08 -28.50
C LYS A 171 1.36 -10.40 -28.81
N ASP A 172 0.96 -10.21 -30.06
CA ASP A 172 -0.38 -10.41 -30.61
C ASP A 172 -0.63 -11.86 -31.08
N GLY A 173 0.41 -12.71 -31.14
CA GLY A 173 0.33 -14.14 -31.43
C GLY A 173 0.29 -14.54 -32.90
N PHE A 174 0.29 -13.60 -33.85
CA PHE A 174 0.12 -13.88 -35.29
C PHE A 174 1.40 -13.93 -36.12
N MET A 175 2.42 -13.14 -35.77
CA MET A 175 3.60 -12.92 -36.63
C MET A 175 4.89 -13.32 -35.93
N GLY A 176 5.81 -13.96 -36.64
CA GLY A 176 7.20 -14.22 -36.19
C GLY A 176 8.14 -13.98 -37.36
N THR A 177 9.37 -14.49 -37.35
CA THR A 177 10.29 -14.39 -38.51
C THR A 177 9.68 -14.95 -39.80
N GLN A 178 8.74 -15.89 -39.70
CA GLN A 178 8.05 -16.50 -40.84
C GLN A 178 6.51 -16.56 -40.68
N GLY A 179 5.86 -15.75 -39.83
CA GLY A 179 4.40 -15.86 -39.58
C GLY A 179 4.00 -17.12 -38.79
N ASN A 180 2.84 -17.11 -38.13
CA ASN A 180 2.42 -18.21 -37.26
C ASN A 180 1.63 -19.29 -38.03
N VAL A 181 2.29 -20.41 -38.33
CA VAL A 181 1.71 -21.55 -39.05
C VAL A 181 0.54 -22.25 -38.32
N ASN A 182 0.44 -22.07 -37.01
CA ASN A 182 -0.66 -22.62 -36.20
C ASN A 182 -1.95 -21.79 -36.34
N VAL A 183 -1.87 -20.56 -36.85
CA VAL A 183 -3.01 -19.67 -37.05
C VAL A 183 -3.37 -19.63 -38.53
N GLN A 184 -4.27 -20.53 -38.94
CA GLN A 184 -4.68 -20.69 -40.33
C GLN A 184 -6.03 -20.02 -40.62
N PRO A 185 -6.18 -19.31 -41.75
CA PRO A 185 -7.45 -18.72 -42.15
C PRO A 185 -8.47 -19.81 -42.50
N GLN A 186 -9.72 -19.58 -42.12
CA GLN A 186 -10.85 -20.42 -42.49
C GLN A 186 -11.75 -19.74 -43.52
N GLY A 187 -12.00 -18.43 -43.36
CA GLY A 187 -12.93 -17.69 -44.23
C GLY A 187 -14.31 -18.35 -44.28
N GLY A 188 -14.90 -18.48 -45.47
CA GLY A 188 -16.19 -19.14 -45.69
C GLY A 188 -16.13 -20.68 -45.67
N ASN A 189 -15.00 -21.29 -45.32
CA ASN A 189 -14.87 -22.75 -45.28
C ASN A 189 -15.42 -23.38 -43.99
N ALA A 190 -15.74 -24.68 -44.05
CA ALA A 190 -16.25 -25.44 -42.90
C ALA A 190 -15.18 -25.73 -41.83
N ALA A 191 -13.90 -25.75 -42.23
CA ALA A 191 -12.74 -25.95 -41.36
C ALA A 191 -11.57 -25.03 -41.80
N PRO A 192 -10.59 -24.79 -40.92
CA PRO A 192 -9.39 -24.02 -41.26
C PRO A 192 -8.64 -24.64 -42.44
N LEU A 193 -8.09 -23.81 -43.32
CA LEU A 193 -7.36 -24.28 -44.47
C LEU A 193 -6.00 -24.81 -44.06
N THR A 194 -5.80 -26.12 -44.22
CA THR A 194 -4.46 -26.71 -44.15
C THR A 194 -3.68 -26.34 -45.40
N LEU A 195 -2.94 -25.24 -45.33
CA LEU A 195 -2.08 -24.84 -46.43
C LEU A 195 -0.91 -25.83 -46.51
N PRO A 196 -0.68 -26.49 -47.65
CA PRO A 196 0.44 -27.41 -47.79
C PRO A 196 1.72 -26.56 -47.69
N PHE A 197 2.48 -26.78 -46.62
CA PHE A 197 3.80 -26.20 -46.44
C PHE A 197 4.75 -26.84 -47.46
N VAL A 198 4.65 -26.42 -48.71
CA VAL A 198 5.62 -26.76 -49.75
C VAL A 198 6.48 -25.53 -49.95
N TRP A 199 7.77 -25.67 -49.66
CA TRP A 199 8.83 -24.69 -49.96
C TRP A 199 9.04 -24.45 -51.47
N SER A 200 8.05 -24.75 -52.32
CA SER A 200 8.17 -24.58 -53.76
C SER A 200 7.52 -23.26 -54.17
N THR A 201 8.41 -22.31 -54.46
CA THR A 201 8.20 -20.92 -54.86
C THR A 201 7.59 -20.03 -53.78
N SER A 202 8.27 -18.91 -53.55
CA SER A 202 7.92 -17.87 -52.58
C SER A 202 6.46 -17.40 -52.65
N ASP A 203 5.75 -17.59 -53.75
CA ASP A 203 4.42 -17.01 -53.98
C ASP A 203 3.27 -17.63 -53.16
N SER A 204 3.28 -18.93 -52.83
CA SER A 204 2.09 -19.55 -52.20
C SER A 204 1.93 -19.21 -50.72
N TYR A 205 3.04 -18.99 -50.00
CA TYR A 205 3.02 -18.63 -48.58
C TYR A 205 2.57 -17.18 -48.36
N TRP A 206 3.06 -16.26 -49.20
CA TRP A 206 2.67 -14.84 -49.17
C TRP A 206 1.20 -14.62 -49.53
N LYS A 207 0.59 -15.50 -50.33
CA LYS A 207 -0.79 -15.33 -50.78
C LYS A 207 -1.85 -15.76 -49.77
N TYR A 208 -1.52 -16.69 -48.86
CA TYR A 208 -2.53 -17.31 -47.99
C TYR A 208 -2.15 -17.34 -46.50
N GLY A 209 -0.94 -16.92 -46.12
CA GLY A 209 -0.53 -16.73 -44.73
C GLY A 209 -1.20 -15.53 -44.07
N VAL A 210 -1.20 -15.49 -42.74
CA VAL A 210 -1.71 -14.34 -41.98
C VAL A 210 -0.59 -13.31 -41.81
N PHE A 211 -0.79 -12.10 -42.34
CA PHE A 211 0.16 -11.00 -42.28
C PHE A 211 -0.44 -9.79 -41.56
N LYS A 212 0.42 -8.97 -40.97
CA LYS A 212 0.00 -7.65 -40.51
C LYS A 212 -0.28 -6.78 -41.74
N ALA A 213 -1.37 -6.02 -41.74
CA ALA A 213 -1.78 -5.23 -42.91
C ALA A 213 -0.69 -4.24 -43.41
N PHE A 214 0.28 -3.86 -42.57
CA PHE A 214 1.40 -2.99 -42.93
C PHE A 214 2.58 -3.70 -43.64
N ASP A 215 2.75 -5.02 -43.47
CA ASP A 215 3.95 -5.75 -43.93
C ASP A 215 3.80 -6.38 -45.33
N TYR A 216 2.62 -6.30 -45.95
CA TYR A 216 2.39 -6.87 -47.28
C TYR A 216 3.05 -6.02 -48.37
N ARG A 217 4.33 -6.28 -48.65
CA ARG A 217 5.01 -5.76 -49.83
C ARG A 217 4.57 -6.56 -51.05
N GLY A 218 3.53 -6.10 -51.74
CA GLY A 218 3.17 -6.63 -53.06
C GLY A 218 4.37 -6.50 -54.02
N THR A 219 5.07 -7.61 -54.29
CA THR A 219 6.05 -7.67 -55.37
C THR A 219 5.30 -7.78 -56.68
N GLY A 220 4.85 -6.65 -57.23
CA GLY A 220 4.27 -6.59 -58.58
C GLY A 220 3.02 -5.73 -58.72
N GLY A 221 3.21 -4.41 -58.85
CA GLY A 221 2.43 -3.55 -59.77
C GLY A 221 0.93 -3.34 -59.55
N VAL A 222 0.27 -3.97 -58.57
CA VAL A 222 -1.12 -3.66 -58.21
C VAL A 222 -1.10 -2.75 -56.98
N ALA A 223 -1.71 -1.57 -57.10
CA ALA A 223 -1.74 -0.53 -56.08
C ALA A 223 -2.08 -1.11 -54.70
N ASP A 224 -1.17 -0.91 -53.74
CA ASP A 224 -1.23 -1.28 -52.33
C ASP A 224 -2.58 -0.87 -51.71
N PRO A 225 -3.56 -1.78 -51.55
CA PRO A 225 -4.90 -1.41 -51.09
C PRO A 225 -5.07 -1.63 -49.58
N ALA A 226 -4.08 -2.17 -48.87
CA ALA A 226 -4.20 -2.42 -47.44
C ALA A 226 -3.92 -1.12 -46.67
N PRO A 227 -4.90 -0.56 -45.93
CA PRO A 227 -4.64 0.56 -45.03
C PRO A 227 -3.55 0.15 -44.04
N LYS A 228 -2.63 1.07 -43.73
CA LYS A 228 -1.55 0.91 -42.73
C LYS A 228 -2.13 0.72 -41.33
N ASP A 229 -2.69 -0.45 -41.08
CA ASP A 229 -3.50 -0.71 -39.91
C ASP A 229 -2.80 -1.71 -38.97
N PRO A 230 -2.03 -1.22 -37.99
CA PRO A 230 -1.33 -2.05 -37.01
C PRO A 230 -2.23 -2.96 -36.15
N GLY A 231 -3.55 -2.76 -36.15
CA GLY A 231 -4.50 -3.61 -35.43
C GLY A 231 -5.13 -4.72 -36.27
N LEU A 232 -4.88 -4.75 -37.58
CA LEU A 232 -5.53 -5.66 -38.52
C LEU A 232 -4.55 -6.68 -39.09
N TYR A 233 -4.93 -7.95 -39.00
CA TYR A 233 -4.26 -9.05 -39.67
C TYR A 233 -5.09 -9.52 -40.86
N ILE A 234 -4.44 -9.85 -41.97
CA ILE A 234 -5.09 -10.25 -43.22
C ILE A 234 -4.46 -11.53 -43.77
N ALA A 235 -5.29 -12.38 -44.37
CA ALA A 235 -4.87 -13.50 -45.19
C ALA A 235 -5.60 -13.44 -46.54
N GLY A 236 -4.90 -13.78 -47.63
CA GLY A 236 -5.39 -13.58 -48.98
C GLY A 236 -4.68 -12.42 -49.69
N ASP A 237 -4.72 -12.43 -51.02
CA ASP A 237 -4.11 -11.41 -51.89
C ASP A 237 -5.15 -10.67 -52.76
N GLY A 238 -6.44 -10.91 -52.52
CA GLY A 238 -7.54 -10.31 -53.26
C GLY A 238 -7.79 -10.88 -54.66
N THR A 239 -6.97 -11.83 -55.12
CA THR A 239 -7.13 -12.47 -56.45
C THR A 239 -8.38 -13.35 -56.50
N ASP A 240 -8.88 -13.63 -57.72
CA ASP A 240 -10.01 -14.55 -57.89
C ASP A 240 -9.69 -15.97 -57.39
N GLY A 241 -8.41 -16.36 -57.41
CA GLY A 241 -7.94 -17.59 -56.77
C GLY A 241 -8.13 -17.56 -55.25
N ALA A 242 -7.77 -16.47 -54.58
CA ALA A 242 -8.01 -16.29 -53.15
C ALA A 242 -9.51 -16.22 -52.81
N LYS A 243 -10.34 -15.56 -53.62
CA LYS A 243 -11.81 -15.57 -53.47
C LYS A 243 -12.38 -16.98 -53.47
N GLY A 244 -11.93 -17.83 -54.40
CA GLY A 244 -12.36 -19.23 -54.49
C GLY A 244 -11.91 -20.08 -53.31
N VAL A 245 -10.65 -19.93 -52.88
CA VAL A 245 -10.05 -20.73 -51.80
C VAL A 245 -10.56 -20.31 -50.41
N LEU A 246 -10.59 -19.01 -50.12
CA LEU A 246 -11.05 -18.46 -48.84
C LEU A 246 -12.57 -18.34 -48.76
N LYS A 247 -13.28 -18.50 -49.89
CA LYS A 247 -14.72 -18.28 -50.03
C LYS A 247 -15.12 -16.89 -49.51
N SER A 248 -14.30 -15.89 -49.85
CA SER A 248 -14.53 -14.48 -49.53
C SER A 248 -14.77 -13.67 -50.79
N TYR A 249 -15.65 -12.66 -50.74
CA TYR A 249 -16.00 -11.83 -51.89
C TYR A 249 -14.82 -10.98 -52.39
N ASP A 250 -14.05 -10.42 -51.46
CA ASP A 250 -12.91 -9.53 -51.72
C ASP A 250 -11.58 -10.28 -51.78
N GLY A 251 -11.58 -11.61 -51.59
CA GLY A 251 -10.37 -12.43 -51.58
C GLY A 251 -9.53 -12.29 -50.32
N TYR A 252 -10.08 -11.70 -49.25
CA TYR A 252 -9.41 -11.55 -47.95
C TYR A 252 -10.19 -12.19 -46.79
N VAL A 253 -9.44 -12.63 -45.77
CA VAL A 253 -9.93 -12.96 -44.43
C VAL A 253 -9.17 -12.09 -43.45
N TYR A 254 -9.90 -11.45 -42.54
CA TYR A 254 -9.40 -10.48 -41.58
C TYR A 254 -9.37 -11.08 -40.18
N ALA A 255 -8.40 -10.68 -39.37
CA ALA A 255 -8.29 -11.11 -37.98
C ALA A 255 -7.90 -9.98 -37.03
N ILE A 256 -8.50 -9.98 -35.83
CA ILE A 256 -8.20 -9.07 -34.72
C ILE A 256 -7.90 -9.90 -33.46
N PRO A 257 -6.72 -9.77 -32.84
CA PRO A 257 -6.42 -10.44 -31.57
C PRO A 257 -7.38 -9.97 -30.47
N LEU A 258 -7.89 -10.89 -29.67
CA LEU A 258 -8.76 -10.58 -28.54
C LEU A 258 -8.09 -10.87 -27.21
N PHE A 259 -7.61 -12.10 -27.00
CA PHE A 259 -7.05 -12.51 -25.71
C PHE A 259 -5.89 -13.49 -25.87
N LYS A 260 -4.93 -13.41 -24.97
CA LYS A 260 -4.00 -14.50 -24.65
C LYS A 260 -4.46 -15.14 -23.36
N VAL A 261 -4.66 -16.45 -23.36
CA VAL A 261 -5.12 -17.20 -22.17
C VAL A 261 -4.05 -18.19 -21.74
N ARG A 262 -3.45 -17.93 -20.58
CA ARG A 262 -2.44 -18.81 -19.99
C ARG A 262 -3.13 -20.00 -19.31
N ARG A 263 -2.85 -21.21 -19.78
CA ARG A 263 -3.46 -22.44 -19.30
C ARG A 263 -2.62 -23.06 -18.18
N ARG A 264 -3.27 -23.32 -17.04
CA ARG A 264 -2.76 -24.21 -15.99
C ARG A 264 -2.76 -25.65 -16.50
N ASN A 265 -1.79 -26.44 -16.06
CA ASN A 265 -1.75 -27.86 -16.38
C ASN A 265 -2.54 -28.71 -15.38
N SER A 266 -3.09 -29.83 -15.83
CA SER A 266 -3.90 -30.75 -15.02
C SER A 266 -3.08 -31.74 -14.17
N GLY A 267 -1.75 -31.57 -14.12
CA GLY A 267 -0.82 -32.44 -13.38
C GLY A 267 -0.86 -32.27 -11.86
N GLY A 268 -1.72 -31.40 -11.34
CA GLY A 268 -1.81 -31.07 -9.92
C GLY A 268 -0.72 -30.12 -9.42
N TYR A 269 -1.06 -29.32 -8.43
CA TYR A 269 -0.19 -28.33 -7.81
C TYR A 269 0.86 -29.00 -6.91
N SER A 270 2.12 -28.61 -7.08
CA SER A 270 3.22 -28.94 -6.17
C SER A 270 4.31 -27.87 -6.26
N THR A 271 5.28 -27.89 -5.34
CA THR A 271 6.44 -26.98 -5.40
C THR A 271 7.21 -27.09 -6.71
N ASN A 272 7.24 -28.29 -7.32
CA ASN A 272 7.92 -28.54 -8.59
C ASN A 272 7.00 -28.34 -9.81
N ASN A 273 5.70 -28.12 -9.59
CA ASN A 273 4.71 -27.83 -10.64
C ASN A 273 3.79 -26.67 -10.21
N PRO A 274 4.32 -25.44 -10.11
CA PRO A 274 3.57 -24.29 -9.63
C PRO A 274 2.42 -23.88 -10.58
N ASN A 275 2.50 -24.25 -11.87
CA ASN A 275 1.42 -24.06 -12.86
C ASN A 275 0.40 -25.22 -12.86
N GLY A 276 0.61 -26.25 -12.03
CA GLY A 276 -0.30 -27.36 -11.88
C GLY A 276 -1.57 -26.99 -11.11
N ALA A 277 -2.67 -27.63 -11.46
CA ALA A 277 -3.93 -27.61 -10.76
C ALA A 277 -4.64 -28.95 -11.01
N ILE A 278 -5.56 -29.35 -10.14
CA ILE A 278 -6.55 -30.38 -10.49
C ILE A 278 -7.66 -29.79 -11.37
N ASP A 279 -8.25 -30.65 -12.19
CA ASP A 279 -9.49 -30.33 -12.88
C ASP A 279 -10.66 -30.27 -11.88
N TYR A 280 -11.58 -29.35 -12.14
CA TYR A 280 -12.87 -29.32 -11.47
C TYR A 280 -13.75 -30.43 -12.07
N PHE A 281 -14.17 -31.40 -11.27
CA PHE A 281 -15.06 -32.49 -11.69
C PHE A 281 -16.44 -32.37 -11.05
N GLU A 282 -17.43 -33.01 -11.68
CA GLU A 282 -18.80 -33.09 -11.17
C GLU A 282 -18.87 -33.80 -9.82
N ASN A 283 -19.90 -33.45 -9.04
CA ASN A 283 -20.23 -34.17 -7.83
C ASN A 283 -20.30 -35.67 -8.14
N VAL A 284 -19.40 -36.46 -7.57
CA VAL A 284 -19.53 -37.92 -7.66
C VAL A 284 -20.82 -38.28 -6.94
N SER A 285 -21.80 -38.71 -7.73
CA SER A 285 -23.09 -39.20 -7.23
C SER A 285 -22.84 -40.59 -6.65
N ILE A 286 -22.72 -40.67 -5.33
CA ILE A 286 -22.58 -41.95 -4.64
C ILE A 286 -23.98 -42.55 -4.52
N THR A 287 -24.22 -43.70 -5.13
CA THR A 287 -25.38 -44.53 -4.78
C THR A 287 -24.95 -45.49 -3.69
N THR A 288 -25.49 -45.35 -2.47
CA THR A 288 -25.17 -46.29 -1.38
C THR A 288 -25.75 -47.68 -1.71
N LEU A 289 -24.90 -48.71 -1.73
CA LEU A 289 -25.28 -50.09 -2.05
C LEU A 289 -26.11 -50.77 -0.94
N ALA A 290 -26.11 -50.21 0.29
CA ALA A 290 -26.88 -50.67 1.44
C ALA A 290 -27.23 -49.50 2.39
N ALA A 291 -28.27 -49.66 3.21
CA ALA A 291 -28.63 -48.69 4.23
C ALA A 291 -27.52 -48.65 5.31
N ILE A 292 -27.00 -47.45 5.60
CA ILE A 292 -25.97 -47.27 6.61
C ILE A 292 -26.66 -47.01 7.96
N ALA A 293 -26.76 -48.04 8.80
CA ALA A 293 -27.23 -47.91 10.18
C ALA A 293 -26.25 -47.06 11.00
N SER A 294 -26.75 -46.22 11.91
CA SER A 294 -25.97 -45.22 12.68
C SER A 294 -24.73 -45.80 13.38
N THR A 295 -23.62 -45.83 12.65
CA THR A 295 -22.34 -46.39 13.11
C THR A 295 -21.22 -45.54 12.52
N THR A 296 -20.10 -45.50 13.23
CA THR A 296 -18.91 -44.76 12.83
C THR A 296 -18.16 -45.55 11.75
N GLN A 297 -18.20 -45.11 10.50
CA GLN A 297 -17.50 -45.77 9.39
C GLN A 297 -16.28 -44.97 8.91
N SER A 298 -15.24 -45.70 8.49
CA SER A 298 -14.00 -45.12 7.91
C SER A 298 -13.88 -45.37 6.40
N TYR A 299 -14.96 -45.83 5.74
CA TYR A 299 -14.96 -46.07 4.30
C TYR A 299 -16.33 -45.75 3.66
N ILE A 300 -16.34 -45.55 2.34
CA ILE A 300 -17.52 -45.29 1.51
C ILE A 300 -17.48 -46.21 0.29
N ASP A 301 -18.55 -46.98 0.05
CA ASP A 301 -18.73 -47.71 -1.21
C ASP A 301 -19.35 -46.78 -2.26
N VAL A 302 -18.73 -46.71 -3.44
CA VAL A 302 -19.14 -45.83 -4.55
C VAL A 302 -19.52 -46.64 -5.79
N SER A 303 -20.40 -46.11 -6.64
CA SER A 303 -20.80 -46.77 -7.89
C SER A 303 -19.78 -46.62 -9.01
N ALA A 304 -18.94 -45.58 -8.95
CA ALA A 304 -17.82 -45.32 -9.85
C ALA A 304 -16.79 -44.40 -9.17
N LEU A 305 -15.52 -44.46 -9.58
CA LEU A 305 -14.43 -43.67 -9.00
C LEU A 305 -14.17 -42.34 -9.71
N ASN A 306 -14.79 -42.06 -10.86
CA ASN A 306 -14.67 -40.85 -11.71
C ASN A 306 -13.67 -39.77 -11.25
N GLY A 307 -12.36 -40.02 -11.39
CA GLY A 307 -11.31 -39.04 -11.13
C GLY A 307 -10.87 -38.85 -9.67
N LEU A 308 -11.46 -39.57 -8.71
CA LEU A 308 -11.04 -39.57 -7.31
C LEU A 308 -9.72 -40.33 -7.13
N LYS A 309 -8.79 -39.73 -6.38
CA LYS A 309 -7.49 -40.34 -6.01
C LYS A 309 -7.27 -40.28 -4.49
N ALA A 310 -6.39 -41.14 -3.99
CA ALA A 310 -5.92 -41.01 -2.62
C ALA A 310 -5.25 -39.63 -2.43
N GLY A 311 -5.61 -38.92 -1.37
CA GLY A 311 -5.23 -37.54 -1.09
C GLY A 311 -6.34 -36.52 -1.36
N ASP A 312 -7.38 -36.87 -2.10
CA ASP A 312 -8.47 -35.93 -2.41
C ASP A 312 -9.31 -35.60 -1.16
N LYS A 313 -9.73 -34.34 -1.08
CA LYS A 313 -10.58 -33.82 0.00
C LYS A 313 -12.06 -33.93 -0.39
N VAL A 314 -12.82 -34.67 0.41
CA VAL A 314 -14.22 -34.99 0.16
C VAL A 314 -15.09 -34.53 1.33
N SER A 315 -16.17 -33.80 1.03
CA SER A 315 -17.19 -33.43 2.01
C SER A 315 -18.39 -34.37 1.88
N VAL A 316 -18.73 -35.08 2.96
CA VAL A 316 -19.93 -35.91 3.02
C VAL A 316 -21.13 -35.06 3.49
N PRO A 317 -22.26 -35.04 2.77
CA PRO A 317 -23.49 -34.38 3.21
C PRO A 317 -23.90 -34.79 4.63
N GLY A 318 -24.18 -33.81 5.48
CA GLY A 318 -24.50 -34.03 6.91
C GLY A 318 -23.28 -34.02 7.84
N SER A 319 -22.06 -34.19 7.31
CA SER A 319 -20.82 -33.98 8.06
C SER A 319 -20.36 -32.53 7.93
N SER A 320 -19.97 -31.89 9.03
CA SER A 320 -19.25 -30.61 9.01
C SER A 320 -17.76 -30.75 8.68
N ARG A 321 -17.27 -31.99 8.54
CA ARG A 321 -15.86 -32.31 8.35
C ARG A 321 -15.57 -32.64 6.89
N VAL A 322 -14.46 -32.09 6.39
CA VAL A 322 -13.83 -32.48 5.13
C VAL A 322 -12.89 -33.63 5.44
N ASN A 323 -13.10 -34.79 4.82
CA ASN A 323 -12.25 -35.97 4.99
C ASN A 323 -11.29 -36.09 3.81
N VAL A 324 -10.13 -36.70 4.04
CA VAL A 324 -9.15 -37.01 2.99
C VAL A 324 -9.27 -38.48 2.61
N ILE A 325 -9.32 -38.79 1.32
CA ILE A 325 -9.28 -40.18 0.85
C ILE A 325 -7.90 -40.74 1.16
N LYS A 326 -7.77 -41.66 2.11
CA LYS A 326 -6.51 -42.29 2.49
C LYS A 326 -6.08 -43.37 1.50
N VAL A 327 -7.03 -44.19 1.05
CA VAL A 327 -6.79 -45.33 0.15
C VAL A 327 -8.03 -45.54 -0.74
N ILE A 328 -7.81 -45.92 -1.99
CA ILE A 328 -8.86 -46.42 -2.88
C ILE A 328 -8.59 -47.90 -3.14
N SER A 329 -9.56 -48.76 -2.83
CA SER A 329 -9.46 -50.20 -3.08
C SER A 329 -10.70 -50.67 -3.84
N GLY A 330 -10.60 -50.76 -5.16
CA GLY A 330 -11.76 -50.97 -6.03
C GLY A 330 -12.76 -49.83 -5.87
N LEU A 331 -14.05 -50.15 -5.78
CA LEU A 331 -15.13 -49.18 -5.59
C LEU A 331 -15.32 -48.70 -4.14
N ARG A 332 -14.29 -48.84 -3.29
CA ARG A 332 -14.33 -48.43 -1.87
C ARG A 332 -13.28 -47.36 -1.59
N LEU A 333 -13.73 -46.22 -1.05
CA LEU A 333 -12.92 -45.10 -0.60
C LEU A 333 -12.69 -45.20 0.91
N PHE A 334 -11.45 -45.29 1.37
CA PHE A 334 -11.11 -45.20 2.79
C PHE A 334 -10.81 -43.75 3.15
N LEU A 335 -11.40 -43.25 4.23
CA LEU A 335 -11.20 -41.89 4.72
C LEU A 335 -10.13 -41.86 5.83
N ASP A 336 -9.48 -40.72 5.98
CA ASP A 336 -8.50 -40.46 7.04
C ASP A 336 -9.12 -40.41 8.44
N GLN A 337 -10.40 -40.01 8.52
CA GLN A 337 -11.17 -39.92 9.75
C GLN A 337 -12.52 -40.62 9.60
N PRO A 338 -13.04 -41.22 10.67
CA PRO A 338 -14.40 -41.75 10.66
C PRO A 338 -15.43 -40.62 10.60
N TYR A 339 -16.53 -40.83 9.89
CA TYR A 339 -17.64 -39.88 9.81
C TYR A 339 -18.94 -40.47 10.37
N TYR A 340 -19.83 -39.59 10.84
CA TYR A 340 -21.13 -39.97 11.39
C TYR A 340 -22.21 -39.78 10.31
N THR A 341 -22.89 -40.86 9.92
CA THR A 341 -24.09 -40.76 9.09
C THR A 341 -25.33 -40.78 9.97
N SER A 342 -26.15 -39.73 9.90
CA SER A 342 -27.59 -39.88 10.18
C SER A 342 -28.21 -40.69 9.05
N ASP A 343 -29.10 -41.63 9.36
CA ASP A 343 -29.67 -42.67 8.46
C ASP A 343 -29.75 -42.27 6.97
N VAL A 344 -28.81 -42.78 6.16
CA VAL A 344 -28.88 -42.66 4.69
C VAL A 344 -29.51 -43.94 4.15
N ALA A 345 -30.74 -43.84 3.62
CA ALA A 345 -31.44 -44.96 3.03
C ALA A 345 -30.67 -45.57 1.86
N ALA A 346 -30.75 -46.90 1.69
CA ALA A 346 -30.16 -47.59 0.55
C ALA A 346 -30.63 -46.97 -0.78
N GLY A 347 -29.72 -46.72 -1.72
CA GLY A 347 -30.05 -46.10 -3.01
C GLY A 347 -30.11 -44.58 -3.01
N SER A 348 -29.84 -43.91 -1.87
CA SER A 348 -29.76 -42.45 -1.83
C SER A 348 -28.54 -41.95 -2.61
N VAL A 349 -28.73 -40.95 -3.47
CA VAL A 349 -27.64 -40.27 -4.18
C VAL A 349 -27.01 -39.23 -3.26
N VAL A 350 -25.79 -39.49 -2.81
CA VAL A 350 -25.00 -38.57 -1.99
C VAL A 350 -24.03 -37.84 -2.92
N ALA A 351 -24.28 -36.56 -3.17
CA ALA A 351 -23.40 -35.72 -3.97
C ALA A 351 -22.16 -35.32 -3.17
N LEU A 352 -20.99 -35.87 -3.52
CA LEU A 352 -19.72 -35.35 -3.01
C LEU A 352 -19.45 -34.00 -3.68
N ARG A 353 -19.52 -32.88 -2.93
CA ARG A 353 -19.23 -31.56 -3.51
C ARG A 353 -17.74 -31.46 -3.84
N GLY A 354 -17.46 -31.00 -5.07
CA GLY A 354 -16.18 -31.09 -5.78
C GLY A 354 -14.92 -30.87 -4.96
N ASN A 355 -13.86 -31.59 -5.32
CA ASN A 355 -12.54 -31.50 -4.72
C ASN A 355 -12.15 -30.04 -4.52
N ALA A 356 -11.85 -29.65 -3.28
CA ALA A 356 -11.19 -28.38 -3.05
C ALA A 356 -9.90 -28.38 -3.89
N SER A 357 -9.71 -27.34 -4.70
CA SER A 357 -8.49 -27.16 -5.46
C SER A 357 -7.26 -27.46 -4.59
N ASP A 358 -6.29 -28.15 -5.19
CA ASP A 358 -5.00 -28.45 -4.57
C ASP A 358 -4.08 -27.22 -4.55
N ARG A 359 -4.48 -26.13 -5.22
CA ARG A 359 -3.78 -24.85 -5.18
C ARG A 359 -4.20 -24.01 -3.97
N PRO A 360 -3.28 -23.26 -3.36
CA PRO A 360 -3.59 -22.30 -2.30
C PRO A 360 -4.58 -21.20 -2.73
N ASP A 361 -4.64 -20.88 -4.02
CA ASP A 361 -5.49 -19.83 -4.60
C ASP A 361 -6.91 -20.32 -4.96
N GLY A 362 -7.21 -21.61 -4.79
CA GLY A 362 -8.53 -22.18 -5.05
C GLY A 362 -8.86 -22.46 -6.53
N LEU A 363 -7.89 -22.33 -7.45
CA LEU A 363 -8.13 -22.42 -8.90
C LEU A 363 -7.99 -23.83 -9.49
N TYR A 364 -8.62 -24.06 -10.64
CA TYR A 364 -8.66 -25.37 -11.32
C TYR A 364 -8.03 -25.28 -12.72
N SER A 365 -7.60 -26.40 -13.29
CA SER A 365 -6.96 -26.44 -14.62
C SER A 365 -7.93 -26.29 -15.78
N ASN A 366 -9.16 -26.76 -15.62
CA ASN A 366 -10.24 -26.67 -16.60
C ASN A 366 -11.19 -25.48 -16.38
N ILE A 367 -10.91 -24.58 -15.43
CA ILE A 367 -11.66 -23.34 -15.21
C ILE A 367 -10.76 -22.16 -15.56
N ILE A 368 -11.24 -21.28 -16.44
CA ILE A 368 -10.53 -20.05 -16.81
C ILE A 368 -10.87 -18.95 -15.80
N ASP A 369 -9.86 -18.46 -15.10
CA ASP A 369 -9.96 -17.34 -14.17
C ASP A 369 -9.56 -16.04 -14.86
N GLU A 370 -9.97 -14.89 -14.31
CA GLU A 370 -9.58 -13.58 -14.86
C GLU A 370 -8.05 -13.39 -14.90
N ARG A 371 -7.33 -14.00 -13.96
CA ARG A 371 -5.87 -13.98 -13.88
C ARG A 371 -5.18 -14.74 -15.02
N ASP A 372 -5.91 -15.60 -15.72
CA ASP A 372 -5.38 -16.34 -16.87
C ASP A 372 -5.40 -15.52 -18.15
N ILE A 373 -6.17 -14.43 -18.17
CA ILE A 373 -6.50 -13.69 -19.38
C ILE A 373 -5.64 -12.44 -19.46
N THR A 374 -4.83 -12.37 -20.51
CA THR A 374 -4.22 -11.14 -20.98
C THR A 374 -5.08 -10.57 -22.10
N ASP A 375 -5.62 -9.37 -21.90
CA ASP A 375 -6.41 -8.67 -22.91
C ASP A 375 -5.51 -8.13 -24.02
N LEU A 376 -5.74 -8.59 -25.26
CA LEU A 376 -5.01 -8.19 -26.46
C LEU A 376 -5.85 -7.27 -27.36
N ARG A 377 -7.06 -6.89 -26.95
CA ARG A 377 -7.95 -6.06 -27.77
C ARG A 377 -7.34 -4.67 -27.94
N HIS A 378 -7.08 -4.29 -29.18
CA HIS A 378 -6.71 -2.91 -29.50
C HIS A 378 -7.98 -2.05 -29.53
N LYS A 379 -8.09 -1.12 -28.59
CA LYS A 379 -9.21 -0.17 -28.54
C LYS A 379 -9.06 0.84 -29.65
N THR A 380 -10.07 0.93 -30.52
CA THR A 380 -10.09 1.90 -31.62
C THR A 380 -11.22 2.89 -31.42
N TYR A 381 -10.91 4.16 -31.68
CA TYR A 381 -11.87 5.25 -31.55
C TYR A 381 -12.20 5.74 -32.96
N LEU A 382 -13.50 5.95 -33.23
CA LEU A 382 -13.96 6.55 -34.49
C LEU A 382 -13.51 8.02 -34.64
N VAL A 383 -13.06 8.63 -33.54
CA VAL A 383 -12.46 9.96 -33.49
C VAL A 383 -11.20 9.86 -32.63
N ALA A 384 -10.03 10.15 -33.18
CA ALA A 384 -8.78 10.10 -32.44
C ALA A 384 -8.87 11.00 -31.19
N PRO A 385 -8.73 10.47 -29.96
CA PRO A 385 -8.62 11.32 -28.78
C PRO A 385 -7.34 12.17 -28.88
N PRO A 386 -7.33 13.39 -28.32
CA PRO A 386 -6.14 14.23 -28.32
C PRO A 386 -5.05 13.54 -27.47
N TYR A 387 -4.13 12.81 -28.13
CA TYR A 387 -3.04 12.08 -27.49
C TYR A 387 -2.22 12.94 -26.53
N GLN A 388 -2.09 14.24 -26.83
CA GLN A 388 -1.44 15.22 -25.98
C GLN A 388 -2.07 15.29 -24.58
N GLN A 389 -3.40 15.21 -24.50
CA GLN A 389 -4.14 15.31 -23.25
C GLN A 389 -4.01 14.04 -22.43
N LEU A 390 -4.11 12.86 -23.06
CA LEU A 390 -3.84 11.57 -22.39
C LEU A 390 -2.40 11.46 -21.87
N LEU A 391 -1.42 12.00 -22.61
CA LEU A 391 -0.03 12.05 -22.15
C LEU A 391 0.13 12.99 -20.95
N THR A 392 -0.54 14.14 -20.98
CA THR A 392 -0.52 15.13 -19.89
C THR A 392 -1.20 14.57 -18.63
N ASP A 393 -2.35 13.93 -18.78
CA ASP A 393 -3.09 13.32 -17.67
C ASP A 393 -2.34 12.11 -17.09
N GLY A 394 -1.73 11.28 -17.95
CA GLY A 394 -0.91 10.15 -17.52
C GLY A 394 0.36 10.57 -16.78
N LEU A 395 1.02 11.63 -17.27
CA LEU A 395 2.18 12.22 -16.61
C LEU A 395 1.81 12.87 -15.28
N ASP A 396 0.71 13.64 -15.23
CA ASP A 396 0.22 14.27 -14.00
C ASP A 396 -0.20 13.23 -12.95
N GLN A 397 -0.88 12.15 -13.35
CA GLN A 397 -1.19 11.03 -12.45
C GLN A 397 0.07 10.29 -11.97
N HIS A 398 1.11 10.20 -12.80
CA HIS A 398 2.40 9.62 -12.40
C HIS A 398 3.14 10.51 -11.40
N LEU A 399 3.20 11.82 -11.65
CA LEU A 399 3.83 12.79 -10.77
C LEU A 399 3.09 12.93 -9.42
N ARG A 400 1.76 12.73 -9.41
CA ARG A 400 0.95 12.67 -8.19
C ARG A 400 0.97 11.30 -7.49
N GLY A 401 1.70 10.33 -8.04
CA GLY A 401 1.84 8.98 -7.46
C GLY A 401 0.56 8.14 -7.48
N VAL A 402 -0.43 8.51 -8.30
CA VAL A 402 -1.71 7.81 -8.46
C VAL A 402 -1.54 6.50 -9.23
N THR A 403 -0.56 6.43 -10.15
CA THR A 403 -0.29 5.26 -11.01
C THR A 403 0.70 4.25 -10.43
N GLN A 404 0.75 4.06 -9.11
CA GLN A 404 1.41 2.89 -8.48
C GLN A 404 0.40 1.82 -8.02
N PRO A 405 -0.36 1.16 -8.93
CA PRO A 405 -1.43 0.25 -8.55
C PRO A 405 -0.96 -1.03 -7.85
N GLU A 406 0.28 -1.50 -8.10
CA GLU A 406 0.77 -2.73 -7.48
C GLU A 406 1.46 -2.52 -6.13
N ARG A 407 2.03 -1.34 -5.86
CA ARG A 407 2.68 -1.04 -4.55
C ARG A 407 1.72 -0.51 -3.49
N ARG A 408 0.64 0.20 -3.86
CA ARG A 408 -0.34 0.71 -2.89
C ARG A 408 -1.19 -0.39 -2.24
N LYS A 409 -1.33 -1.57 -2.85
CA LYS A 409 -2.05 -2.70 -2.21
C LYS A 409 -1.28 -3.33 -1.03
N ALA A 410 0.01 -3.03 -0.86
CA ALA A 410 0.87 -3.71 0.12
C ALA A 410 1.21 -2.88 1.37
N MET A 411 1.11 -1.55 1.34
CA MET A 411 1.45 -0.70 2.50
C MET A 411 0.19 -0.12 3.13
N ARG A 412 -0.16 -0.62 4.31
CA ARG A 412 -1.21 -0.06 5.16
C ARG A 412 -0.60 1.09 5.97
N THR A 413 -1.06 2.31 5.75
CA THR A 413 -0.57 3.47 6.53
C THR A 413 -1.05 3.34 7.97
N THR A 414 -0.17 3.52 8.95
CA THR A 414 -0.59 3.59 10.36
C THR A 414 -0.33 4.99 10.90
N TYR A 415 -1.40 5.71 11.23
CA TYR A 415 -1.34 6.98 11.94
C TYR A 415 -1.13 6.72 13.42
N VAL A 416 -0.17 7.42 14.01
CA VAL A 416 0.10 7.33 15.45
C VAL A 416 -0.54 8.52 16.14
N GLY A 417 -1.81 8.34 16.51
CA GLY A 417 -2.69 9.40 16.96
C GLY A 417 -3.20 10.32 15.85
N VAL A 418 -4.18 11.16 16.19
CA VAL A 418 -4.79 12.17 15.31
C VAL A 418 -5.01 13.47 16.08
N ARG A 419 -5.15 14.58 15.35
CA ARG A 419 -5.42 15.89 15.97
C ARG A 419 -6.79 15.85 16.66
N LYS A 420 -6.85 16.45 17.86
CA LYS A 420 -8.11 16.75 18.55
C LYS A 420 -9.02 17.58 17.65
N THR A 421 -10.32 17.39 17.79
CA THR A 421 -11.32 18.17 17.05
C THR A 421 -11.13 19.66 17.36
N PRO A 422 -10.93 20.53 16.35
CA PRO A 422 -10.81 21.95 16.56
C PRO A 422 -12.09 22.49 17.21
N ILE A 423 -11.94 23.09 18.37
CA ILE A 423 -13.03 23.73 19.07
C ILE A 423 -13.48 24.97 18.28
N ASP A 424 -14.78 25.11 18.05
CA ASP A 424 -15.41 26.24 17.38
C ASP A 424 -16.66 26.71 18.13
N SER A 425 -17.25 27.82 17.69
CA SER A 425 -18.45 28.41 18.31
C SER A 425 -19.72 27.55 18.20
N ASN A 426 -19.71 26.47 17.41
CA ASN A 426 -20.86 25.59 17.24
C ASN A 426 -20.87 24.45 18.27
N HIS A 427 -19.74 24.17 18.93
CA HIS A 427 -19.68 23.19 20.00
C HIS A 427 -20.50 23.65 21.22
N ILE A 428 -21.40 22.80 21.67
CA ILE A 428 -22.17 22.99 22.91
C ILE A 428 -21.61 22.17 24.06
N PHE A 429 -20.90 21.10 23.73
CA PHE A 429 -20.16 20.27 24.67
C PHE A 429 -18.89 19.78 23.97
N TYR A 430 -17.77 19.82 24.69
CA TYR A 430 -16.53 19.23 24.23
C TYR A 430 -15.74 18.73 25.44
N ALA A 431 -15.33 17.47 25.39
CA ALA A 431 -14.51 16.82 26.39
C ALA A 431 -13.38 16.03 25.69
N SER A 432 -12.14 16.51 25.77
CA SER A 432 -11.02 15.78 25.18
C SER A 432 -10.72 14.46 25.90
N PHE A 433 -11.07 14.37 27.19
CA PHE A 433 -10.78 13.26 28.12
C PHE A 433 -9.30 12.95 28.32
N ASP A 434 -8.45 13.97 28.11
CA ASP A 434 -7.00 13.83 28.23
C ASP A 434 -6.56 13.92 29.71
N SER A 435 -6.83 12.86 30.48
CA SER A 435 -6.57 12.79 31.93
C SER A 435 -7.34 13.77 32.80
N ASN A 436 -8.25 14.56 32.22
CA ASN A 436 -9.17 15.44 32.93
C ASN A 436 -10.61 14.94 32.78
N ARG A 437 -11.40 15.14 33.83
CA ARG A 437 -12.84 14.82 33.88
C ARG A 437 -13.69 16.01 33.46
N SER A 438 -13.18 17.22 33.64
CA SER A 438 -13.92 18.42 33.27
C SER A 438 -13.93 18.57 31.75
N PRO A 439 -15.11 18.75 31.12
CA PRO A 439 -15.18 19.15 29.73
C PRO A 439 -14.57 20.55 29.56
N GLU A 440 -13.95 20.81 28.42
CA GLU A 440 -13.46 22.14 28.06
C GLU A 440 -14.59 23.07 27.61
N ILE A 441 -15.70 22.52 27.11
CA ILE A 441 -16.94 23.25 26.81
C ILE A 441 -18.13 22.52 27.41
N GLY A 442 -19.01 23.26 28.09
CA GLY A 442 -20.22 22.76 28.75
C GLY A 442 -20.08 22.80 30.28
N SER A 443 -21.16 23.16 30.98
CA SER A 443 -21.17 23.29 32.44
C SER A 443 -21.29 21.92 33.13
N THR A 444 -20.53 21.70 34.21
CA THR A 444 -20.51 20.46 34.99
C THR A 444 -21.53 20.41 36.13
N THR A 445 -22.64 21.15 36.04
CA THR A 445 -23.55 21.39 37.18
C THR A 445 -24.16 20.14 37.84
N SER A 446 -23.99 18.92 37.29
CA SER A 446 -24.44 17.67 37.93
C SER A 446 -23.66 16.37 37.59
N ASN A 447 -22.45 16.42 37.01
CA ASN A 447 -21.88 15.21 36.35
C ASN A 447 -20.82 14.47 37.19
N THR A 448 -21.18 13.30 37.71
CA THR A 448 -20.27 12.30 38.27
C THR A 448 -19.71 11.40 37.15
N LEU A 449 -18.67 11.86 36.46
CA LEU A 449 -17.64 10.90 36.03
C LEU A 449 -17.16 10.16 37.30
N PRO A 450 -16.76 8.88 37.21
CA PRO A 450 -16.48 8.09 38.40
C PRO A 450 -15.48 8.82 39.30
N THR A 451 -15.48 8.56 40.61
CA THR A 451 -14.46 9.15 41.50
C THR A 451 -13.04 8.72 41.13
N ALA A 452 -12.88 7.67 40.28
CA ALA A 452 -11.64 7.23 39.66
C ALA A 452 -11.82 6.59 38.25
N PRO A 453 -12.19 7.32 37.17
CA PRO A 453 -12.05 6.85 35.80
C PRO A 453 -10.62 6.40 35.57
N LEU A 454 -10.51 5.18 35.10
CA LEU A 454 -9.31 4.71 34.45
C LEU A 454 -9.20 5.48 33.14
N PHE A 455 -8.06 6.12 32.88
CA PHE A 455 -7.76 6.68 31.57
C PHE A 455 -6.89 5.69 30.81
N LYS A 456 -7.23 5.42 29.55
CA LYS A 456 -6.45 4.55 28.65
C LYS A 456 -5.97 5.34 27.43
N PRO A 457 -4.86 4.92 26.79
CA PRO A 457 -4.43 5.50 25.53
C PRO A 457 -5.54 5.45 24.47
N ALA A 458 -5.74 6.56 23.76
CA ALA A 458 -6.77 6.71 22.73
C ALA A 458 -6.25 7.53 21.53
N ALA A 459 -7.08 7.73 20.50
CA ALA A 459 -6.66 8.30 19.22
C ALA A 459 -6.09 9.73 19.33
N THR A 460 -6.60 10.54 20.25
CA THR A 460 -6.23 11.97 20.38
C THR A 460 -5.41 12.27 21.65
N GLY A 461 -4.99 11.25 22.39
CA GLY A 461 -4.34 11.38 23.69
C GLY A 461 -4.75 10.26 24.63
N SER A 462 -5.28 10.62 25.80
CA SER A 462 -5.99 9.67 26.68
C SER A 462 -7.49 9.72 26.42
N GLY A 463 -8.19 8.63 26.73
CA GLY A 463 -9.65 8.57 26.78
C GLY A 463 -10.14 7.99 28.10
N VAL A 464 -11.37 8.30 28.47
CA VAL A 464 -12.03 7.68 29.64
C VAL A 464 -12.35 6.24 29.31
N TYR A 465 -11.87 5.32 30.14
CA TYR A 465 -12.18 3.90 30.07
C TYR A 465 -13.38 3.57 30.96
N PHE A 466 -14.43 3.03 30.33
CA PHE A 466 -15.61 2.52 31.00
C PHE A 466 -15.39 1.04 31.33
N ASN A 467 -15.43 0.68 32.62
CA ASN A 467 -15.25 -0.70 33.10
C ASN A 467 -16.50 -1.18 33.84
N ASN A 468 -17.49 -1.63 33.07
CA ASN A 468 -18.64 -2.42 33.51
C ASN A 468 -19.57 -1.91 34.64
N THR A 469 -19.29 -0.79 35.31
CA THR A 469 -19.97 -0.42 36.57
C THR A 469 -20.48 1.03 36.54
N GLY A 470 -21.78 1.18 36.32
CA GLY A 470 -22.51 2.46 36.35
C GLY A 470 -22.33 3.30 35.09
N GLY A 471 -23.40 3.52 34.32
CA GLY A 471 -23.33 4.50 33.23
C GLY A 471 -23.22 5.92 33.77
N HIS A 472 -22.54 6.78 33.03
CA HIS A 472 -22.29 8.15 33.45
C HIS A 472 -23.21 9.12 32.74
N VAL A 473 -23.79 10.04 33.50
CA VAL A 473 -24.70 11.06 32.98
C VAL A 473 -23.94 12.36 32.82
N VAL A 474 -23.97 12.88 31.61
CA VAL A 474 -23.60 14.24 31.28
C VAL A 474 -24.90 15.01 31.01
N THR A 475 -25.38 15.76 32.00
CA THR A 475 -26.53 16.66 31.80
C THR A 475 -26.10 17.82 30.90
N GLN A 476 -26.70 17.89 29.71
CA GLN A 476 -26.45 18.94 28.73
C GLN A 476 -27.78 19.30 28.08
N ASN A 477 -28.14 20.58 28.09
CA ASN A 477 -29.35 21.06 27.43
C ASN A 477 -29.12 21.08 25.91
N ILE A 478 -29.94 20.35 25.15
CA ILE A 478 -29.90 20.25 23.69
C ILE A 478 -31.17 20.89 23.12
N ASP A 479 -31.21 22.22 23.13
CA ASP A 479 -32.48 22.95 22.95
C ASP A 479 -33.07 22.91 21.53
N ALA A 480 -32.31 22.47 20.52
CA ALA A 480 -32.77 22.37 19.13
C ALA A 480 -31.98 21.35 18.31
N PHE A 481 -32.64 20.76 17.31
CA PHE A 481 -32.01 20.07 16.18
C PHE A 481 -31.84 21.06 15.00
N PRO A 482 -30.82 20.91 14.13
CA PRO A 482 -29.91 19.77 14.01
C PRO A 482 -28.76 19.77 15.03
N ILE A 483 -28.26 18.58 15.35
CA ILE A 483 -27.01 18.41 16.11
C ILE A 483 -26.12 17.34 15.50
N SER A 484 -24.84 17.40 15.80
CA SER A 484 -23.90 16.29 15.60
C SER A 484 -23.27 15.87 16.93
N VAL A 485 -23.08 14.57 17.11
CA VAL A 485 -22.38 13.96 18.26
C VAL A 485 -21.26 13.10 17.72
N GLU A 486 -20.04 13.27 18.21
CA GLU A 486 -18.87 12.56 17.70
C GLU A 486 -17.86 12.21 18.78
N ALA A 487 -17.16 11.09 18.60
CA ALA A 487 -16.07 10.66 19.48
C ALA A 487 -15.20 9.59 18.81
N PHE A 488 -13.97 9.43 19.31
CA PHE A 488 -13.18 8.22 19.08
C PHE A 488 -13.50 7.16 20.13
N VAL A 489 -13.62 5.92 19.67
CA VAL A 489 -14.07 4.79 20.47
C VAL A 489 -13.17 3.60 20.21
N ILE A 490 -12.58 3.06 21.28
CA ILE A 490 -11.83 1.80 21.24
C ILE A 490 -12.62 0.78 22.04
N PRO A 491 -13.42 -0.09 21.39
CA PRO A 491 -14.11 -1.17 22.07
C PRO A 491 -13.09 -2.25 22.47
N GLU A 492 -13.20 -2.79 23.68
CA GLU A 492 -12.41 -3.97 24.08
C GLU A 492 -13.15 -5.26 23.73
N ASP A 493 -12.41 -6.37 23.68
CA ASP A 493 -13.01 -7.67 23.39
C ASP A 493 -14.11 -7.99 24.41
N HIS A 494 -15.29 -8.22 23.88
CA HIS A 494 -16.55 -8.29 24.62
C HIS A 494 -17.13 -9.69 24.58
N SER A 495 -16.28 -10.71 24.66
CA SER A 495 -16.61 -12.13 24.48
C SER A 495 -17.65 -12.71 25.47
N ALA A 496 -18.07 -11.97 26.50
CA ALA A 496 -18.86 -12.48 27.62
C ALA A 496 -20.26 -11.86 27.82
N ILE A 497 -20.79 -11.02 26.91
CA ILE A 497 -22.15 -10.48 27.12
C ILE A 497 -23.20 -11.55 26.80
N GLY A 498 -23.86 -12.07 27.83
CA GLY A 498 -25.03 -12.92 27.68
C GLY A 498 -26.24 -12.08 27.26
N GLY A 499 -26.49 -11.97 25.96
CA GLY A 499 -27.78 -11.53 25.36
C GLY A 499 -28.24 -10.08 25.59
N ASP A 500 -27.79 -9.42 26.66
CA ASP A 500 -28.17 -8.06 27.01
C ASP A 500 -27.31 -7.03 26.30
N ALA A 501 -27.89 -5.86 26.06
CA ALA A 501 -27.33 -4.90 25.14
C ALA A 501 -26.91 -3.61 25.85
N ALA A 502 -25.79 -3.04 25.41
CA ALA A 502 -25.10 -1.95 26.10
C ALA A 502 -25.06 -0.69 25.24
N TYR A 503 -25.19 0.50 25.83
CA TYR A 503 -25.17 1.77 25.09
C TYR A 503 -23.82 2.44 25.22
N LEU A 504 -23.18 2.69 24.08
CA LEU A 504 -21.91 3.40 24.05
C LEU A 504 -22.11 4.88 24.42
N PHE A 505 -23.12 5.50 23.81
CA PHE A 505 -23.73 6.71 24.32
C PHE A 505 -25.20 6.79 23.93
N ALA A 506 -26.00 7.51 24.72
CA ALA A 506 -27.44 7.68 24.51
C ALA A 506 -27.87 9.10 24.86
N LEU A 507 -28.67 9.71 23.98
CA LEU A 507 -29.42 10.94 24.24
C LEU A 507 -30.83 10.54 24.67
N THR A 508 -31.17 10.75 25.93
CA THR A 508 -32.49 10.36 26.45
C THR A 508 -32.87 11.13 27.70
N ASN A 509 -34.18 11.36 27.87
CA ASN A 509 -34.73 11.87 29.13
C ASN A 509 -34.94 10.76 30.18
N ALA A 510 -35.18 9.52 29.72
CA ALA A 510 -35.30 8.32 30.55
C ALA A 510 -35.03 7.07 29.67
N PRO A 511 -34.19 6.11 30.10
CA PRO A 511 -33.62 5.05 29.26
C PRO A 511 -34.60 4.06 28.59
N SER A 512 -35.92 4.26 28.73
CA SER A 512 -36.95 3.32 28.26
C SER A 512 -38.04 3.91 27.36
N THR A 513 -38.12 5.23 27.13
CA THR A 513 -39.26 5.83 26.39
C THR A 513 -38.87 6.54 25.10
N ASP A 514 -38.05 7.58 25.18
CA ASP A 514 -37.58 8.37 24.03
C ASP A 514 -36.06 8.45 24.06
N MET A 515 -35.39 7.88 23.05
CA MET A 515 -33.94 7.76 23.05
C MET A 515 -33.35 7.72 21.64
N ILE A 516 -32.21 8.38 21.46
CA ILE A 516 -31.31 8.17 20.32
C ILE A 516 -30.00 7.64 20.88
N ALA A 517 -29.60 6.42 20.49
CA ALA A 517 -28.42 5.79 21.07
C ALA A 517 -27.60 4.99 20.08
N ILE A 518 -26.33 4.86 20.42
CA ILE A 518 -25.43 3.88 19.81
C ILE A 518 -25.40 2.64 20.68
N TRP A 519 -25.69 1.51 20.05
CA TRP A 519 -26.06 0.28 20.73
C TRP A 519 -25.13 -0.87 20.35
N LEU A 520 -24.54 -1.52 21.36
CA LEU A 520 -23.73 -2.74 21.23
C LEU A 520 -24.60 -3.95 21.61
N LYS A 521 -25.06 -4.72 20.62
CA LYS A 521 -26.03 -5.82 20.82
C LYS A 521 -25.37 -7.15 21.17
N LYS A 522 -24.21 -7.41 20.58
CA LYS A 522 -23.38 -8.62 20.78
C LYS A 522 -21.91 -8.21 20.60
N PRO A 523 -20.93 -9.07 20.93
CA PRO A 523 -19.52 -8.71 20.77
C PRO A 523 -19.30 -8.20 19.35
N ASN A 524 -18.80 -6.97 19.24
CA ASN A 524 -18.51 -6.26 17.99
C ASN A 524 -19.70 -5.74 17.17
N ASP A 525 -20.97 -5.97 17.51
CA ASP A 525 -22.12 -5.49 16.71
C ASP A 525 -22.62 -4.12 17.21
N ILE A 526 -22.22 -3.04 16.53
CA ILE A 526 -22.73 -1.69 16.75
C ILE A 526 -23.92 -1.39 15.83
N ARG A 527 -24.96 -0.77 16.39
CA ARG A 527 -26.16 -0.32 15.68
C ARG A 527 -26.55 1.08 16.15
N LEU A 528 -27.15 1.84 15.25
CA LEU A 528 -27.94 3.00 15.63
C LEU A 528 -29.31 2.51 16.10
N ARG A 529 -29.76 2.99 17.26
CA ARG A 529 -31.08 2.70 17.81
C ARG A 529 -31.82 4.00 18.11
N VAL A 530 -33.05 4.11 17.62
CA VAL A 530 -33.99 5.18 17.97
C VAL A 530 -35.20 4.56 18.63
N ILE A 531 -35.58 5.04 19.81
CA ILE A 531 -36.84 4.70 20.48
C ILE A 531 -37.70 5.96 20.42
N ASP A 532 -38.84 5.86 19.73
CA ASP A 532 -39.79 6.95 19.57
C ASP A 532 -41.14 6.48 20.11
N ASN A 533 -41.59 7.08 21.21
CA ASN A 533 -42.79 6.65 21.94
C ASN A 533 -42.75 5.16 22.31
N GLY A 534 -41.61 4.67 22.78
CA GLY A 534 -41.42 3.28 23.17
C GLY A 534 -41.25 2.29 22.02
N VAL A 535 -41.31 2.74 20.75
CA VAL A 535 -41.12 1.87 19.58
C VAL A 535 -39.65 1.88 19.16
N PRO A 536 -38.89 0.77 19.33
CA PRO A 536 -37.50 0.70 18.92
C PRO A 536 -37.37 0.51 17.40
N ARG A 537 -36.48 1.29 16.78
CA ARG A 537 -36.02 1.16 15.40
C ARG A 537 -34.50 1.00 15.41
N GLU A 538 -33.98 0.11 14.60
CA GLU A 538 -32.54 -0.22 14.56
C GLU A 538 -32.00 -0.13 13.13
N SER A 539 -30.76 0.36 12.98
CA SER A 539 -30.04 0.29 11.71
C SER A 539 -29.48 -1.11 11.45
N SER A 540 -28.89 -1.28 10.26
CA SER A 540 -27.98 -2.40 9.98
C SER A 540 -26.84 -2.49 11.00
N SER A 541 -26.39 -3.72 11.21
CA SER A 541 -25.22 -4.08 12.03
C SER A 541 -23.93 -3.62 11.37
N TYR A 542 -23.00 -3.11 12.19
CA TYR A 542 -21.60 -2.94 11.82
C TYR A 542 -20.71 -3.70 12.79
N ASN A 543 -19.70 -4.39 12.27
CA ASN A 543 -18.77 -5.16 13.09
C ASN A 543 -17.55 -4.30 13.44
N PHE A 544 -17.44 -3.86 14.68
CA PHE A 544 -16.21 -3.30 15.20
C PHE A 544 -15.12 -4.34 15.30
N GLN A 545 -13.88 -3.87 15.24
CA GLN A 545 -12.72 -4.69 15.55
C GLN A 545 -12.28 -4.34 16.98
N PRO A 546 -12.26 -5.31 17.91
CA PRO A 546 -11.77 -5.11 19.27
C PRO A 546 -10.36 -4.50 19.27
N GLY A 547 -10.09 -3.61 20.21
CA GLY A 547 -8.78 -2.98 20.41
C GLY A 547 -8.39 -1.95 19.35
N ARG A 548 -9.23 -1.71 18.34
CA ARG A 548 -8.97 -0.69 17.30
C ARG A 548 -9.77 0.58 17.56
N SER A 549 -9.17 1.71 17.19
CA SER A 549 -9.84 3.01 17.26
C SER A 549 -10.81 3.17 16.10
N HIS A 550 -12.05 3.50 16.43
CA HIS A 550 -13.08 3.85 15.47
C HIS A 550 -13.58 5.27 15.76
N HIS A 551 -13.68 6.08 14.72
CA HIS A 551 -14.34 7.37 14.81
C HIS A 551 -15.83 7.19 14.59
N VAL A 552 -16.65 7.58 15.56
CA VAL A 552 -18.10 7.40 15.54
C VAL A 552 -18.76 8.77 15.54
N ARG A 553 -19.67 9.00 14.59
CA ARG A 553 -20.44 10.25 14.49
C ARG A 553 -21.93 9.94 14.28
N LEU A 554 -22.78 10.67 14.98
CA LEU A 554 -24.21 10.79 14.70
C LEU A 554 -24.53 12.19 14.18
N THR A 555 -25.39 12.27 13.18
CA THR A 555 -26.04 13.53 12.80
C THR A 555 -27.54 13.36 13.00
N ILE A 556 -28.15 14.28 13.73
CA ILE A 556 -29.55 14.25 14.13
C ILE A 556 -30.19 15.50 13.55
N THR A 557 -31.09 15.33 12.58
CA THR A 557 -31.92 16.40 12.03
C THR A 557 -33.29 16.38 12.68
N THR A 558 -34.24 17.16 12.16
CA THR A 558 -35.61 17.18 12.66
C THR A 558 -36.37 15.87 12.40
N ASP A 559 -35.95 15.08 11.40
CA ASP A 559 -36.68 13.94 10.87
C ASP A 559 -35.82 12.66 10.74
N LYS A 560 -34.50 12.76 10.86
CA LYS A 560 -33.56 11.67 10.58
C LYS A 560 -32.39 11.65 11.56
N VAL A 561 -31.96 10.44 11.87
CA VAL A 561 -30.65 10.18 12.50
C VAL A 561 -29.79 9.38 11.55
N ARG A 562 -28.57 9.85 11.30
CA ARG A 562 -27.56 9.14 10.52
C ARG A 562 -26.38 8.76 11.39
N MET A 563 -25.83 7.58 11.15
CA MET A 563 -24.62 7.09 11.82
C MET A 563 -23.48 6.95 10.81
N TYR A 564 -22.33 7.52 11.16
CA TYR A 564 -21.09 7.42 10.41
C TYR A 564 -20.04 6.71 11.27
N ILE A 565 -19.34 5.74 10.68
CA ILE A 565 -18.19 5.07 11.28
C ILE A 565 -17.00 5.27 10.36
N ASN A 566 -15.91 5.84 10.88
CA ASN A 566 -14.69 6.17 10.13
C ASN A 566 -14.99 7.00 8.86
N GLY A 567 -15.90 7.97 8.98
CA GLY A 567 -16.34 8.83 7.87
C GLY A 567 -17.37 8.21 6.91
N ASN A 568 -17.61 6.89 6.98
CA ASN A 568 -18.55 6.20 6.12
C ASN A 568 -19.94 6.13 6.76
N MET A 569 -21.00 6.50 6.02
CA MET A 569 -22.38 6.36 6.49
C MET A 569 -22.78 4.88 6.55
N ILE A 570 -23.17 4.40 7.72
CA ILE A 570 -23.50 2.99 7.98
C ILE A 570 -25.01 2.75 8.12
N GLY A 571 -25.77 3.78 8.52
CA GLY A 571 -27.21 3.67 8.67
C GLY A 571 -27.91 5.02 8.78
N GLU A 572 -29.18 5.04 8.38
CA GLU A 572 -30.11 6.16 8.54
C GLU A 572 -31.44 5.63 9.09
N LEU A 573 -32.02 6.33 10.08
CA LEU A 573 -33.34 6.03 10.63
C LEU A 573 -34.17 7.30 10.70
N SER A 574 -35.45 7.21 10.32
CA SER A 574 -36.41 8.30 10.53
C SER A 574 -36.97 8.32 11.96
N HIS A 575 -37.18 9.51 12.50
CA HIS A 575 -37.79 9.73 13.83
C HIS A 575 -38.77 10.92 13.82
N THR A 576 -39.64 10.97 14.82
CA THR A 576 -40.52 12.11 15.11
C THR A 576 -40.18 12.82 16.43
N LEU A 577 -39.08 12.39 17.07
CA LEU A 577 -38.57 13.01 18.30
C LEU A 577 -38.29 14.50 18.10
N THR A 578 -38.76 15.33 19.02
CA THR A 578 -38.38 16.75 19.12
C THR A 578 -37.19 16.90 20.07
N ALA A 579 -36.39 17.95 19.91
CA ALA A 579 -35.25 18.23 20.79
C ALA A 579 -35.67 18.27 22.28
N ALA A 580 -36.85 18.85 22.56
CA ALA A 580 -37.46 18.88 23.90
C ALA A 580 -37.72 17.49 24.53
N ARG A 581 -37.87 16.43 23.71
CA ARG A 581 -38.13 15.06 24.19
C ARG A 581 -36.86 14.25 24.50
N VAL A 582 -35.68 14.72 24.08
CA VAL A 582 -34.37 14.09 24.36
C VAL A 582 -33.46 14.97 25.24
N ASN A 583 -34.05 16.00 25.87
CA ASN A 583 -33.39 17.25 26.17
C ASN A 583 -32.49 17.33 27.42
N ASN A 584 -32.38 16.28 28.24
CA ASN A 584 -31.81 16.48 29.58
C ASN A 584 -30.50 15.74 29.82
N ASN A 585 -30.25 14.58 29.21
CA ASN A 585 -29.11 13.75 29.61
C ASN A 585 -28.45 13.04 28.42
N LEU A 586 -27.16 13.29 28.27
CA LEU A 586 -26.24 12.50 27.47
C LEU A 586 -25.62 11.43 28.38
N TYR A 587 -25.91 10.16 28.13
CA TYR A 587 -25.32 9.05 28.85
C TYR A 587 -24.09 8.54 28.09
N LEU A 588 -22.98 8.31 28.79
CA LEU A 588 -21.76 7.69 28.27
C LEU A 588 -21.55 6.33 28.96
N GLY A 589 -21.39 5.27 28.16
CA GLY A 589 -21.11 3.91 28.65
C GLY A 589 -22.18 3.30 29.56
N PHE A 590 -23.47 3.60 29.34
CA PHE A 590 -24.59 3.16 30.19
C PHE A 590 -25.23 1.85 29.73
N THR A 591 -25.80 1.09 30.67
CA THR A 591 -26.46 -0.20 30.40
C THR A 591 -27.77 -0.34 31.12
N ALA A 592 -28.78 -0.85 30.42
CA ALA A 592 -30.11 -1.09 30.97
C ALA A 592 -30.23 -2.40 31.79
N GLY A 593 -29.18 -3.24 31.84
CA GLY A 593 -29.26 -4.62 32.37
C GLY A 593 -28.06 -5.15 33.18
N GLY A 594 -27.19 -4.30 33.73
CA GLY A 594 -26.11 -4.73 34.65
C GLY A 594 -24.81 -5.24 34.01
N TRP A 595 -24.77 -5.48 32.69
CA TRP A 595 -23.54 -5.83 31.96
C TRP A 595 -22.98 -4.61 31.24
N GLY A 596 -22.02 -3.90 31.84
CA GLY A 596 -21.54 -2.62 31.28
C GLY A 596 -20.74 -2.70 29.97
N VAL A 597 -20.52 -1.53 29.34
CA VAL A 597 -19.62 -1.40 28.18
C VAL A 597 -18.17 -1.40 28.65
N LYS A 598 -17.28 -2.04 27.88
CA LYS A 598 -15.82 -1.94 27.99
C LYS A 598 -15.30 -1.23 26.75
N ALA A 599 -15.16 0.07 26.86
CA ALA A 599 -14.66 0.89 25.78
C ALA A 599 -13.88 2.08 26.34
N THR A 600 -12.92 2.55 25.56
CA THR A 600 -12.25 3.83 25.80
C THR A 600 -12.86 4.86 24.86
N ILE A 601 -13.30 6.00 25.39
CA ILE A 601 -13.85 7.12 24.59
C ILE A 601 -12.94 8.35 24.76
N SER A 602 -12.57 8.98 23.65
CA SER A 602 -11.78 10.23 23.63
C SER A 602 -12.33 11.23 22.62
N ASP A 603 -11.98 12.51 22.79
CA ASP A 603 -12.38 13.61 21.89
C ASP A 603 -13.91 13.66 21.67
N PHE A 604 -14.68 13.61 22.76
CA PHE A 604 -16.13 13.58 22.68
C PHE A 604 -16.68 15.00 22.48
N ALA A 605 -17.44 15.21 21.41
CA ALA A 605 -17.93 16.51 21.00
C ALA A 605 -19.43 16.48 20.64
N VAL A 606 -20.13 17.56 20.96
CA VAL A 606 -21.51 17.82 20.52
C VAL A 606 -21.57 19.22 19.90
N SER A 607 -22.13 19.33 18.70
CA SER A 607 -22.21 20.58 17.93
C SER A 607 -23.60 20.87 17.38
N LYS A 608 -23.95 22.16 17.23
CA LYS A 608 -25.23 22.68 16.70
C LYS A 608 -25.36 22.60 15.17
N ILE A 609 -24.33 22.15 14.47
CA ILE A 609 -24.34 22.03 13.01
C ILE A 609 -24.15 20.57 12.60
N ASP A 610 -24.80 20.20 11.50
CA ASP A 610 -24.43 18.98 10.76
C ASP A 610 -23.15 19.28 9.98
N ARG A 611 -22.02 18.68 10.39
CA ARG A 611 -20.73 18.83 9.70
C ARG A 611 -20.61 17.92 8.46
N GLY A 612 -21.66 17.21 8.09
CA GLY A 612 -21.67 16.33 6.92
C GLY A 612 -20.73 15.11 7.06
N ALA A 613 -20.33 14.55 5.93
CA ALA A 613 -19.46 13.36 5.86
C ALA A 613 -17.95 13.69 6.01
N THR A 614 -17.55 14.93 5.79
CA THR A 614 -16.14 15.35 5.85
C THR A 614 -15.75 15.76 7.27
N PHE A 615 -14.58 15.31 7.71
CA PHE A 615 -14.01 15.65 9.02
C PHE A 615 -12.69 16.38 8.78
N ALA A 616 -12.49 17.55 9.41
CA ALA A 616 -11.27 18.35 9.19
C ALA A 616 -9.98 17.68 9.71
N THR A 617 -10.10 16.70 10.60
CA THR A 617 -9.00 15.98 11.27
C THR A 617 -8.83 14.50 10.88
N LEU A 618 -9.78 13.88 10.14
CA LEU A 618 -9.60 12.49 9.71
C LEU A 618 -8.81 12.45 8.39
N PRO A 619 -7.72 11.68 8.32
CA PRO A 619 -7.02 11.43 7.07
C PRO A 619 -7.93 10.77 6.02
N SER A 620 -7.82 11.20 4.76
CA SER A 620 -8.67 10.70 3.67
C SER A 620 -8.47 9.22 3.37
N ASP A 621 -7.25 8.71 3.58
CA ASP A 621 -6.88 7.30 3.48
C ASP A 621 -7.43 6.44 4.64
N PHE A 622 -7.59 7.01 5.84
CA PHE A 622 -8.31 6.35 6.94
C PHE A 622 -9.80 6.19 6.60
N ILE A 623 -10.43 7.23 6.04
CA ILE A 623 -11.84 7.17 5.60
C ILE A 623 -12.02 6.12 4.48
N ALA A 624 -11.05 6.03 3.56
CA ALA A 624 -11.04 5.05 2.48
C ALA A 624 -10.68 3.62 2.93
N GLY A 625 -10.35 3.40 4.21
CA GLY A 625 -10.01 2.09 4.78
C GLY A 625 -8.59 1.60 4.49
N TYR A 626 -7.71 2.47 3.97
CA TYR A 626 -6.31 2.15 3.66
C TYR A 626 -5.35 2.45 4.81
N ALA A 627 -5.83 3.08 5.88
CA ALA A 627 -5.03 3.39 7.06
C ALA A 627 -5.66 2.93 8.37
N ASP A 628 -4.82 2.68 9.38
CA ASP A 628 -5.23 2.46 10.78
C ASP A 628 -4.82 3.67 11.63
N ILE A 629 -5.61 4.01 12.66
CA ILE A 629 -5.21 4.97 13.70
C ILE A 629 -4.91 4.18 14.98
N THR A 630 -3.65 4.24 15.42
CA THR A 630 -3.21 3.72 16.71
C THR A 630 -3.32 4.80 17.79
N PRO A 631 -3.39 4.43 19.08
CA PRO A 631 -3.40 5.41 20.17
C PRO A 631 -2.25 6.41 20.05
N ALA A 632 -2.52 7.68 20.36
CA ALA A 632 -1.50 8.71 20.34
C ALA A 632 -0.37 8.34 21.33
N LEU A 633 0.88 8.60 20.94
CA LEU A 633 2.06 8.40 21.80
C LEU A 633 2.05 9.28 23.06
N ASN A 634 1.07 10.18 23.20
CA ASN A 634 0.94 11.13 24.31
C ASN A 634 0.92 10.44 25.69
N TYR A 635 0.47 9.18 25.80
CA TYR A 635 0.55 8.44 27.07
C TYR A 635 2.01 8.13 27.48
N GLN A 636 2.90 7.83 26.53
CA GLN A 636 4.35 7.71 26.78
C GLN A 636 5.04 9.08 26.90
N ARG A 637 4.47 10.14 26.29
CA ARG A 637 4.99 11.52 26.45
C ARG A 637 4.96 11.98 27.90
N ARG A 638 3.96 11.58 28.68
CA ARG A 638 3.76 12.07 30.05
C ARG A 638 4.66 11.41 31.10
N ILE A 639 5.02 10.13 30.91
CA ILE A 639 6.00 9.45 31.79
C ILE A 639 7.38 10.13 31.69
N ASN A 640 7.69 10.74 30.54
CA ASN A 640 8.97 11.40 30.29
C ASN A 640 8.92 12.94 30.38
N SER A 641 7.74 13.60 30.27
CA SER A 641 7.61 15.05 30.41
C SER A 641 7.38 15.52 31.84
N ASP A 642 6.83 14.66 32.71
CA ASP A 642 6.57 15.03 34.11
C ASP A 642 7.84 14.90 34.99
N VAL A 643 8.92 14.33 34.45
CA VAL A 643 10.26 14.41 35.03
C VAL A 643 11.02 15.46 34.24
N LEU A 644 11.25 16.64 34.83
CA LEU A 644 12.31 17.56 34.42
C LEU A 644 13.59 16.73 34.32
N THR A 645 13.92 16.25 33.11
CA THR A 645 15.15 15.51 32.84
C THR A 645 16.09 16.53 32.22
N PRO A 646 16.91 17.23 33.03
CA PRO A 646 17.90 18.16 32.51
C PRO A 646 18.79 17.44 31.53
N GLN A 647 18.86 17.95 30.32
CA GLN A 647 19.81 17.47 29.35
C GLN A 647 21.08 18.31 29.45
N LYS A 648 22.21 17.67 29.72
CA LYS A 648 23.52 18.33 29.59
C LYS A 648 23.76 18.69 28.11
N SER A 649 23.99 19.98 27.86
CA SER A 649 24.29 20.55 26.55
C SER A 649 25.62 21.30 26.59
N TYR A 650 26.18 21.52 25.41
CA TYR A 650 27.43 22.23 25.21
C TYR A 650 27.23 23.26 24.11
N ALA A 651 27.83 24.44 24.28
CA ALA A 651 27.93 25.47 23.26
C ALA A 651 29.37 25.94 23.17
N VAL A 652 29.85 26.13 21.96
CA VAL A 652 31.18 26.70 21.70
C VAL A 652 31.01 28.13 21.21
N ALA A 653 31.52 29.07 21.99
CA ALA A 653 31.62 30.47 21.62
C ALA A 653 33.00 30.76 21.06
N LYS A 654 33.02 31.43 19.91
CA LYS A 654 34.24 31.89 19.26
C LYS A 654 34.34 33.41 19.35
N VAL A 655 35.52 33.97 19.15
CA VAL A 655 35.66 35.44 19.11
C VAL A 655 34.77 36.01 17.99
N GLN A 656 34.20 37.21 18.17
CA GLN A 656 33.12 37.79 17.36
C GLN A 656 33.34 37.75 15.83
N ASN A 657 34.59 37.84 15.35
CA ASN A 657 34.91 37.78 13.92
C ASN A 657 34.79 36.38 13.30
N GLN A 658 34.44 35.36 14.09
CA GLN A 658 34.23 33.99 13.62
C GLN A 658 32.74 33.63 13.64
N THR A 659 32.34 32.74 12.74
CA THR A 659 30.97 32.21 12.71
C THR A 659 30.67 31.46 14.00
N GLN A 660 29.65 31.94 14.72
CA GLN A 660 29.21 31.34 15.98
C GLN A 660 28.39 30.07 15.73
N GLU A 661 28.34 29.18 16.71
CA GLU A 661 27.40 28.07 16.70
C GLU A 661 25.95 28.57 16.76
N ARG A 662 25.03 27.80 16.18
CA ARG A 662 23.60 28.15 16.16
C ARG A 662 23.07 28.22 17.60
N GLY A 663 22.47 29.35 17.97
CA GLY A 663 21.97 29.61 19.33
C GLY A 663 22.99 30.26 20.28
N VAL A 664 24.20 30.56 19.80
CA VAL A 664 25.22 31.33 20.52
C VAL A 664 25.35 32.73 19.90
N THR A 665 25.29 33.77 20.73
CA THR A 665 25.52 35.15 20.32
C THR A 665 26.59 35.77 21.19
N VAL A 666 27.66 36.28 20.56
CA VAL A 666 28.75 36.96 21.26
C VAL A 666 28.61 38.47 21.05
N THR A 667 28.56 39.24 22.14
CA THR A 667 28.52 40.70 22.13
C THR A 667 29.75 41.23 22.86
N LYS A 668 30.44 42.20 22.26
CA LYS A 668 31.62 42.80 22.88
C LYS A 668 31.27 43.68 24.07
N GLY A 669 32.18 43.70 25.04
CA GLY A 669 32.16 44.65 26.14
C GLY A 669 32.49 46.07 25.67
N THR A 670 33.11 46.88 26.53
CA THR A 670 33.50 48.26 26.20
C THR A 670 34.71 48.38 25.28
N GLY A 671 35.37 47.26 24.94
CA GLY A 671 36.51 47.23 24.04
C GLY A 671 36.11 47.06 22.57
N VAL A 672 37.03 47.39 21.67
CA VAL A 672 36.83 47.40 20.20
C VAL A 672 37.55 46.26 19.49
N ASN A 673 38.28 45.40 20.21
CA ASN A 673 39.05 44.33 19.58
C ASN A 673 38.14 43.14 19.24
N THR A 674 37.69 43.06 18.00
CA THR A 674 36.86 41.96 17.51
C THR A 674 37.65 40.66 17.24
N ALA A 675 38.98 40.69 17.38
CA ALA A 675 39.88 39.57 17.10
C ALA A 675 40.41 38.85 18.34
N ALA A 676 40.21 39.36 19.56
CA ALA A 676 40.56 38.66 20.80
C ALA A 676 39.46 38.77 21.87
N TRP A 677 39.38 37.87 22.84
CA TRP A 677 38.48 38.00 24.00
C TRP A 677 38.93 39.13 24.93
N GLU A 678 37.96 39.85 25.50
CA GLU A 678 38.22 40.92 26.49
C GLU A 678 37.31 40.76 27.71
N ALA A 679 37.77 41.23 28.87
CA ALA A 679 36.94 41.28 30.07
C ALA A 679 35.71 42.17 29.81
N GLY A 680 34.52 41.68 30.18
CA GLY A 680 33.25 42.31 29.90
C GLY A 680 32.57 41.88 28.60
N ASP A 681 33.21 41.05 27.76
CA ASP A 681 32.53 40.39 26.64
C ASP A 681 31.40 39.48 27.15
N LYS A 682 30.34 39.38 26.35
CA LYS A 682 29.12 38.66 26.70
C LYS A 682 28.87 37.52 25.74
N ILE A 683 28.58 36.35 26.30
CA ILE A 683 28.20 35.16 25.54
C ILE A 683 26.77 34.81 25.94
N LYS A 684 25.85 34.94 24.99
CA LYS A 684 24.46 34.56 25.17
C LYS A 684 24.24 33.18 24.56
N VAL A 685 23.62 32.29 25.32
CA VAL A 685 23.13 30.98 24.87
C VAL A 685 21.60 31.00 24.86
N ARG A 686 20.98 30.38 23.85
CA ARG A 686 19.52 30.35 23.66
C ARG A 686 19.01 28.92 23.47
N GLY A 687 17.91 28.57 24.14
CA GLY A 687 17.14 27.34 23.89
C GLY A 687 16.36 27.43 22.57
N TRP A 688 16.22 26.31 21.86
CA TRP A 688 15.68 26.32 20.48
C TRP A 688 14.16 26.17 20.44
N ALA A 689 13.57 25.52 21.44
CA ALA A 689 12.14 25.22 21.53
C ALA A 689 11.47 25.81 22.79
N GLY A 690 12.09 26.81 23.41
CA GLY A 690 11.57 27.39 24.66
C GLY A 690 12.13 26.76 25.93
N GLU A 691 13.17 25.92 25.81
CA GLU A 691 13.81 25.28 26.96
C GLU A 691 14.45 26.32 27.88
N ILE A 692 14.34 26.08 29.17
CA ILE A 692 14.96 26.87 30.22
C ILE A 692 16.44 26.47 30.34
N ILE A 693 17.34 27.44 30.23
CA ILE A 693 18.77 27.26 30.46
C ILE A 693 19.05 27.30 31.96
N GLY A 694 19.50 26.17 32.51
CA GLY A 694 19.94 26.01 33.89
C GLY A 694 21.43 25.68 33.98
N GLY A 695 21.98 25.60 35.19
CA GLY A 695 23.33 25.07 35.39
C GLY A 695 23.47 23.63 34.96
N VAL A 696 24.71 23.20 34.71
CA VAL A 696 24.98 21.78 34.51
C VAL A 696 24.55 21.07 35.78
N ILE A 697 23.60 20.15 35.64
CA ILE A 697 23.46 19.07 36.58
C ILE A 697 24.82 18.37 36.63
N ASP A 698 25.61 18.71 37.63
CA ASP A 698 26.79 17.97 38.02
C ASP A 698 26.36 16.58 38.49
N SER A 699 27.33 15.74 38.82
CA SER A 699 27.11 14.34 39.20
C SER A 699 26.28 14.13 40.48
N ASP A 700 25.65 15.18 40.99
CA ASP A 700 25.16 15.36 42.33
C ASP A 700 23.67 15.68 42.42
N THR A 701 22.90 15.40 41.35
CA THR A 701 21.47 15.02 41.50
C THR A 701 21.34 13.63 42.13
N ALA A 702 22.10 13.36 43.19
CA ALA A 702 22.17 12.05 43.79
C ALA A 702 21.14 11.92 44.90
N LEU A 703 20.42 10.81 44.79
CA LEU A 703 19.78 10.08 45.86
C LEU A 703 20.77 9.89 47.02
N GLY A 704 20.83 10.81 47.97
CA GLY A 704 21.50 10.51 49.24
C GLY A 704 20.56 9.65 50.08
N LYS A 705 21.08 8.58 50.67
CA LYS A 705 20.34 7.80 51.66
C LYS A 705 20.70 8.33 53.05
N ILE A 706 19.69 8.67 53.86
CA ILE A 706 19.93 8.90 55.29
C ILE A 706 20.33 7.55 55.88
N LEU A 707 21.60 7.40 56.25
CA LEU A 707 22.12 6.19 56.87
C LEU A 707 21.66 6.07 58.32
N ARG A 708 21.61 7.21 59.02
CA ARG A 708 21.22 7.30 60.42
C ARG A 708 20.75 8.71 60.76
N ASN A 709 19.80 8.79 61.68
CA ASN A 709 19.38 10.00 62.34
C ASN A 709 19.47 9.74 63.86
N ASP A 710 20.19 10.58 64.59
CA ASP A 710 20.38 10.42 66.05
C ASP A 710 19.15 10.84 66.87
N GLY A 711 18.04 11.19 66.20
CA GLY A 711 16.72 11.22 66.81
C GLY A 711 16.57 12.34 67.84
N THR A 712 16.78 13.58 67.40
CA THR A 712 16.34 14.88 67.98
C THR A 712 17.13 16.07 67.42
N THR A 713 18.15 15.82 66.60
CA THR A 713 19.02 16.87 66.04
C THR A 713 18.70 17.18 64.58
N ASP A 714 19.04 18.40 64.16
CA ASP A 714 18.97 18.87 62.78
C ASP A 714 20.03 18.22 61.86
N THR A 715 20.83 17.29 62.39
CA THR A 715 21.98 16.67 61.72
C THR A 715 21.65 15.26 61.22
N LEU A 716 21.85 15.01 59.93
CA LEU A 716 21.57 13.75 59.26
C LEU A 716 22.87 13.12 58.76
N TYR A 717 23.07 11.84 59.00
CA TYR A 717 24.19 11.09 58.43
C TYR A 717 23.78 10.57 57.07
N VAL A 718 24.55 10.90 56.04
CA VAL A 718 24.23 10.57 54.65
C VAL A 718 25.30 9.69 54.04
N GLY A 719 24.91 8.85 53.08
CA GLY A 719 25.83 7.92 52.42
C GLY A 719 26.96 8.58 51.63
N ASP A 720 26.73 9.81 51.15
CA ASP A 720 27.72 10.59 50.43
C ASP A 720 27.42 12.09 50.61
N THR A 721 28.31 12.81 51.30
CA THR A 721 28.20 14.26 51.49
C THR A 721 28.67 15.07 50.30
N SER A 722 29.38 14.48 49.34
CA SER A 722 29.83 15.20 48.14
C SER A 722 28.68 15.51 47.18
N LYS A 723 27.46 15.14 47.55
CA LYS A 723 26.22 15.26 46.79
C LYS A 723 25.30 16.37 47.29
N PHE A 724 25.79 17.20 48.21
CA PHE A 724 25.00 18.20 48.89
C PHE A 724 25.82 19.47 49.11
N SER A 725 25.18 20.62 48.94
CA SER A 725 25.70 21.95 49.19
C SER A 725 24.84 22.71 50.21
N VAL A 726 25.39 23.78 50.78
CA VAL A 726 24.64 24.66 51.69
C VAL A 726 23.62 25.48 50.89
N ASN A 727 22.40 25.57 51.41
CA ASN A 727 21.19 26.15 50.82
C ASN A 727 20.43 25.26 49.82
N ASP A 728 20.90 24.03 49.57
CA ASP A 728 20.13 23.07 48.79
C ASP A 728 18.81 22.78 49.49
N THR A 729 17.72 22.78 48.74
CA THR A 729 16.44 22.23 49.21
C THR A 729 16.36 20.76 48.85
N ILE A 730 15.97 19.94 49.81
CA ILE A 730 15.86 18.49 49.69
C ILE A 730 14.45 18.03 50.07
N GLN A 731 13.91 17.07 49.32
CA GLN A 731 12.72 16.32 49.67
C GLN A 731 13.08 14.98 50.28
N LEU A 732 12.38 14.67 51.36
CA LEU A 732 12.51 13.40 52.07
C LEU A 732 11.45 12.44 51.55
N VAL A 733 11.87 11.36 50.92
CA VAL A 733 10.99 10.31 50.40
C VAL A 733 11.19 9.04 51.20
N ARG A 734 10.13 8.53 51.81
CA ARG A 734 10.22 7.32 52.63
C ARG A 734 10.48 6.12 51.71
N GLU A 735 11.52 5.33 52.01
CA GLU A 735 11.96 4.23 51.14
C GLU A 735 10.88 3.13 50.96
N SER A 736 10.01 2.92 51.95
CA SER A 736 9.04 1.83 51.94
C SER A 736 7.82 2.05 51.03
N ASP A 737 7.38 3.29 50.86
CA ASP A 737 6.12 3.63 50.18
C ASP A 737 6.25 4.80 49.19
N PHE A 738 7.47 5.34 49.03
CA PHE A 738 7.77 6.50 48.20
C PHE A 738 6.92 7.75 48.51
N THR A 739 6.35 7.83 49.72
CA THR A 739 5.61 9.03 50.13
C THR A 739 6.57 10.18 50.44
N ILE A 740 6.27 11.35 49.87
CA ILE A 740 7.01 12.59 50.13
C ILE A 740 6.57 13.11 51.50
N SER A 741 7.50 13.14 52.46
CA SER A 741 7.19 13.54 53.84
C SER A 741 7.23 15.06 54.01
N SER A 742 8.25 15.74 53.45
CA SER A 742 8.42 17.20 53.53
C SER A 742 9.71 17.69 52.84
N THR A 743 9.75 18.97 52.46
CA THR A 743 10.95 19.68 51.99
C THR A 743 11.76 20.28 53.15
N ARG A 744 13.10 20.31 53.05
CA ARG A 744 14.04 20.91 54.00
C ARG A 744 15.13 21.68 53.27
N THR A 745 15.82 22.60 53.95
CA THR A 745 16.98 23.32 53.40
C THR A 745 18.23 22.93 54.16
N ILE A 746 19.31 22.60 53.46
CA ILE A 746 20.61 22.28 54.07
C ILE A 746 21.27 23.57 54.56
N THR A 747 21.62 23.63 55.84
CA THR A 747 22.27 24.79 56.48
C THR A 747 23.77 24.59 56.69
N ALA A 748 24.26 23.34 56.70
CA ALA A 748 25.68 23.01 56.76
C ALA A 748 25.97 21.63 56.16
N VAL A 749 27.15 21.45 55.56
CA VAL A 749 27.67 20.16 55.08
C VAL A 749 29.02 19.90 55.74
N ASN A 750 29.18 18.75 56.40
CA ASN A 750 30.43 18.34 57.02
C ASN A 750 30.90 17.01 56.41
N SER A 751 31.78 17.13 55.41
CA SER A 751 32.29 16.00 54.64
C SER A 751 33.23 15.09 55.43
N ALA A 752 33.92 15.60 56.46
CA ALA A 752 34.80 14.80 57.31
C ALA A 752 34.01 13.80 58.17
N ASN A 753 32.79 14.16 58.58
CA ASN A 753 31.94 13.34 59.45
C ASN A 753 30.79 12.64 58.70
N GLY A 754 30.63 12.88 57.39
CA GLY A 754 29.56 12.28 56.61
C GLY A 754 28.16 12.81 56.96
N THR A 755 28.05 14.07 57.41
CA THR A 755 26.78 14.65 57.91
C THR A 755 26.36 15.90 57.16
N ILE A 756 25.04 16.10 57.01
CA ILE A 756 24.42 17.36 56.63
C ILE A 756 23.56 17.90 57.78
N THR A 757 23.41 19.22 57.91
CA THR A 757 22.49 19.86 58.86
C THR A 757 21.35 20.51 58.08
N VAL A 758 20.11 20.33 58.51
CA VAL A 758 18.92 20.89 57.87
C VAL A 758 18.27 21.96 58.75
N ASN A 759 17.49 22.86 58.16
CA ASN A 759 16.83 23.95 58.88
C ASN A 759 15.71 23.53 59.85
N THR A 760 15.29 22.27 59.85
CA THR A 760 14.24 21.76 60.75
C THR A 760 14.39 20.26 61.00
N ALA A 761 14.46 19.89 62.28
CA ALA A 761 14.65 18.51 62.75
C ALA A 761 13.68 17.50 62.12
N ILE A 762 14.15 16.26 61.97
CA ILE A 762 13.38 15.13 61.47
C ILE A 762 13.17 14.15 62.63
N ASN A 763 11.93 13.99 63.09
CA ASN A 763 11.57 13.10 64.21
C ASN A 763 11.09 11.72 63.71
N THR A 764 11.95 10.95 63.03
CA THR A 764 11.58 9.62 62.54
C THR A 764 12.77 8.65 62.57
N SER A 765 12.51 7.37 62.87
CA SER A 765 13.50 6.27 62.83
C SER A 765 13.53 5.54 61.48
N VAL A 766 12.82 6.06 60.47
CA VAL A 766 12.66 5.44 59.15
C VAL A 766 13.74 5.96 58.21
N VAL A 767 14.20 5.11 57.30
CA VAL A 767 15.18 5.50 56.29
C VAL A 767 14.51 6.27 55.14
N TYR A 768 15.07 7.43 54.79
CA TYR A 768 14.60 8.26 53.68
C TYR A 768 15.64 8.36 52.58
N LEU A 769 15.15 8.43 51.34
CA LEU A 769 15.88 8.90 50.18
C LEU A 769 15.75 10.43 50.14
N LEU A 770 16.88 11.11 49.91
CA LEU A 770 16.99 12.56 49.77
C LEU A 770 17.00 12.89 48.28
N PHE A 771 16.04 13.69 47.84
CA PHE A 771 16.00 14.24 46.48
C PHE A 771 16.25 15.73 46.54
N GLU A 772 17.28 16.22 45.87
CA GLU A 772 17.47 17.66 45.74
C GLU A 772 16.36 18.26 44.85
N THR A 773 15.71 19.32 45.30
CA THR A 773 14.61 19.99 44.60
C THR A 773 14.98 21.35 44.01
N THR A 774 16.21 21.82 44.21
CA THR A 774 16.72 23.11 43.69
C THR A 774 17.96 22.96 42.81
N ALA A 775 17.86 22.09 41.79
CA ALA A 775 18.87 22.00 40.73
C ALA A 775 19.12 23.35 39.99
N SER A 776 18.23 24.33 40.15
CA SER A 776 18.33 25.68 39.57
C SER A 776 19.41 26.58 40.16
N THR A 777 20.10 26.16 41.24
CA THR A 777 21.21 26.94 41.84
C THR A 777 22.59 26.57 41.30
N SER A 778 22.71 25.46 40.58
CA SER A 778 23.92 25.14 39.83
C SER A 778 24.16 26.21 38.74
N SER A 779 25.38 26.70 38.63
CA SER A 779 25.77 27.63 37.55
C SER A 779 26.35 26.84 36.38
N PRO A 780 26.08 27.22 35.12
CA PRO A 780 26.73 26.59 33.98
C PRO A 780 28.26 26.72 34.06
N VAL A 781 28.96 25.71 33.56
CA VAL A 781 30.42 25.62 33.64
C VAL A 781 31.01 26.22 32.36
N VAL A 782 31.92 27.20 32.51
CA VAL A 782 32.58 27.86 31.37
C VAL A 782 34.08 27.60 31.41
N ARG A 783 34.63 27.06 30.32
CA ARG A 783 36.04 26.67 30.21
C ARG A 783 36.61 27.02 28.85
N ALA A 784 37.93 27.06 28.76
CA ALA A 784 38.66 27.14 27.49
C ALA A 784 39.83 26.15 27.52
N ILE A 785 40.27 25.70 26.35
CA ILE A 785 41.49 24.88 26.23
C ILE A 785 42.65 25.82 25.92
N ILE A 786 43.49 26.09 26.92
CA ILE A 786 44.66 26.96 26.79
C ILE A 786 45.89 26.07 26.85
N ALA A 787 46.69 26.06 25.78
CA ALA A 787 47.89 25.22 25.66
C ALA A 787 47.64 23.73 26.00
N GLY A 788 46.50 23.19 25.56
CA GLY A 788 46.11 21.79 25.79
C GLY A 788 45.52 21.50 27.18
N THR A 789 45.37 22.50 28.04
CA THR A 789 44.81 22.35 29.40
C THR A 789 43.43 23.01 29.51
N SER A 790 42.44 22.29 30.04
CA SER A 790 41.11 22.84 30.33
C SER A 790 41.18 23.81 31.51
N THR A 791 40.96 25.09 31.25
CA THR A 791 41.05 26.19 32.22
C THR A 791 39.67 26.82 32.41
N THR A 792 39.24 27.01 33.66
CA THR A 792 37.97 27.70 33.96
C THR A 792 38.05 29.16 33.57
N VAL A 793 37.03 29.66 32.87
CA VAL A 793 36.91 31.08 32.52
C VAL A 793 36.01 31.76 33.54
N PRO A 794 36.51 32.71 34.36
CA PRO A 794 35.69 33.38 35.36
C PRO A 794 34.72 34.37 34.71
N GLY A 795 33.56 34.56 35.34
CA GLY A 795 32.52 35.49 34.87
C GLY A 795 31.23 35.38 35.67
N THR A 796 30.20 36.11 35.24
CA THR A 796 28.88 36.15 35.92
C THR A 796 27.75 35.83 34.96
N TRP A 797 26.80 35.01 35.41
CA TRP A 797 25.59 34.67 34.66
C TRP A 797 24.43 35.64 34.95
N ALA A 798 23.65 35.95 33.93
CA ALA A 798 22.35 36.61 34.01
C ALA A 798 21.29 35.76 33.29
N ASN A 799 20.03 35.88 33.72
CA ASN A 799 18.86 35.23 33.10
C ASN A 799 18.88 33.69 33.08
N LEU A 800 19.62 33.05 33.98
CA LEU A 800 19.45 31.61 34.25
C LEU A 800 17.99 31.34 34.67
N GLY A 801 17.45 30.19 34.28
CA GLY A 801 16.03 29.88 34.49
C GLY A 801 15.11 30.42 33.40
N THR A 802 15.65 31.02 32.32
CA THR A 802 14.87 31.48 31.16
C THR A 802 15.36 30.82 29.86
N ASN A 803 14.70 31.08 28.73
CA ASN A 803 15.10 30.58 27.41
C ASN A 803 16.43 31.19 26.89
N GLU A 804 16.92 32.24 27.53
CA GLU A 804 18.20 32.87 27.16
C GLU A 804 19.01 33.15 28.42
N ALA A 805 20.22 32.58 28.49
CA ALA A 805 21.17 32.91 29.56
C ALA A 805 22.37 33.65 28.97
N GLU A 806 22.86 34.65 29.70
CA GLU A 806 23.99 35.48 29.28
C GLU A 806 25.13 35.36 30.29
N PHE A 807 26.32 35.02 29.81
CA PHE A 807 27.55 34.98 30.59
C PHE A 807 28.43 36.18 30.25
N THR A 808 28.78 36.98 31.25
CA THR A 808 29.71 38.11 31.08
C THR A 808 31.10 37.69 31.57
N LEU A 809 32.10 37.78 30.70
CA LEU A 809 33.49 37.41 31.01
C LEU A 809 34.08 38.34 32.08
N GLY A 810 34.71 37.74 33.10
CA GLY A 810 35.48 38.44 34.13
C GLY A 810 36.95 38.64 33.72
N THR A 811 37.87 38.57 34.68
CA THR A 811 39.32 38.64 34.41
C THR A 811 39.79 37.40 33.65
N LEU A 812 40.23 37.58 32.41
CA LEU A 812 40.59 36.46 31.54
C LEU A 812 41.86 35.73 32.04
N PRO A 813 41.90 34.38 31.99
CA PRO A 813 43.12 33.61 32.18
C PRO A 813 44.17 33.96 31.11
N GLY A 814 45.45 33.96 31.48
CA GLY A 814 46.54 34.25 30.53
C GLY A 814 46.55 33.26 29.36
N GLY A 815 46.57 33.78 28.13
CA GLY A 815 46.55 32.98 26.88
C GLY A 815 45.16 32.73 26.30
N LEU A 816 44.10 33.27 26.90
CA LEU A 816 42.73 33.20 26.36
C LEU A 816 42.47 34.32 25.35
N ASP A 817 43.29 34.41 24.30
CA ASP A 817 43.20 35.53 23.36
C ASP A 817 42.25 35.17 22.21
N VAL A 818 42.47 34.03 21.56
CA VAL A 818 41.73 33.56 20.37
C VAL A 818 41.11 32.18 20.53
N GLU A 819 41.30 31.55 21.69
CA GLU A 819 40.83 30.19 21.93
C GLU A 819 39.30 30.12 22.06
N GLU A 820 38.74 28.95 21.78
CA GLU A 820 37.31 28.69 21.89
C GLU A 820 36.87 28.57 23.36
N ILE A 821 35.75 29.21 23.70
CA ILE A 821 35.14 29.14 25.03
C ILE A 821 34.00 28.11 24.97
N ILE A 822 34.12 27.07 25.78
CA ILE A 822 33.16 25.98 25.91
C ILE A 822 32.25 26.30 27.11
N ILE A 823 30.95 26.36 26.86
CA ILE A 823 29.91 26.53 27.87
C ILE A 823 29.16 25.22 27.99
N GLU A 824 29.23 24.61 29.17
CA GLU A 824 28.40 23.47 29.54
C GLU A 824 27.20 23.99 30.34
N TYR A 825 25.98 23.60 29.97
CA TYR A 825 24.73 24.02 30.65
C TYR A 825 23.67 22.91 30.61
N SER A 826 22.60 23.03 31.40
CA SER A 826 21.43 22.17 31.25
C SER A 826 20.33 22.84 30.42
N LEU A 827 19.67 22.04 29.58
CA LEU A 827 18.41 22.40 28.95
C LEU A 827 17.28 21.71 29.72
N ASN A 828 16.38 22.50 30.29
CA ASN A 828 15.21 22.04 31.03
C ASN A 828 13.94 22.36 30.25
N MET A 829 13.08 21.38 30.00
CA MET A 829 11.81 21.62 29.33
C MET A 829 10.78 22.15 30.34
N ALA A 830 10.07 23.23 30.01
CA ALA A 830 9.00 23.73 30.87
C ALA A 830 7.84 22.70 30.94
N ALA A 831 7.32 22.46 32.15
CA ALA A 831 6.18 21.56 32.34
C ALA A 831 4.98 22.02 31.50
N GLY A 832 4.42 21.11 30.69
CA GLY A 832 3.24 21.38 29.86
C GLY A 832 3.52 21.95 28.46
N GLN A 833 4.76 22.25 28.09
CA GLN A 833 5.10 22.43 26.67
C GLN A 833 5.19 21.06 26.00
N GLY A 834 4.31 20.82 25.02
CA GLY A 834 4.21 19.58 24.24
C GLY A 834 5.41 19.30 23.32
N GLY A 835 6.64 19.48 23.80
CA GLY A 835 7.85 19.17 23.09
C GLY A 835 8.32 17.77 23.40
N LEU A 836 8.00 16.82 22.51
CA LEU A 836 8.96 15.81 22.04
C LEU A 836 8.41 15.28 20.71
N PHE A 837 9.05 15.72 19.63
CA PHE A 837 8.79 15.29 18.25
C PHE A 837 9.62 14.04 17.86
N GLN A 838 10.29 13.38 18.81
CA GLN A 838 11.29 12.35 18.53
C GLN A 838 10.88 10.95 19.02
N VAL A 839 10.98 9.96 18.13
CA VAL A 839 10.71 8.53 18.38
C VAL A 839 12.02 7.83 18.77
N TYR A 840 12.02 7.04 19.85
CA TYR A 840 13.16 6.21 20.23
C TYR A 840 13.47 5.19 19.12
N SER A 841 14.76 5.04 18.77
CA SER A 841 15.26 4.09 17.73
C SER A 841 14.83 2.64 17.96
N ASN A 842 14.47 2.27 19.19
CA ASN A 842 13.94 0.94 19.49
C ASN A 842 12.57 0.66 18.84
N ILE A 843 11.80 1.70 18.49
CA ILE A 843 10.46 1.62 17.90
C ILE A 843 10.53 1.73 16.35
N LEU A 844 11.61 2.31 15.80
CA LEU A 844 11.85 2.46 14.36
C LEU A 844 12.40 1.18 13.72
N GLY A 845 11.60 0.10 13.76
CA GLY A 845 11.86 -1.10 12.94
C GLY A 845 11.54 -0.90 11.45
N GLY A 846 10.97 0.26 11.09
CA GLY A 846 10.53 0.60 9.73
C GLY A 846 11.64 1.15 8.83
N GLU A 847 11.42 0.99 7.53
CA GLU A 847 12.28 1.49 6.46
C GLU A 847 12.05 2.99 6.23
N ALA A 848 13.13 3.78 6.10
CA ALA A 848 13.04 5.20 5.72
C ALA A 848 14.04 5.49 4.60
N ASN A 849 13.56 6.03 3.48
CA ASN A 849 14.37 6.40 2.30
C ASN A 849 15.29 5.28 1.78
N GLY A 850 14.81 4.02 1.74
CA GLY A 850 15.57 2.87 1.25
C GLY A 850 16.72 2.42 2.17
N LYS A 851 16.72 2.89 3.42
CA LYS A 851 17.70 2.53 4.46
C LYS A 851 17.01 1.88 5.65
N LYS A 852 17.60 0.80 6.13
CA LYS A 852 17.13 0.00 7.27
C LYS A 852 18.09 0.16 8.45
N LEU A 853 17.55 0.35 9.65
CA LEU A 853 18.33 0.30 10.89
C LEU A 853 18.62 -1.16 11.25
N VAL A 854 19.89 -1.57 11.22
CA VAL A 854 20.35 -2.90 11.62
C VAL A 854 20.95 -2.81 13.03
N LYS A 855 20.32 -3.54 13.96
CA LYS A 855 20.79 -3.65 15.35
C LYS A 855 21.95 -4.65 15.42
N GLY A 856 23.09 -4.22 15.95
CA GLY A 856 24.23 -5.12 16.20
C GLY A 856 25.20 -5.26 15.02
N THR A 857 25.51 -6.49 14.64
CA THR A 857 26.59 -6.84 13.70
C THR A 857 26.11 -6.76 12.24
N GLN A 858 26.88 -6.10 11.36
CA GLN A 858 26.58 -6.08 9.92
C GLN A 858 27.43 -7.11 9.18
N ALA A 859 26.78 -7.98 8.39
CA ALA A 859 27.45 -8.85 7.43
C ALA A 859 27.71 -8.10 6.11
N VAL A 860 28.96 -8.14 5.65
CA VAL A 860 29.44 -7.51 4.42
C VAL A 860 29.93 -8.62 3.48
N THR A 861 29.25 -8.83 2.36
CA THR A 861 29.61 -9.86 1.37
C THR A 861 30.33 -9.28 0.16
N ASP A 862 31.45 -9.86 -0.27
CA ASP A 862 32.18 -9.44 -1.47
C ASP A 862 32.59 -10.62 -2.35
N ASP A 863 32.63 -10.39 -3.66
CA ASP A 863 32.85 -11.41 -4.69
C ASP A 863 33.58 -10.82 -5.93
N PHE A 864 33.45 -11.45 -7.10
CA PHE A 864 34.04 -11.00 -8.36
C PHE A 864 33.08 -10.22 -9.26
N ALA A 865 31.89 -9.85 -8.77
CA ALA A 865 30.97 -9.02 -9.52
C ALA A 865 31.63 -7.67 -9.89
N GLY A 866 31.47 -7.27 -11.16
CA GLY A 866 32.07 -6.05 -11.71
C GLY A 866 33.60 -6.03 -11.71
N LYS A 867 34.29 -7.19 -11.65
CA LYS A 867 35.74 -7.26 -11.78
C LYS A 867 36.20 -6.96 -13.21
N ILE A 868 37.18 -6.07 -13.32
CA ILE A 868 37.96 -5.81 -14.54
C ILE A 868 39.36 -6.38 -14.33
N ILE A 869 39.84 -7.23 -15.23
CA ILE A 869 41.18 -7.84 -15.19
C ILE A 869 42.27 -6.78 -15.00
N GLY A 870 43.25 -7.04 -14.13
CA GLY A 870 44.37 -6.15 -13.85
C GLY A 870 44.01 -4.86 -13.08
N SER A 871 42.73 -4.58 -12.86
CA SER A 871 42.31 -3.38 -12.14
C SER A 871 42.58 -3.48 -10.64
N THR A 872 43.23 -2.45 -10.10
CA THR A 872 43.44 -2.22 -8.66
C THR A 872 42.45 -1.22 -8.07
N THR A 873 41.68 -0.52 -8.92
CA THR A 873 40.69 0.48 -8.51
C THR A 873 39.27 -0.07 -8.56
N VAL A 874 38.94 -0.82 -9.62
CA VAL A 874 37.63 -1.44 -9.87
C VAL A 874 37.71 -2.94 -9.54
N ASN A 875 37.22 -3.29 -8.36
CA ASN A 875 37.30 -4.63 -7.75
C ASN A 875 38.76 -5.10 -7.64
N PRO A 876 39.47 -4.80 -6.54
CA PRO A 876 40.87 -5.18 -6.40
C PRO A 876 41.09 -6.66 -6.10
N ASN A 877 40.02 -7.45 -5.93
CA ASN A 877 40.11 -8.90 -5.73
C ASN A 877 40.84 -9.56 -6.91
N LYS A 878 41.57 -10.65 -6.65
CA LYS A 878 42.37 -11.37 -7.66
C LYS A 878 42.18 -12.88 -7.56
N ALA A 879 42.23 -13.56 -8.69
CA ALA A 879 42.23 -15.02 -8.77
C ALA A 879 43.33 -15.50 -9.73
N TYR A 880 43.98 -16.61 -9.38
CA TYR A 880 45.11 -17.17 -10.11
C TYR A 880 44.93 -18.67 -10.32
N SER A 881 45.44 -19.17 -11.44
CA SER A 881 45.54 -20.61 -11.74
C SER A 881 46.98 -21.06 -11.59
N ALA A 882 47.17 -22.23 -10.98
CA ALA A 882 48.48 -22.84 -10.79
C ALA A 882 48.42 -24.34 -11.02
N THR A 883 49.49 -24.88 -11.61
CA THR A 883 49.70 -26.32 -11.84
C THR A 883 51.13 -26.65 -11.41
N ASN A 884 51.33 -26.84 -10.10
CA ASN A 884 52.65 -26.98 -9.49
C ASN A 884 52.75 -28.27 -8.68
N GLY A 885 53.97 -28.79 -8.51
CA GLY A 885 54.25 -29.93 -7.62
C GLY A 885 54.17 -29.59 -6.13
N THR A 886 54.35 -28.30 -5.81
CA THR A 886 54.12 -27.75 -4.47
C THR A 886 52.88 -26.86 -4.48
N THR A 887 52.15 -26.82 -3.36
CA THR A 887 50.97 -25.98 -3.21
C THR A 887 51.28 -24.51 -3.49
N ALA A 888 50.54 -23.89 -4.41
CA ALA A 888 50.72 -22.48 -4.75
C ALA A 888 50.51 -21.58 -3.52
N THR A 889 51.31 -20.52 -3.38
CA THR A 889 51.23 -19.58 -2.24
C THR A 889 50.86 -18.19 -2.73
N PRO A 890 50.36 -17.28 -1.87
CA PRO A 890 50.06 -15.91 -2.29
C PRO A 890 51.26 -15.14 -2.87
N GLY A 891 52.48 -15.47 -2.44
CA GLY A 891 53.72 -14.89 -2.98
C GLY A 891 54.15 -15.45 -4.34
N ALA A 892 53.62 -16.62 -4.74
CA ALA A 892 53.83 -17.25 -6.04
C ALA A 892 52.54 -17.95 -6.51
N PRO A 893 51.48 -17.18 -6.85
CA PRO A 893 50.13 -17.72 -6.99
C PRO A 893 49.85 -18.36 -8.36
N GLY A 894 50.77 -18.24 -9.32
CA GLY A 894 50.61 -18.71 -10.70
C GLY A 894 50.15 -17.59 -11.65
N THR A 895 49.33 -17.95 -12.63
CA THR A 895 48.87 -17.04 -13.70
C THR A 895 47.51 -16.44 -13.33
N GLU A 896 47.39 -15.11 -13.37
CA GLU A 896 46.12 -14.42 -13.09
C GLU A 896 45.03 -14.84 -14.10
N PHE A 897 43.80 -14.91 -13.63
CA PHE A 897 42.62 -15.23 -14.44
C PHE A 897 42.40 -14.21 -15.56
N THR A 898 41.94 -14.71 -16.71
CA THR A 898 41.47 -13.86 -17.80
C THR A 898 40.13 -13.21 -17.46
N GLN A 899 39.69 -12.22 -18.24
CA GLN A 899 38.36 -11.62 -18.01
C GLN A 899 37.23 -12.65 -18.12
N ALA A 900 37.31 -13.57 -19.09
CA ALA A 900 36.35 -14.65 -19.26
C ALA A 900 36.33 -15.61 -18.06
N ASP A 901 37.50 -15.86 -17.45
CA ASP A 901 37.59 -16.67 -16.24
C ASP A 901 36.96 -15.97 -15.03
N TYR A 902 37.12 -14.65 -14.89
CA TYR A 902 36.41 -13.87 -13.87
C TYR A 902 34.90 -13.87 -14.12
N ASP A 903 34.47 -13.76 -15.38
CA ASP A 903 33.06 -13.83 -15.75
C ASP A 903 32.43 -15.19 -15.46
N ALA A 904 33.22 -16.27 -15.49
CA ALA A 904 32.77 -17.61 -15.10
C ALA A 904 32.66 -17.82 -13.59
N ILE A 905 33.22 -16.95 -12.75
CA ILE A 905 33.22 -17.14 -11.27
C ILE A 905 32.51 -16.04 -10.48
N LYS A 906 31.90 -15.07 -11.17
CA LYS A 906 31.29 -13.89 -10.55
C LYS A 906 29.86 -14.13 -10.04
N THR A 907 29.17 -15.14 -10.57
CA THR A 907 27.78 -15.47 -10.26
C THR A 907 27.63 -16.98 -10.19
N LEU A 908 26.73 -17.47 -9.33
CA LEU A 908 26.41 -18.89 -9.29
C LEU A 908 25.47 -19.22 -10.45
N ASP A 909 26.03 -19.64 -11.58
CA ASP A 909 25.29 -19.89 -12.83
C ASP A 909 25.72 -21.17 -13.56
N ALA A 910 26.52 -22.01 -12.91
CA ALA A 910 27.09 -23.23 -13.46
C ALA A 910 28.08 -23.01 -14.63
N SER A 911 28.50 -21.76 -14.88
CA SER A 911 29.70 -21.47 -15.66
C SER A 911 30.93 -21.83 -14.81
N LEU A 912 31.84 -22.66 -15.34
CA LEU A 912 32.94 -23.21 -14.54
C LEU A 912 34.29 -22.74 -15.05
N LYS A 913 35.07 -22.13 -14.16
CA LYS A 913 36.52 -22.07 -14.36
C LYS A 913 37.13 -23.44 -14.10
N THR A 914 37.75 -24.00 -15.12
CA THR A 914 38.48 -25.26 -15.05
C THR A 914 39.99 -25.03 -15.07
N VAL A 915 40.72 -25.71 -14.20
CA VAL A 915 42.19 -25.82 -14.23
C VAL A 915 42.55 -27.30 -14.19
N THR A 916 43.42 -27.76 -15.10
CA THR A 916 43.82 -29.16 -15.18
C THR A 916 45.33 -29.34 -15.35
N THR A 917 45.86 -30.47 -14.87
CA THR A 917 47.22 -30.95 -15.18
C THR A 917 47.27 -32.47 -15.15
N SER A 918 48.00 -33.06 -16.10
CA SER A 918 48.26 -34.50 -16.18
C SER A 918 49.72 -34.85 -15.86
N VAL A 919 50.50 -33.88 -15.39
CA VAL A 919 51.92 -34.09 -15.05
C VAL A 919 52.01 -34.76 -13.68
N ASN A 920 52.70 -35.90 -13.61
CA ASN A 920 52.88 -36.65 -12.37
C ASN A 920 53.44 -35.75 -11.25
N GLY A 921 52.77 -35.77 -10.09
CA GLY A 921 53.10 -34.99 -8.91
C GLY A 921 52.59 -33.55 -8.92
N GLN A 922 51.98 -33.04 -10.00
CA GLN A 922 51.40 -31.70 -10.04
C GLN A 922 49.92 -31.70 -9.66
N ALA A 923 49.49 -30.70 -8.89
CA ALA A 923 48.10 -30.48 -8.54
C ALA A 923 47.52 -29.26 -9.27
N ALA A 924 46.27 -29.38 -9.74
CA ALA A 924 45.50 -28.24 -10.23
C ALA A 924 45.00 -27.40 -9.04
N ALA A 925 45.31 -26.10 -9.06
CA ALA A 925 45.03 -25.19 -7.96
C ALA A 925 44.54 -23.82 -8.45
N ILE A 926 43.68 -23.19 -7.64
CA ILE A 926 43.17 -21.84 -7.81
C ILE A 926 43.44 -21.06 -6.52
N VAL A 927 44.20 -19.96 -6.61
CA VAL A 927 44.46 -19.05 -5.50
C VAL A 927 43.55 -17.82 -5.63
N VAL A 928 42.77 -17.53 -4.60
CA VAL A 928 41.85 -16.39 -4.54
C VAL A 928 42.34 -15.41 -3.48
N SER A 929 42.45 -14.14 -3.83
CA SER A 929 42.87 -13.05 -2.93
C SER A 929 41.77 -11.99 -2.88
N LYS A 930 41.29 -11.68 -1.66
CA LYS A 930 40.24 -10.68 -1.42
C LYS A 930 40.80 -9.47 -0.69
N ASP A 931 40.58 -8.27 -1.22
CA ASP A 931 41.04 -7.01 -0.62
C ASP A 931 40.05 -6.53 0.43
N ILE A 932 40.41 -6.72 1.69
CA ILE A 932 39.53 -6.42 2.83
C ILE A 932 39.43 -4.90 3.05
N ILE A 933 40.49 -4.15 2.78
CA ILE A 933 40.50 -2.69 2.95
C ILE A 933 39.49 -2.06 2.00
N ARG A 934 39.57 -2.40 0.71
CA ARG A 934 38.69 -1.82 -0.31
C ARG A 934 37.26 -2.31 -0.17
N MET A 935 37.04 -3.56 0.24
CA MET A 935 35.71 -4.06 0.59
C MET A 935 35.03 -3.21 1.66
N PHE A 936 35.77 -2.78 2.68
CA PHE A 936 35.25 -1.88 3.71
C PHE A 936 35.11 -0.44 3.23
N GLU A 937 36.12 0.12 2.57
CA GLU A 937 36.09 1.53 2.17
C GLU A 937 35.06 1.83 1.09
N ASP A 938 34.83 0.90 0.16
CA ASP A 938 33.82 1.06 -0.89
C ASP A 938 32.38 0.99 -0.34
N LYS A 939 32.16 0.32 0.80
CA LYS A 939 30.83 0.13 1.41
C LYS A 939 30.57 1.04 2.61
N GLY A 940 31.59 1.30 3.42
CA GLY A 940 31.55 2.03 4.68
C GLY A 940 32.13 3.44 4.62
N GLY A 941 32.73 3.84 3.49
CA GLY A 941 33.51 5.07 3.40
C GLY A 941 34.93 4.90 3.99
N LYS A 942 35.75 5.96 3.90
CA LYS A 942 37.13 5.93 4.41
C LYS A 942 37.14 5.62 5.91
N LEU A 943 38.05 4.74 6.33
CA LEU A 943 38.24 4.38 7.73
C LEU A 943 38.65 5.63 8.56
N PRO A 944 37.96 5.94 9.68
CA PRO A 944 38.17 7.18 10.42
C PRO A 944 39.47 7.17 11.22
N GLY A 945 40.24 8.26 11.16
CA GLY A 945 41.46 8.46 11.97
C GLY A 945 42.66 7.61 11.56
N VAL A 946 42.63 6.95 10.39
CA VAL A 946 43.73 6.12 9.86
C VAL A 946 44.06 6.52 8.43
N TYR A 947 45.35 6.61 8.09
CA TYR A 947 45.80 7.19 6.82
C TYR A 947 46.74 6.27 6.02
N THR A 948 47.45 5.35 6.68
CA THR A 948 48.38 4.40 6.04
C THR A 948 47.80 2.99 5.93
N VAL A 949 48.32 2.15 5.00
CA VAL A 949 47.89 0.75 4.85
C VAL A 949 48.08 -0.03 6.16
N ALA A 950 49.19 0.18 6.87
CA ALA A 950 49.46 -0.49 8.14
C ALA A 950 48.43 -0.13 9.23
N GLU A 951 48.04 1.15 9.35
CA GLU A 951 47.01 1.59 10.28
C GLU A 951 45.63 1.02 9.91
N LYS A 952 45.30 0.98 8.61
CA LYS A 952 44.06 0.37 8.12
C LYS A 952 44.00 -1.13 8.43
N VAL A 953 45.09 -1.87 8.22
CA VAL A 953 45.18 -3.30 8.56
C VAL A 953 45.04 -3.50 10.08
N ALA A 954 45.71 -2.68 10.90
CA ALA A 954 45.58 -2.74 12.35
C ALA A 954 44.13 -2.49 12.80
N TRP A 955 43.47 -1.50 12.20
CA TRP A 955 42.06 -1.21 12.44
C TRP A 955 41.16 -2.40 12.09
N LEU A 956 41.35 -3.01 10.91
CA LEU A 956 40.55 -4.16 10.47
C LEU A 956 40.71 -5.37 11.41
N LYS A 957 41.94 -5.65 11.87
CA LYS A 957 42.22 -6.76 12.79
C LYS A 957 41.53 -6.62 14.15
N VAL A 958 41.15 -5.39 14.55
CA VAL A 958 40.43 -5.10 15.80
C VAL A 958 38.91 -5.11 15.62
N ASN A 959 38.41 -4.69 14.45
CA ASN A 959 36.98 -4.39 14.26
C ASN A 959 36.20 -5.47 13.48
N ILE A 960 36.87 -6.45 12.86
CA ILE A 960 36.21 -7.60 12.23
C ILE A 960 35.92 -8.67 13.29
N GLY A 961 34.65 -8.95 13.52
CA GLY A 961 34.18 -9.96 14.48
C GLY A 961 34.14 -11.38 13.92
N LYS A 962 33.96 -11.52 12.60
CA LYS A 962 33.95 -12.81 11.89
C LYS A 962 34.35 -12.66 10.43
N MET A 963 34.99 -13.68 9.87
CA MET A 963 35.27 -13.81 8.43
C MET A 963 34.94 -15.23 7.99
N ASN A 964 33.99 -15.37 7.06
CA ASN A 964 33.67 -16.63 6.41
C ASN A 964 33.95 -16.47 4.91
N ALA A 965 34.57 -17.46 4.28
CA ALA A 965 34.67 -17.51 2.82
C ALA A 965 34.10 -18.83 2.32
N PHE A 966 33.45 -18.80 1.17
CA PHE A 966 32.86 -19.98 0.54
C PHE A 966 33.26 -20.07 -0.92
N ALA A 967 33.42 -21.30 -1.39
CA ALA A 967 33.57 -21.61 -2.81
C ALA A 967 32.59 -22.71 -3.20
N THR A 968 32.00 -22.60 -4.38
CA THR A 968 31.26 -23.67 -5.02
C THR A 968 32.19 -24.36 -6.02
N VAL A 969 32.63 -25.57 -5.66
CA VAL A 969 33.76 -26.23 -6.32
C VAL A 969 33.58 -27.75 -6.34
N CYS A 970 34.12 -28.41 -7.37
CA CYS A 970 34.41 -29.84 -7.38
C CYS A 970 35.78 -30.10 -8.00
N GLY A 971 36.32 -31.30 -7.81
CA GLY A 971 37.63 -31.67 -8.33
C GLY A 971 37.73 -33.15 -8.63
N THR A 972 38.64 -33.53 -9.52
CA THR A 972 38.93 -34.92 -9.89
C THR A 972 40.43 -35.17 -9.86
N GLY A 973 40.83 -36.37 -9.45
CA GLY A 973 42.23 -36.79 -9.43
C GLY A 973 42.36 -38.31 -9.21
N PRO A 974 43.58 -38.82 -9.00
CA PRO A 974 43.82 -40.26 -8.80
C PRO A 974 43.04 -40.89 -7.65
N ALA A 975 42.71 -40.12 -6.61
CA ALA A 975 41.90 -40.56 -5.47
C ALA A 975 40.38 -40.48 -5.71
N GLY A 976 39.94 -40.19 -6.94
CA GLY A 976 38.54 -39.97 -7.29
C GLY A 976 38.14 -38.50 -7.28
N ASN A 977 36.85 -38.23 -7.06
CA ASN A 977 36.34 -36.87 -6.94
C ASN A 977 36.77 -36.30 -5.59
N MET A 978 37.63 -35.30 -5.59
CA MET A 978 37.98 -34.55 -4.38
C MET A 978 38.46 -33.14 -4.72
N ALA A 979 37.86 -32.17 -4.06
CA ALA A 979 38.35 -30.79 -3.99
C ALA A 979 38.59 -30.40 -2.54
N ARG A 980 39.67 -29.67 -2.31
CA ARG A 980 40.06 -29.13 -1.01
C ARG A 980 40.11 -27.62 -1.04
N THR A 981 39.71 -26.99 0.06
CA THR A 981 39.86 -25.55 0.31
C THR A 981 40.73 -25.30 1.53
N SER A 982 41.48 -24.20 1.52
CA SER A 982 42.29 -23.77 2.67
C SER A 982 42.45 -22.25 2.70
N VAL A 983 42.79 -21.71 3.87
CA VAL A 983 43.05 -20.28 4.09
C VAL A 983 44.53 -20.04 4.42
N TRP A 984 45.08 -18.91 3.97
CA TRP A 984 46.46 -18.55 4.24
C TRP A 984 46.61 -17.90 5.62
N ASN A 985 47.42 -18.49 6.49
CA ASN A 985 47.84 -17.87 7.73
C ASN A 985 49.08 -17.00 7.44
N ALA A 986 48.87 -15.69 7.33
CA ALA A 986 49.91 -14.71 7.02
C ALA A 986 50.97 -14.57 8.13
N ASN A 987 50.68 -15.05 9.34
CA ASN A 987 51.60 -14.98 10.46
C ASN A 987 52.62 -16.15 10.46
N THR A 988 52.20 -17.32 9.99
CA THR A 988 53.05 -18.52 9.88
C THR A 988 53.51 -18.83 8.45
N ASN A 989 53.04 -18.06 7.47
CA ASN A 989 53.27 -18.28 6.04
C ASN A 989 52.93 -19.70 5.58
N SER A 990 51.74 -20.19 5.98
CA SER A 990 51.29 -21.54 5.66
C SER A 990 49.77 -21.62 5.40
N TRP A 991 49.35 -22.59 4.59
CA TRP A 991 47.93 -22.92 4.40
C TRP A 991 47.40 -23.67 5.63
N THR A 992 46.21 -23.31 6.10
CA THR A 992 45.54 -23.94 7.25
C THR A 992 44.02 -24.06 7.03
N ALA A 993 43.31 -24.65 8.00
CA ALA A 993 41.87 -24.89 8.00
C ALA A 993 41.36 -25.56 6.71
N VAL A 994 41.82 -26.80 6.46
CA VAL A 994 41.49 -27.54 5.25
C VAL A 994 40.09 -28.15 5.34
N ASN A 995 39.20 -27.78 4.42
CA ASN A 995 37.92 -28.45 4.20
C ASN A 995 37.96 -29.20 2.85
N SER A 996 37.12 -30.23 2.69
CA SER A 996 37.09 -31.03 1.46
C SER A 996 35.69 -31.48 1.09
N THR A 997 35.45 -31.67 -0.21
CA THR A 997 34.25 -32.32 -0.76
C THR A 997 34.66 -33.43 -1.73
N THR A 998 33.91 -34.53 -1.75
CA THR A 998 34.09 -35.65 -2.68
C THR A 998 32.97 -35.74 -3.73
N ASN A 999 32.12 -34.72 -3.82
CA ASN A 999 31.04 -34.69 -4.80
C ASN A 999 31.58 -34.49 -6.22
N GLY A 1000 31.02 -35.22 -7.18
CA GLY A 1000 31.34 -35.06 -8.61
C GLY A 1000 30.72 -33.82 -9.27
N VAL A 1001 29.94 -33.04 -8.52
CA VAL A 1001 29.29 -31.81 -8.98
C VAL A 1001 29.72 -30.63 -8.09
N PRO A 1002 29.85 -29.40 -8.63
CA PRO A 1002 30.24 -28.23 -7.85
C PRO A 1002 29.37 -28.08 -6.60
N THR A 1003 30.00 -28.08 -5.43
CA THR A 1003 29.31 -28.02 -4.14
C THR A 1003 29.85 -26.86 -3.32
N ARG A 1004 28.97 -26.12 -2.63
CA ARG A 1004 29.39 -25.04 -1.73
C ARG A 1004 30.13 -25.61 -0.52
N ILE A 1005 31.38 -25.21 -0.34
CA ILE A 1005 32.23 -25.55 0.81
C ILE A 1005 32.81 -24.27 1.44
N GLY A 1006 32.91 -24.25 2.77
CA GLY A 1006 33.54 -23.15 3.51
C GLY A 1006 35.06 -23.24 3.46
N MET A 1007 35.77 -22.12 3.61
CA MET A 1007 37.23 -22.03 3.51
C MET A 1007 37.95 -21.63 4.80
N ALA A 1008 37.23 -21.30 5.89
CA ALA A 1008 37.71 -21.33 7.30
C ALA A 1008 36.65 -20.82 8.31
N THR A 1009 36.75 -21.30 9.56
CA THR A 1009 36.17 -20.73 10.80
C THR A 1009 37.18 -20.93 11.94
N THR A 1010 37.94 -19.90 12.33
CA THR A 1010 38.80 -19.94 13.55
C THR A 1010 38.71 -18.65 14.35
N THR A 1011 39.06 -18.70 15.63
CA THR A 1011 38.88 -17.65 16.64
C THR A 1011 39.88 -16.48 16.57
N VAL A 1012 40.93 -16.55 15.75
CA VAL A 1012 41.98 -15.50 15.68
C VAL A 1012 42.10 -14.94 14.26
N LEU A 1013 41.13 -14.10 13.89
CA LEU A 1013 40.97 -13.50 12.56
C LEU A 1013 42.18 -12.67 12.12
N SER A 1014 42.91 -12.08 13.07
CA SER A 1014 44.06 -11.22 12.83
C SER A 1014 45.23 -11.90 12.10
N ASN A 1015 45.31 -13.24 12.12
CA ASN A 1015 46.35 -14.02 11.45
C ASN A 1015 46.11 -14.23 9.95
N PHE A 1016 44.90 -13.99 9.45
CA PHE A 1016 44.51 -14.30 8.06
C PHE A 1016 44.44 -13.08 7.15
N ILE A 1017 44.74 -11.89 7.68
CA ILE A 1017 44.86 -10.65 6.92
C ILE A 1017 46.35 -10.32 6.83
N ASP A 1018 46.87 -10.27 5.60
CA ASP A 1018 48.27 -9.97 5.33
C ASP A 1018 48.62 -8.49 5.58
N ALA A 1019 49.89 -8.11 5.38
CA ALA A 1019 50.37 -6.75 5.61
C ALA A 1019 49.78 -5.72 4.62
N ASN A 1020 49.21 -6.17 3.50
CA ASN A 1020 48.61 -5.33 2.46
C ASN A 1020 47.08 -5.27 2.58
N GLY A 1021 46.47 -5.97 3.54
CA GLY A 1021 45.03 -6.02 3.74
C GLY A 1021 44.30 -7.09 2.92
N PHE A 1022 45.00 -8.08 2.38
CA PHE A 1022 44.41 -9.20 1.67
C PHE A 1022 44.16 -10.41 2.57
N ALA A 1023 43.05 -11.10 2.30
CA ALA A 1023 42.82 -12.47 2.75
C ALA A 1023 42.96 -13.42 1.57
N HIS A 1024 43.69 -14.52 1.75
CA HIS A 1024 43.96 -15.48 0.67
C HIS A 1024 43.37 -16.86 0.95
N PHE A 1025 42.81 -17.46 -0.10
CA PHE A 1025 42.18 -18.77 -0.10
C PHE A 1025 42.71 -19.60 -1.25
N LEU A 1026 42.71 -20.92 -1.09
CA LEU A 1026 43.18 -21.86 -2.10
C LEU A 1026 42.14 -22.96 -2.29
N CYS A 1027 41.76 -23.20 -3.55
CA CYS A 1027 40.98 -24.37 -3.98
C CYS A 1027 41.90 -25.29 -4.79
N TYR A 1028 41.99 -26.58 -4.47
CA TYR A 1028 42.89 -27.50 -5.19
C TYR A 1028 42.37 -28.94 -5.20
N ALA A 1029 42.78 -29.69 -6.23
CA ALA A 1029 42.55 -31.13 -6.34
C ALA A 1029 43.80 -31.93 -5.95
N ASP A 1030 43.68 -33.25 -5.83
CA ASP A 1030 44.84 -34.10 -5.58
C ASP A 1030 45.84 -34.07 -6.76
N PRO A 1031 47.15 -34.24 -6.50
CA PRO A 1031 48.15 -34.31 -7.56
C PRO A 1031 47.86 -35.42 -8.56
N SER A 1032 48.15 -35.20 -9.84
CA SER A 1032 48.10 -36.23 -10.88
C SER A 1032 49.16 -37.29 -10.62
N ASP A 1033 48.86 -38.55 -10.97
CA ASP A 1033 49.80 -39.68 -10.94
C ASP A 1033 50.52 -39.88 -12.30
N GLY A 1034 50.29 -38.97 -13.27
CA GLY A 1034 50.79 -39.09 -14.64
C GLY A 1034 49.86 -39.87 -15.59
N VAL A 1035 48.76 -40.43 -15.08
CA VAL A 1035 47.74 -41.17 -15.85
C VAL A 1035 46.37 -40.52 -15.67
N THR A 1036 45.96 -40.30 -14.43
CA THR A 1036 44.72 -39.61 -14.04
C THR A 1036 44.98 -38.12 -13.90
N THR A 1037 44.29 -37.31 -14.70
CA THR A 1037 44.39 -35.85 -14.67
C THR A 1037 43.88 -35.27 -13.34
N SER A 1038 44.65 -34.36 -12.74
CA SER A 1038 44.21 -33.48 -11.66
C SER A 1038 43.40 -32.34 -12.27
N ALA A 1039 42.13 -32.19 -11.87
CA ALA A 1039 41.27 -31.10 -12.34
C ALA A 1039 40.50 -30.46 -11.18
N ILE A 1040 40.41 -29.13 -11.18
CA ILE A 1040 39.59 -28.36 -10.25
C ILE A 1040 38.63 -27.47 -11.04
N PHE A 1041 37.37 -27.44 -10.61
CA PHE A 1041 36.28 -26.70 -11.22
C PHE A 1041 35.70 -25.73 -10.19
N LEU A 1042 35.66 -24.44 -10.52
CA LEU A 1042 35.16 -23.38 -9.65
C LEU A 1042 34.01 -22.63 -10.35
N ASP A 1043 32.87 -22.54 -9.68
CA ASP A 1043 31.65 -21.86 -10.17
C ASP A 1043 31.46 -20.49 -9.49
N TYR A 1044 31.66 -20.42 -8.17
CA TYR A 1044 31.45 -19.17 -7.44
C TYR A 1044 32.34 -19.10 -6.21
N VAL A 1045 32.81 -17.89 -5.87
CA VAL A 1045 33.59 -17.64 -4.65
C VAL A 1045 33.30 -16.27 -4.04
N ASN A 1046 32.93 -16.28 -2.76
CA ASN A 1046 32.61 -15.10 -1.98
C ASN A 1046 33.26 -15.10 -0.59
N ILE A 1047 33.34 -13.92 0.00
CA ILE A 1047 33.75 -13.69 1.38
C ILE A 1047 32.68 -12.87 2.10
N GLU A 1048 32.40 -13.20 3.35
CA GLU A 1048 31.42 -12.58 4.23
C GLU A 1048 32.14 -12.15 5.52
N LEU A 1049 32.14 -10.85 5.80
CA LEU A 1049 32.74 -10.25 6.99
C LEU A 1049 31.66 -9.74 7.93
N GLU A 1050 31.75 -10.05 9.21
CA GLU A 1050 30.90 -9.46 10.23
C GLU A 1050 31.66 -8.34 10.93
N VAL A 1051 31.15 -7.11 10.83
CA VAL A 1051 31.71 -5.93 11.50
C VAL A 1051 31.06 -5.79 12.86
N VAL A 1052 31.86 -5.73 13.91
CA VAL A 1052 31.34 -5.45 15.26
C VAL A 1052 30.92 -3.98 15.29
N SER A 1053 29.64 -3.70 15.58
CA SER A 1053 29.21 -2.32 15.85
C SER A 1053 29.91 -1.78 17.09
N LYS A 1054 30.32 -0.51 17.03
CA LYS A 1054 30.87 0.19 18.19
C LYS A 1054 29.86 0.08 19.35
N ALA A 1055 30.33 -0.32 20.53
CA ALA A 1055 29.47 -0.47 21.70
C ALA A 1055 28.61 0.79 21.92
N GLY A 1056 27.29 0.62 21.95
CA GLY A 1056 26.33 1.72 22.09
C GLY A 1056 25.83 2.37 20.78
N TYR A 1057 26.17 1.82 19.61
CA TYR A 1057 25.72 2.30 18.30
C TYR A 1057 25.01 1.19 17.50
N ASP A 1058 24.00 1.56 16.72
CA ASP A 1058 23.38 0.75 15.65
C ASP A 1058 23.83 1.30 14.28
N ILE A 1059 23.59 0.55 13.21
CA ILE A 1059 24.08 0.88 11.87
C ILE A 1059 22.90 1.07 10.91
N LEU A 1060 22.84 2.20 10.20
CA LEU A 1060 21.88 2.43 9.12
C LEU A 1060 22.46 1.95 7.77
N VAL A 1061 21.78 1.05 7.07
CA VAL A 1061 22.28 0.42 5.83
C VAL A 1061 21.26 0.41 4.69
N PRO A 1062 21.70 0.56 3.42
CA PRO A 1062 20.84 0.36 2.25
C PRO A 1062 20.28 -1.07 2.15
N GLU A 1063 19.13 -1.22 1.50
CA GLU A 1063 18.35 -2.48 1.33
C GLU A 1063 19.16 -3.66 0.78
N ASN A 1064 20.22 -3.41 -0.01
CA ASN A 1064 21.05 -4.46 -0.61
C ASN A 1064 22.55 -4.10 -0.50
N PRO A 1065 23.31 -4.68 0.46
CA PRO A 1065 24.73 -4.37 0.67
C PRO A 1065 25.66 -5.03 -0.38
N ARG A 1066 25.22 -5.11 -1.65
CA ARG A 1066 26.09 -5.49 -2.78
C ARG A 1066 26.80 -4.25 -3.34
N ARG A 1067 27.98 -4.49 -3.92
CA ARG A 1067 29.00 -3.49 -4.30
C ARG A 1067 28.57 -2.59 -5.49
N ASP A 1068 27.48 -2.93 -6.15
CA ASP A 1068 26.94 -2.35 -7.39
C ASP A 1068 25.91 -1.22 -7.18
N ALA A 1069 25.42 -1.00 -5.95
CA ALA A 1069 24.67 0.20 -5.59
C ALA A 1069 25.59 1.22 -4.92
N GLY A 1070 26.40 1.91 -5.72
CA GLY A 1070 27.33 2.93 -5.23
C GLY A 1070 26.61 4.02 -4.44
N LEU A 1071 26.61 3.93 -3.11
CA LEU A 1071 26.28 5.00 -2.18
C LEU A 1071 27.08 4.85 -0.89
N SER A 1072 27.97 5.80 -0.66
CA SER A 1072 28.46 6.18 0.66
C SER A 1072 27.28 6.40 1.61
N GLY A 1073 27.22 5.70 2.74
CA GLY A 1073 26.16 6.00 3.71
C GLY A 1073 25.93 5.00 4.84
N LEU A 1074 26.97 4.29 5.30
CA LEU A 1074 26.92 3.64 6.60
C LEU A 1074 26.97 4.72 7.67
N LEU A 1075 25.84 5.00 8.33
CA LEU A 1075 25.79 5.96 9.43
C LEU A 1075 25.70 5.20 10.75
N TYR A 1076 26.65 5.47 11.66
CA TYR A 1076 26.57 5.00 13.04
C TYR A 1076 25.55 5.85 13.77
N VAL A 1077 24.44 5.23 14.18
CA VAL A 1077 23.39 5.89 14.96
C VAL A 1077 23.59 5.49 16.42
N ARG A 1078 23.88 6.45 17.29
CA ARG A 1078 24.04 6.15 18.72
C ARG A 1078 22.70 5.67 19.28
N ARG A 1079 22.67 4.54 19.98
CA ARG A 1079 21.45 3.98 20.60
C ARG A 1079 20.76 4.93 21.58
N GLN A 1080 21.50 5.93 22.07
CA GLN A 1080 21.11 6.80 23.18
C GLN A 1080 20.98 8.28 22.80
N THR A 1081 21.40 8.74 21.61
CA THR A 1081 21.37 10.19 21.27
C THR A 1081 20.73 10.51 19.92
N ARG A 1082 20.17 11.73 19.88
CA ARG A 1082 19.19 12.34 18.96
C ARG A 1082 19.65 12.58 17.50
N GLU A 1083 20.45 11.70 16.89
CA GLU A 1083 21.08 11.97 15.58
C GLU A 1083 20.21 11.64 14.35
N VAL A 1084 19.00 11.10 14.53
CA VAL A 1084 18.13 10.70 13.41
C VAL A 1084 17.50 11.91 12.70
N GLU A 1085 17.42 13.07 13.36
CA GLU A 1085 16.69 14.24 12.87
C GLU A 1085 17.43 15.03 11.77
N SER A 1086 18.78 14.98 11.72
CA SER A 1086 19.55 15.73 10.72
C SER A 1086 19.56 15.10 9.31
N LEU A 1087 18.92 13.94 9.14
CA LEU A 1087 18.85 13.23 7.86
C LEU A 1087 17.57 13.51 7.06
N PHE A 1088 16.62 14.27 7.62
CA PHE A 1088 15.39 14.67 6.93
C PHE A 1088 15.49 16.13 6.49
N SER A 1089 15.90 16.36 5.23
CA SER A 1089 15.75 17.68 4.62
C SER A 1089 14.27 17.91 4.28
N GLY A 1090 13.59 18.79 5.03
CA GLY A 1090 12.29 19.33 4.63
C GLY A 1090 11.11 19.09 5.57
N ASN A 1091 11.31 19.14 6.90
CA ASN A 1091 10.19 19.16 7.82
C ASN A 1091 9.87 20.60 8.23
N ASP A 1092 8.73 21.12 7.75
CA ASP A 1092 8.06 22.26 8.38
C ASP A 1092 7.83 21.92 9.86
N GLU A 1093 8.34 22.78 10.75
CA GLU A 1093 8.44 22.59 12.20
C GLU A 1093 7.06 22.53 12.92
N ASP A 1094 5.94 22.59 12.20
CA ASP A 1094 4.58 22.73 12.77
C ASP A 1094 3.70 21.46 12.75
N ASN A 1095 4.10 20.35 12.12
CA ASN A 1095 3.11 19.36 11.69
C ASN A 1095 2.99 18.02 12.43
N GLY A 1096 3.95 17.58 13.24
CA GLY A 1096 3.78 16.47 14.20
C GLY A 1096 3.25 15.11 13.67
N ILE A 1097 3.27 14.87 12.35
CA ILE A 1097 2.80 13.64 11.72
C ILE A 1097 4.01 12.85 11.23
N ILE A 1098 4.19 11.63 11.75
CA ILE A 1098 5.21 10.68 11.29
C ILE A 1098 4.47 9.57 10.54
N VAL A 1099 4.80 9.39 9.26
CA VAL A 1099 4.27 8.29 8.43
C VAL A 1099 5.30 7.15 8.44
N ILE A 1100 4.95 5.99 8.97
CA ILE A 1100 5.79 4.78 8.93
C ILE A 1100 5.10 3.78 8.00
N GLY A 1101 5.80 3.37 6.94
CA GLY A 1101 5.37 2.28 6.08
C GLY A 1101 5.89 0.95 6.64
N ASP A 1102 4.99 0.06 7.04
CA ASP A 1102 5.37 -1.32 7.37
C ASP A 1102 5.48 -2.13 6.08
N TYR A 1103 6.70 -2.54 5.73
CA TYR A 1103 6.93 -3.59 4.75
C TYR A 1103 6.74 -4.95 5.43
N VAL A 1104 5.69 -5.68 5.08
CA VAL A 1104 5.52 -7.09 5.50
C VAL A 1104 6.12 -7.96 4.40
N PRO A 1105 7.32 -8.54 4.58
CA PRO A 1105 7.82 -9.54 3.65
C PRO A 1105 6.94 -10.79 3.77
N THR A 1106 6.24 -11.12 2.68
CA THR A 1106 5.68 -12.46 2.50
C THR A 1106 6.85 -13.41 2.24
N GLN A 1107 7.40 -14.02 3.29
CA GLN A 1107 8.32 -15.15 3.16
C GLN A 1107 7.75 -16.40 3.81
N GLU A 1108 7.78 -17.46 3.00
CA GLU A 1108 7.40 -18.82 3.26
C GLU A 1108 8.11 -19.41 4.50
N PHE A 1109 7.35 -19.94 5.45
CA PHE A 1109 7.83 -20.97 6.37
C PHE A 1109 6.80 -22.08 6.44
N THR A 1110 6.98 -23.08 5.56
CA THR A 1110 6.31 -24.38 5.66
C THR A 1110 7.40 -25.41 5.93
N GLY A 1111 7.48 -25.96 7.15
CA GLY A 1111 8.50 -26.96 7.45
C GLY A 1111 8.61 -27.39 8.92
N VAL A 1112 7.70 -28.28 9.34
CA VAL A 1112 7.93 -29.42 10.25
C VAL A 1112 8.70 -29.16 11.57
N PHE A 1113 7.98 -29.09 12.69
CA PHE A 1113 8.45 -29.67 13.97
C PHE A 1113 7.26 -30.19 14.79
N THR A 1114 6.98 -31.49 14.65
CA THR A 1114 6.19 -32.28 15.62
C THR A 1114 7.13 -32.74 16.73
N GLY A 1115 7.11 -32.07 17.88
CA GLY A 1115 7.83 -32.50 19.08
C GLY A 1115 7.74 -31.45 20.19
N GLY A 1116 6.93 -31.73 21.22
CA GLY A 1116 6.54 -30.75 22.23
C GLY A 1116 7.68 -30.25 23.12
N VAL A 1117 7.65 -28.94 23.42
CA VAL A 1117 8.34 -28.36 24.59
C VAL A 1117 7.46 -27.25 25.16
N ASN A 1118 7.02 -27.43 26.41
CA ASN A 1118 6.20 -26.49 27.20
C ASN A 1118 6.94 -25.20 27.64
N GLY A 1119 7.95 -24.75 26.89
CA GLY A 1119 8.78 -23.58 27.23
C GLY A 1119 8.58 -22.34 26.36
N ALA A 1120 7.81 -22.43 25.27
CA ALA A 1120 7.59 -21.31 24.34
C ALA A 1120 6.34 -20.47 24.65
N LYS A 1121 5.56 -20.86 25.67
CA LYS A 1121 4.28 -20.19 26.00
C LYS A 1121 4.48 -18.78 26.55
N ASP A 1122 5.62 -18.49 27.19
CA ASP A 1122 5.87 -17.19 27.83
C ASP A 1122 6.59 -16.18 26.91
N VAL A 1123 7.20 -16.64 25.81
CA VAL A 1123 7.78 -15.72 24.80
C VAL A 1123 6.73 -15.31 23.75
N LEU A 1124 5.73 -16.16 23.48
CA LEU A 1124 4.64 -15.90 22.54
C LEU A 1124 3.47 -15.07 23.11
N LEU A 1125 3.45 -14.81 24.42
CA LEU A 1125 2.50 -13.85 25.03
C LEU A 1125 2.99 -12.40 24.98
N GLY A 1126 4.27 -12.16 24.63
CA GLY A 1126 4.84 -10.82 24.47
C GLY A 1126 4.78 -10.24 23.05
N MET A 1127 4.32 -11.02 22.07
CA MET A 1127 4.25 -10.62 20.66
C MET A 1127 2.96 -11.15 20.02
N GLN A 1128 1.82 -10.51 20.32
CA GLN A 1128 0.57 -10.79 19.61
C GLN A 1128 0.18 -9.63 18.70
N GLY A 1129 0.23 -9.93 17.40
CA GLY A 1129 -0.37 -9.12 16.35
C GLY A 1129 0.23 -9.52 15.01
N PHE A 1130 -0.30 -10.58 14.37
CA PHE A 1130 -0.64 -10.65 12.94
C PHE A 1130 -0.99 -12.09 12.51
N VAL A 1131 -2.05 -12.18 11.70
CA VAL A 1131 -2.59 -13.32 10.93
C VAL A 1131 -3.53 -14.29 11.64
N THR A 1132 -4.84 -14.05 11.51
CA THR A 1132 -5.82 -15.09 11.14
C THR A 1132 -6.74 -14.59 10.04
N VAL A 1133 -7.04 -15.51 9.14
CA VAL A 1133 -7.54 -15.36 7.76
C VAL A 1133 -9.02 -14.98 7.70
N ALA A 1134 -9.40 -14.28 6.63
CA ALA A 1134 -10.77 -13.92 6.30
C ALA A 1134 -11.69 -15.14 6.07
N GLY A 1135 -12.92 -15.04 6.59
CA GLY A 1135 -14.13 -15.39 5.84
C GLY A 1135 -14.61 -16.84 5.81
N THR A 1136 -15.21 -17.33 6.89
CA THR A 1136 -16.31 -18.31 6.78
C THR A 1136 -17.54 -17.79 7.53
N ASN A 1137 -18.41 -17.05 6.83
CA ASN A 1137 -19.77 -16.86 7.28
C ASN A 1137 -20.69 -17.82 6.52
N LYS A 1138 -21.05 -18.87 7.25
CA LYS A 1138 -22.23 -19.71 7.06
C LYS A 1138 -23.44 -18.87 7.51
N ALA A 1139 -24.30 -18.44 6.60
CA ALA A 1139 -25.62 -17.91 6.94
C ALA A 1139 -26.69 -18.82 6.33
N TYR A 1140 -27.52 -19.35 7.21
CA TYR A 1140 -28.70 -20.14 6.90
C TYR A 1140 -29.71 -19.32 6.09
N ALA A 1141 -30.44 -20.02 5.22
CA ALA A 1141 -31.53 -19.51 4.41
C ALA A 1141 -32.67 -18.91 5.25
N TYR A 1142 -33.21 -17.75 4.83
CA TYR A 1142 -34.59 -17.58 4.33
C TYR A 1142 -34.79 -16.11 3.90
N ASP A 1143 -35.31 -15.94 2.68
CA ASP A 1143 -35.83 -14.72 2.05
C ASP A 1143 -34.85 -13.58 1.66
N ALA A 1144 -34.44 -13.59 0.38
CA ALA A 1144 -33.67 -12.51 -0.24
C ALA A 1144 -34.36 -12.07 -1.54
N SER A 1145 -35.27 -11.10 -1.41
CA SER A 1145 -35.91 -10.43 -2.55
C SER A 1145 -36.08 -8.92 -2.31
N ASN A 1146 -35.04 -8.19 -1.87
CA ASN A 1146 -35.06 -6.69 -1.94
C ASN A 1146 -33.74 -5.95 -1.61
N GLN A 1147 -32.61 -6.25 -2.28
CA GLN A 1147 -31.37 -5.46 -2.07
C GLN A 1147 -30.58 -5.09 -3.34
N TYR A 1148 -31.25 -4.77 -4.45
CA TYR A 1148 -30.60 -4.32 -5.69
C TYR A 1148 -30.57 -2.80 -5.92
N ALA A 1149 -31.05 -1.97 -4.99
CA ALA A 1149 -31.08 -0.51 -5.18
C ALA A 1149 -29.85 0.25 -4.64
N ASN A 1150 -28.97 -0.38 -3.85
CA ASN A 1150 -27.88 0.33 -3.15
C ASN A 1150 -26.48 0.17 -3.78
N ALA A 1151 -26.38 -0.46 -4.96
CA ALA A 1151 -25.11 -0.66 -5.64
C ALA A 1151 -24.74 0.45 -6.64
N ILE A 1152 -25.71 1.24 -7.12
CA ILE A 1152 -25.46 2.26 -8.16
C ILE A 1152 -24.99 3.60 -7.59
N THR A 1153 -25.24 3.88 -6.31
CA THR A 1153 -24.75 5.10 -5.62
C THR A 1153 -23.31 5.01 -5.13
N ARG A 1154 -22.62 3.87 -5.31
CA ARG A 1154 -21.22 3.66 -4.88
C ARG A 1154 -20.15 3.94 -5.93
N LEU A 1155 -20.53 4.25 -7.19
CA LEU A 1155 -19.55 4.48 -8.27
C LEU A 1155 -19.34 5.96 -8.65
N LEU A 1156 -20.13 6.88 -8.09
CA LEU A 1156 -19.96 8.33 -8.26
C LEU A 1156 -19.93 8.94 -6.86
N GLY A 1157 -18.74 9.19 -6.33
CA GLY A 1157 -18.57 9.86 -5.04
C GLY A 1157 -19.19 11.28 -5.08
N PRO A 1158 -19.76 11.76 -3.96
CA PRO A 1158 -20.20 13.15 -3.87
C PRO A 1158 -18.99 14.04 -3.58
N GLY A 1159 -18.70 14.98 -4.48
CA GLY A 1159 -17.88 16.16 -4.19
C GLY A 1159 -16.56 16.25 -4.94
N ASP A 1160 -16.62 16.56 -6.25
CA ASP A 1160 -15.63 17.46 -6.85
C ASP A 1160 -16.17 18.89 -6.68
N ASP A 1161 -15.57 19.63 -5.77
CA ASP A 1161 -15.97 20.98 -5.39
C ASP A 1161 -15.27 21.99 -6.32
N LEU A 1162 -15.76 22.15 -7.55
CA LEU A 1162 -15.51 23.36 -8.35
C LEU A 1162 -16.48 24.45 -7.90
N ASN A 1163 -16.24 25.01 -6.70
CA ASN A 1163 -17.00 26.12 -6.16
C ASN A 1163 -16.54 27.46 -6.78
N TYR A 1164 -17.11 27.83 -7.92
CA TYR A 1164 -17.28 29.25 -8.28
C TYR A 1164 -18.49 29.78 -7.50
N LYS A 1165 -18.24 30.65 -6.51
CA LYS A 1165 -19.29 31.36 -5.78
C LYS A 1165 -20.08 32.26 -6.73
N VAL A 1166 -21.35 31.94 -6.95
CA VAL A 1166 -22.32 32.89 -7.51
C VAL A 1166 -23.12 33.48 -6.35
N ASP A 1167 -23.05 34.81 -6.23
CA ASP A 1167 -23.79 35.65 -5.30
C ASP A 1167 -25.31 35.59 -5.58
N PRO A 1168 -26.19 35.31 -4.59
CA PRO A 1168 -27.63 35.24 -4.81
C PRO A 1168 -28.36 36.57 -5.04
N GLN A 1169 -27.69 37.73 -5.15
CA GLN A 1169 -28.37 39.03 -5.16
C GLN A 1169 -28.49 39.78 -6.51
N SER A 1170 -28.12 39.22 -7.66
CA SER A 1170 -28.08 40.02 -8.91
C SER A 1170 -29.15 39.75 -9.99
N LEU A 1171 -30.31 39.17 -9.66
CA LEU A 1171 -31.40 38.98 -10.65
C LEU A 1171 -32.75 39.46 -10.11
N VAL A 1172 -32.84 40.77 -9.85
CA VAL A 1172 -34.11 41.50 -9.91
C VAL A 1172 -34.18 42.20 -11.27
N SER A 1173 -35.04 41.69 -12.14
CA SER A 1173 -35.64 42.47 -13.23
C SER A 1173 -37.06 41.96 -13.44
N THR A 1174 -37.98 42.64 -12.78
CA THR A 1174 -39.43 42.63 -12.98
C THR A 1174 -39.82 42.78 -14.45
N VAL A 1175 -40.69 41.88 -14.93
CA VAL A 1175 -41.59 42.14 -16.06
C VAL A 1175 -43.01 41.82 -15.59
N ALA A 1176 -43.93 42.77 -15.84
CA ALA A 1176 -45.24 42.88 -15.22
C ALA A 1176 -46.23 41.79 -15.66
N TYR A 1177 -46.99 41.29 -14.68
CA TYR A 1177 -48.18 40.47 -14.87
C TYR A 1177 -49.39 41.39 -15.04
N ASP A 1178 -49.96 41.42 -16.26
CA ASP A 1178 -51.23 42.09 -16.54
C ASP A 1178 -52.39 41.09 -16.42
N SER A 1179 -53.46 41.58 -15.83
CA SER A 1179 -54.55 40.87 -15.17
C SER A 1179 -55.80 40.80 -16.05
N VAL A 1180 -56.35 39.60 -16.31
CA VAL A 1180 -57.80 39.47 -16.58
C VAL A 1180 -58.35 38.09 -16.14
N ASN A 1181 -59.18 38.13 -15.08
CA ASN A 1181 -60.28 37.22 -14.71
C ASN A 1181 -60.04 35.73 -14.37
N SER A 1182 -59.90 35.49 -13.05
CA SER A 1182 -60.67 34.54 -12.22
C SER A 1182 -61.15 33.19 -12.80
N SER A 1183 -60.40 32.12 -12.50
CA SER A 1183 -60.82 30.94 -11.68
C SER A 1183 -59.92 29.75 -11.99
N GLY A 1184 -59.28 29.18 -10.95
CA GLY A 1184 -58.34 28.08 -11.12
C GLY A 1184 -57.81 27.58 -9.79
N VAL A 1185 -58.71 27.13 -8.92
CA VAL A 1185 -58.36 26.30 -7.76
C VAL A 1185 -57.84 24.96 -8.30
N ILE A 1186 -56.63 24.54 -7.92
CA ILE A 1186 -56.24 23.12 -7.99
C ILE A 1186 -55.87 22.66 -6.58
N ARG A 1187 -56.78 21.88 -6.01
CA ARG A 1187 -56.64 21.12 -4.77
C ARG A 1187 -55.67 19.97 -5.02
N TYR A 1188 -54.72 19.74 -4.11
CA TYR A 1188 -54.02 18.46 -4.04
C TYR A 1188 -55.00 17.40 -3.54
N TRP A 1189 -55.18 16.34 -4.33
CA TRP A 1189 -55.95 15.16 -3.94
C TRP A 1189 -55.14 14.30 -2.98
N ASN A 1190 -55.74 14.03 -1.82
CA ASN A 1190 -55.36 13.01 -0.86
C ASN A 1190 -56.01 11.68 -1.29
N ALA A 1191 -55.30 10.56 -1.23
CA ALA A 1191 -55.88 9.23 -1.39
C ALA A 1191 -55.50 8.37 -0.18
N ASP A 1192 -56.40 8.33 0.78
CA ASP A 1192 -56.46 7.31 1.83
C ASP A 1192 -57.30 6.09 1.35
N ILE A 1193 -57.20 5.03 2.15
CA ILE A 1193 -58.11 3.86 2.34
C ILE A 1193 -57.78 2.60 1.46
N PRO A 1194 -58.12 1.35 1.89
CA PRO A 1194 -57.57 0.50 2.97
C PRO A 1194 -57.11 -0.89 2.47
N HIS A 1195 -56.34 -1.62 3.30
CA HIS A 1195 -56.11 -3.05 3.09
C HIS A 1195 -57.25 -3.91 3.67
N THR A 1196 -57.99 -4.59 2.80
CA THR A 1196 -58.72 -5.83 3.14
C THR A 1196 -58.57 -6.87 2.03
N GLY A 1197 -57.94 -8.00 2.35
CA GLY A 1197 -58.32 -9.35 1.92
C GLY A 1197 -58.25 -9.77 0.44
N GLN A 1198 -57.45 -10.84 0.21
CA GLN A 1198 -57.67 -11.94 -0.74
C GLN A 1198 -57.46 -11.71 -2.26
N GLY A 1199 -56.64 -12.59 -2.88
CA GLY A 1199 -56.90 -13.11 -4.23
C GLY A 1199 -56.02 -12.60 -5.38
N LEU A 1200 -55.32 -13.54 -6.01
CA LEU A 1200 -54.56 -13.51 -7.27
C LEU A 1200 -55.18 -12.69 -8.43
N ALA A 1201 -54.35 -12.00 -9.22
CA ALA A 1201 -54.32 -12.11 -10.70
C ALA A 1201 -53.23 -11.24 -11.36
N VAL A 1202 -52.64 -11.79 -12.41
CA VAL A 1202 -51.60 -11.23 -13.29
C VAL A 1202 -52.12 -10.04 -14.11
N GLY A 1203 -51.30 -9.00 -14.26
CA GLY A 1203 -51.51 -7.92 -15.23
C GLY A 1203 -50.23 -7.10 -15.44
N ALA A 1204 -49.53 -7.37 -16.54
CA ALA A 1204 -48.38 -6.59 -17.00
C ALA A 1204 -48.87 -5.30 -17.68
N TYR A 1205 -48.31 -4.14 -17.32
CA TYR A 1205 -47.98 -3.05 -18.25
C TYR A 1205 -46.80 -2.23 -17.73
N SER A 1206 -46.16 -1.62 -18.71
CA SER A 1206 -44.79 -1.18 -18.80
C SER A 1206 -44.57 0.21 -18.20
N ASP A 1207 -43.30 0.45 -17.87
CA ASP A 1207 -42.61 1.76 -17.80
C ASP A 1207 -43.17 2.86 -16.88
N GLY A 1208 -43.20 2.58 -15.57
CA GLY A 1208 -43.38 3.56 -14.49
C GLY A 1208 -42.20 4.53 -14.26
N ILE A 1209 -41.83 5.35 -15.25
CA ILE A 1209 -40.88 6.46 -15.05
C ILE A 1209 -41.64 7.75 -14.72
N PRO A 1210 -41.40 8.38 -13.55
CA PRO A 1210 -42.00 9.68 -13.22
C PRO A 1210 -41.58 10.78 -14.20
N LEU A 1211 -42.52 11.65 -14.59
CA LEU A 1211 -42.36 12.72 -15.59
C LEU A 1211 -41.22 13.72 -15.30
N TRP A 1212 -40.73 13.80 -14.05
CA TRP A 1212 -39.59 14.65 -13.70
C TRP A 1212 -38.24 14.01 -14.10
N ALA A 1213 -38.15 12.68 -14.05
CA ALA A 1213 -36.93 11.95 -14.41
C ALA A 1213 -36.68 11.98 -15.93
N SER A 1214 -37.72 12.05 -16.76
CA SER A 1214 -37.56 12.22 -18.21
C SER A 1214 -37.06 13.63 -18.58
N LYS A 1215 -37.47 14.66 -17.83
CA LYS A 1215 -37.01 16.05 -18.06
C LYS A 1215 -35.56 16.30 -17.62
N VAL A 1216 -35.10 15.64 -16.55
CA VAL A 1216 -33.70 15.71 -16.12
C VAL A 1216 -32.79 14.99 -17.11
N ALA A 1217 -33.23 13.83 -17.65
CA ALA A 1217 -32.49 13.13 -18.70
C ALA A 1217 -32.44 13.93 -20.02
N GLU A 1218 -33.47 14.71 -20.33
CA GLU A 1218 -33.50 15.59 -21.51
C GLU A 1218 -32.52 16.76 -21.37
N PHE A 1219 -32.39 17.35 -20.16
CA PHE A 1219 -31.44 18.44 -19.86
C PHE A 1219 -29.97 17.97 -19.89
N LEU A 1220 -29.67 16.77 -19.39
CA LEU A 1220 -28.31 16.23 -19.34
C LEU A 1220 -27.79 15.67 -20.69
N SER A 1221 -28.66 15.55 -21.70
CA SER A 1221 -28.30 14.98 -23.00
C SER A 1221 -27.79 15.99 -24.04
N GLY A 1222 -27.87 17.30 -23.75
CA GLY A 1222 -27.36 18.35 -24.63
C GLY A 1222 -25.88 18.62 -24.39
N MET A 1223 -25.01 18.30 -25.35
CA MET A 1223 -23.59 18.66 -25.28
C MET A 1223 -23.44 20.20 -25.34
N PRO A 1224 -22.88 20.86 -24.31
CA PRO A 1224 -22.57 22.28 -24.41
C PRO A 1224 -21.36 22.49 -25.32
N SER A 1225 -21.42 23.49 -26.19
CA SER A 1225 -20.29 23.92 -27.02
C SER A 1225 -20.05 25.41 -26.85
N LEU A 1226 -18.81 25.82 -26.61
CA LEU A 1226 -18.42 27.24 -26.65
C LEU A 1226 -18.40 27.72 -28.10
N VAL A 1227 -19.07 28.83 -28.37
CA VAL A 1227 -19.16 29.42 -29.71
C VAL A 1227 -18.91 30.91 -29.59
N GLU A 1228 -18.01 31.43 -30.41
CA GLU A 1228 -17.78 32.86 -30.52
C GLU A 1228 -18.86 33.48 -31.41
N TYR A 1229 -19.55 34.49 -30.91
CA TYR A 1229 -20.59 35.21 -31.65
C TYR A 1229 -20.44 36.71 -31.38
N ASN A 1230 -20.18 37.50 -32.44
CA ASN A 1230 -19.90 38.93 -32.37
C ASN A 1230 -18.76 39.31 -31.40
N GLY A 1231 -17.69 38.52 -31.35
CA GLY A 1231 -16.50 38.80 -30.53
C GLY A 1231 -16.66 38.48 -29.04
N GLU A 1232 -17.76 37.84 -28.65
CA GLU A 1232 -17.98 37.32 -27.29
C GLU A 1232 -18.11 35.80 -27.30
N LEU A 1233 -17.51 35.15 -26.30
CA LEU A 1233 -17.62 33.72 -26.09
C LEU A 1233 -18.97 33.40 -25.41
N LEU A 1234 -19.84 32.67 -26.11
CA LEU A 1234 -21.14 32.24 -25.59
C LEU A 1234 -21.17 30.72 -25.41
N LEU A 1235 -21.85 30.25 -24.37
CA LEU A 1235 -22.12 28.83 -24.17
C LEU A 1235 -23.40 28.46 -24.93
N ARG A 1236 -23.30 27.67 -26.01
CA ARG A 1236 -24.45 27.17 -26.77
C ARG A 1236 -24.86 25.80 -26.27
N VAL A 1237 -26.13 25.64 -25.89
CA VAL A 1237 -26.72 24.35 -25.50
C VAL A 1237 -27.80 23.97 -26.51
N SER A 1238 -27.68 22.79 -27.11
CA SER A 1238 -28.65 22.24 -28.04
C SER A 1238 -29.58 21.27 -27.33
N LEU A 1239 -30.88 21.58 -27.28
CA LEU A 1239 -31.89 20.66 -26.76
C LEU A 1239 -32.51 19.88 -27.92
N ARG A 1240 -32.33 18.56 -27.94
CA ARG A 1240 -33.04 17.67 -28.88
C ARG A 1240 -34.19 17.01 -28.15
N LYS A 1241 -35.42 17.26 -28.62
CA LYS A 1241 -36.62 16.63 -28.10
C LYS A 1241 -36.62 15.15 -28.48
N ARG A 1242 -36.77 14.24 -27.51
CA ARG A 1242 -36.90 12.80 -27.79
C ARG A 1242 -38.39 12.42 -27.76
N SER A 1243 -39.10 12.57 -28.88
CA SER A 1243 -40.44 11.98 -28.99
C SER A 1243 -40.35 10.57 -29.53
N ALA A 1244 -40.82 9.60 -28.76
CA ALA A 1244 -41.13 8.26 -29.25
C ALA A 1244 -42.32 8.36 -30.22
N ALA A 1245 -42.24 7.62 -31.33
CA ALA A 1245 -43.25 7.45 -32.37
C ALA A 1245 -43.53 8.67 -33.30
N SER A 1246 -42.78 8.76 -34.40
CA SER A 1246 -43.33 8.74 -35.76
C SER A 1246 -42.22 8.81 -36.82
N ALA A 1247 -42.32 7.94 -37.82
CA ALA A 1247 -41.61 8.09 -39.08
C ALA A 1247 -42.27 9.24 -39.86
N THR A 1248 -41.77 10.48 -39.73
CA THR A 1248 -41.79 11.58 -40.74
C THR A 1248 -41.41 12.91 -40.07
N GLY A 1249 -40.34 13.56 -40.53
CA GLY A 1249 -40.06 14.99 -40.32
C GLY A 1249 -39.30 15.37 -39.03
N LEU A 1250 -38.00 15.70 -39.18
CA LEU A 1250 -37.18 16.34 -38.15
C LEU A 1250 -37.69 17.76 -37.87
N GLY A 1251 -38.30 17.99 -36.70
CA GLY A 1251 -38.58 19.33 -36.20
C GLY A 1251 -37.29 20.06 -35.78
N ALA A 1252 -37.18 21.33 -36.15
CA ALA A 1252 -36.03 22.19 -35.83
C ALA A 1252 -35.78 22.28 -34.31
N GLY A 1253 -34.59 21.88 -33.85
CA GLY A 1253 -34.17 22.03 -32.46
C GLY A 1253 -33.95 23.51 -32.09
N ALA A 1254 -34.38 23.92 -30.89
CA ALA A 1254 -34.13 25.24 -30.34
C ALA A 1254 -32.70 25.29 -29.73
N TYR A 1255 -31.99 26.39 -29.98
CA TYR A 1255 -30.69 26.68 -29.38
C TYR A 1255 -30.84 27.75 -28.31
N TYR A 1256 -30.23 27.53 -27.15
CA TYR A 1256 -30.13 28.54 -26.11
C TYR A 1256 -28.66 28.94 -25.95
N TYR A 1257 -28.41 30.24 -25.87
CA TYR A 1257 -27.07 30.82 -25.70
C TYR A 1257 -27.00 31.51 -24.34
N PHE A 1258 -25.98 31.16 -23.55
CA PHE A 1258 -25.74 31.76 -22.24
C PHE A 1258 -24.48 32.63 -22.33
N ARG A 1259 -24.60 33.89 -21.90
CA ARG A 1259 -23.48 34.83 -21.80
C ARG A 1259 -22.75 34.59 -20.48
N LEU A 1260 -21.44 34.35 -20.54
CA LEU A 1260 -20.62 34.13 -19.36
C LEU A 1260 -20.23 35.49 -18.72
N PRO A 1261 -20.48 35.73 -17.43
CA PRO A 1261 -20.14 37.01 -16.81
C PRO A 1261 -18.68 37.05 -16.35
N GLY A 1262 -17.88 37.99 -16.90
CA GLY A 1262 -16.57 38.37 -16.35
C GLY A 1262 -15.48 38.72 -17.38
N ARG A 1263 -15.21 40.03 -17.54
CA ARG A 1263 -14.07 40.78 -18.13
C ARG A 1263 -13.34 40.29 -19.41
N PRO A 1264 -12.96 41.22 -20.31
CA PRO A 1264 -12.32 40.91 -21.59
C PRO A 1264 -10.86 40.46 -21.39
N LEU A 1265 -10.47 39.33 -21.99
CA LEU A 1265 -9.07 38.91 -22.06
C LEU A 1265 -8.34 39.72 -23.13
N ILE A 1266 -7.29 40.43 -22.70
CA ILE A 1266 -6.31 41.06 -23.57
C ILE A 1266 -5.44 39.95 -24.19
N LYS A 1267 -5.24 40.05 -25.50
CA LYS A 1267 -4.44 39.17 -26.34
C LYS A 1267 -2.95 39.26 -25.95
N LEU A 1268 -2.31 38.12 -25.66
CA LEU A 1268 -0.88 37.89 -25.84
C LEU A 1268 -0.71 36.68 -26.76
#